data_AF-A0A1Q8QMM8-F1
#
_entry.id   AF-A0A1Q8QMM8-F1
#
_cell.length_a   1.000
_cell.length_b   1.000
_cell.length_c   1.000
_cell.angle_alpha   90.00
_cell.angle_beta   90.00
_cell.angle_gamma   90.00
#
_symmetry.space_group_name_H-M   'P 1'
#
loop_
_entity.id
_entity.type
_entity.pdbx_description
1 polymer ?
#
loop_
_entity_poly.entity_id
_entity_poly.type
_entity_poly.pdbx_seq_one_letter_code
_entity_poly.pdbx_strand_id
1 'polypeptide(L)'
;MSLGNFVNTSTITSLTVIGVLILLLGKVYAASRLHRIREFIILSAVAEMGLVFVGLGLGDSNGIVGAGFHFLYQLIVRFVMYLAAMQLIRLGNSPNTKDLTGLGSKQFFVATIFGFSLFSAMGISPFKGSMSKLLIIYSAVSTEHYLLAVLVVLASLIEAGCFLKIFHMLCLGESSEQQQTSRPTKLLLLGTGLVTVLLTLFQEPIMHLMANNVLSLIYDINFETLAKLESHWSWLVLIPYLGGFIVYILGKTSASLRNIVAVVISVVSVVLVWQTNDLDGLSRLFALLMTFVCLLVTLYSTAYFKNKRFSDRYFFFLMIMQASLIGITTTNHLGNFYAFWELMTCSSYFLVIHEQTKEALEAGYKYFMMCTAGAYALLIAAFALQIQVGSISLNVIAKNADKLPPTLVLALALGFLLGFGIKIGLVPVHSWLPAAHPVAPSSISAPMSGILTKIGIYGVLKLIFMVFGVALLSKTDLLGDFKFGSLMAFLGAATLLYGDLKAIQQTDVKKMLAYSTMAQVGEIVIALGSANYLSLVGGLSHVLNHAVMKNLLFLAIGSMIFRVKSQEISKLKGIGKQMPVTSLCFSIGILGIMGLPPFAGFVSKFMMLYGLIETGQWLYAGVILLGGFIGCFYYLRLIKTMYFEEYDGPAVSESPKAMLLPLAGLAVLVVFNGLFPQYALSLIKPAADTVAWASHMPTTSIPNLTITWPLAVVIPMVGGALAYLAGRYSPKWGGWFGVATLVTTTISLLVSNGNASVLSVSFALLIAFVGVLNLLYSVGYMDHSHAQNRFYFFFLTMIGGLIGVALSKDLFSFFGFWEIMSSWALYFTIVHEETREALREGFKYFIFNYAGATLMLFGVLILSVATGTFEFSLLGERAATMSPAQLTVALLLITAGFLMKAAMLPFRIDYQMHPPAAPTPVSGYISSVLLKSAPFGIMKLLYATIGVSLIAKLSGMLGIEIREAMAWVGGLTILWAVAMALLQSDMKKLLIYHTVSQMGYIVLGVSLGTALGVAGGLLHLVNHMFFKNLLFLGAGAIIYRTGFKSLDEVGGLAKKMPVTTLVFAIGAFSIAGIPPFSGFVSKWLIYQAAMEQGETSLALISLIASVLTMASFVKFLHSAFFGQLPEKLSQVREVPATMLAPMVVLAGLCILFGVVPGLPLSFIAKIQREIGQPAIDPNLFNLYSANGLWSFGILVILLLVGGLISMAVYSAYSRKVRYTEVYTCGNVDLKPEELQVSSHHLYETPKQLIKSELVGLKLLFGQDRGQGDA
;
A
#
# COMPACT_ATOMS: atom_id res chain seq x y z
N MET A 1 -28.13 22.17 -27.68
CA MET A 1 -27.38 23.40 -28.02
C MET A 1 -26.26 22.97 -28.96
N SER A 2 -26.25 23.40 -30.22
CA SER A 2 -25.17 23.04 -31.16
C SER A 2 -23.88 23.76 -30.74
N LEU A 3 -22.71 23.18 -31.04
CA LEU A 3 -21.40 23.81 -30.84
C LEU A 3 -21.27 25.21 -31.49
N GLY A 4 -22.22 25.61 -32.35
CA GLY A 4 -22.27 26.92 -33.00
C GLY A 4 -22.47 28.11 -32.05
N ASN A 5 -22.99 27.91 -30.84
CA ASN A 5 -23.20 29.03 -29.89
C ASN A 5 -21.93 29.47 -29.14
N PHE A 6 -20.79 28.79 -29.29
CA PHE A 6 -19.51 29.28 -28.75
C PHE A 6 -18.98 30.53 -29.47
N VAL A 7 -19.57 30.87 -30.63
CA VAL A 7 -19.17 32.00 -31.48
C VAL A 7 -20.40 32.83 -31.82
N ASN A 8 -21.14 33.34 -30.82
CA ASN A 8 -22.09 34.41 -31.06
C ASN A 8 -21.33 35.75 -31.06
N THR A 9 -20.78 36.13 -32.21
CA THR A 9 -20.06 37.41 -32.41
C THR A 9 -20.98 38.58 -32.74
N SER A 10 -22.29 38.35 -32.81
CA SER A 10 -23.25 39.31 -33.40
C SER A 10 -23.61 40.51 -32.51
N THR A 11 -23.14 40.58 -31.26
CA THR A 11 -23.47 41.64 -30.29
C THR A 11 -22.28 42.16 -29.46
N ILE A 12 -21.02 41.94 -29.88
CA ILE A 12 -19.87 42.46 -29.15
C ILE A 12 -19.64 43.92 -29.57
N THR A 13 -19.74 44.87 -28.63
CA THR A 13 -19.43 46.27 -28.90
C THR A 13 -17.96 46.45 -29.31
N SER A 14 -17.68 47.43 -30.17
CA SER A 14 -16.30 47.78 -30.56
C SER A 14 -15.43 48.08 -29.34
N LEU A 15 -16.03 48.64 -28.28
CA LEU A 15 -15.39 48.93 -27.01
C LEU A 15 -14.89 47.65 -26.30
N THR A 16 -15.68 46.57 -26.28
CA THR A 16 -15.27 45.29 -25.68
C THR A 16 -14.10 44.65 -26.44
N VAL A 17 -14.14 44.65 -27.78
CA VAL A 17 -13.05 44.11 -28.60
C VAL A 17 -11.75 44.89 -28.39
N ILE A 18 -11.83 46.23 -28.41
CA ILE A 18 -10.70 47.11 -28.12
C ILE A 18 -10.18 46.85 -26.70
N GLY A 19 -11.07 46.70 -25.72
CA GLY A 19 -10.73 46.39 -24.34
C GLY A 19 -9.94 45.08 -24.19
N VAL A 20 -10.37 44.00 -24.85
CA VAL A 20 -9.66 42.71 -24.86
C VAL A 20 -8.29 42.81 -25.52
N LEU A 21 -8.19 43.53 -26.65
CA LEU A 21 -6.93 43.72 -27.36
C LEU A 21 -5.94 44.51 -26.49
N ILE A 22 -6.38 45.60 -25.86
CA ILE A 22 -5.58 46.37 -24.90
C ILE A 22 -5.15 45.49 -23.73
N LEU A 23 -6.06 44.67 -23.21
CA LEU A 23 -5.77 43.77 -22.09
C LEU A 23 -4.71 42.74 -22.49
N LEU A 24 -4.92 41.93 -23.52
CA LEU A 24 -3.99 40.86 -23.90
C LEU A 24 -2.65 41.39 -24.44
N LEU A 25 -2.69 42.29 -25.44
CA LEU A 25 -1.46 42.84 -26.01
C LEU A 25 -0.72 43.69 -24.97
N GLY A 26 -1.45 44.44 -24.15
CA GLY A 26 -0.88 45.21 -23.05
C GLY A 26 -0.21 44.34 -21.99
N LYS A 27 -0.81 43.21 -21.59
CA LYS A 27 -0.18 42.25 -20.66
C LYS A 27 1.06 41.59 -21.25
N VAL A 28 1.02 41.18 -22.53
CA VAL A 28 2.17 40.60 -23.23
C VAL A 28 3.30 41.64 -23.38
N TYR A 29 2.95 42.87 -23.75
CA TYR A 29 3.92 43.96 -23.86
C TYR A 29 4.52 44.33 -22.50
N ALA A 30 3.71 44.40 -21.45
CA ALA A 30 4.20 44.58 -20.08
C ALA A 30 5.15 43.44 -19.69
N ALA A 31 4.80 42.18 -19.98
CA ALA A 31 5.65 41.01 -19.72
C ALA A 31 7.02 41.12 -20.41
N SER A 32 7.10 41.68 -21.63
CA SER A 32 8.38 41.92 -22.33
C SER A 32 9.29 42.95 -21.63
N ARG A 33 8.72 43.80 -20.77
CA ARG A 33 9.40 44.83 -19.96
C ARG A 33 9.60 44.42 -18.50
N LEU A 34 9.48 43.13 -18.18
CA LEU A 34 9.63 42.62 -16.81
C LEU A 34 10.98 42.95 -16.16
N HIS A 35 12.02 43.25 -16.96
CA HIS A 35 13.33 43.72 -16.47
C HIS A 35 13.36 45.20 -16.04
N ARG A 36 12.37 46.01 -16.41
CA ARG A 36 12.30 47.44 -16.07
C ARG A 36 11.07 47.69 -15.23
N ILE A 37 11.21 47.62 -13.90
CA ILE A 37 10.07 47.53 -12.97
C ILE A 37 9.11 48.71 -13.10
N ARG A 38 9.63 49.92 -13.32
CA ARG A 38 8.83 51.15 -13.46
C ARG A 38 7.94 51.09 -14.70
N GLU A 39 8.52 50.71 -15.85
CA GLU A 39 7.78 50.56 -17.11
C GLU A 39 6.76 49.42 -17.00
N PHE A 40 7.14 48.29 -16.39
CA PHE A 40 6.25 47.16 -16.16
C PHE A 40 5.00 47.56 -15.35
N ILE A 41 5.16 48.24 -14.21
CA ILE A 41 4.03 48.63 -13.34
C ILE A 41 3.07 49.56 -14.10
N ILE A 42 3.60 50.54 -14.84
CA ILE A 42 2.79 51.49 -15.62
C ILE A 42 2.05 50.77 -16.75
N LEU A 43 2.77 49.98 -17.56
CA LEU A 43 2.18 49.26 -18.69
C LEU A 43 1.15 48.21 -18.24
N SER A 44 1.41 47.51 -17.14
CA SER A 44 0.45 46.55 -16.58
C SER A 44 -0.78 47.22 -15.98
N ALA A 45 -0.66 48.44 -15.44
CA ALA A 45 -1.80 49.25 -15.02
C ALA A 45 -2.63 49.76 -16.21
N VAL A 46 -1.98 50.22 -17.28
CA VAL A 46 -2.66 50.61 -18.53
C VAL A 46 -3.38 49.40 -19.14
N ALA A 47 -2.77 48.21 -19.11
CA ALA A 47 -3.42 46.99 -19.60
C ALA A 47 -4.70 46.64 -18.82
N GLU A 48 -4.78 46.92 -17.51
CA GLU A 48 -6.01 46.72 -16.72
C GLU A 48 -7.15 47.66 -17.13
N MET A 49 -6.85 48.81 -17.76
CA MET A 49 -7.91 49.65 -18.35
C MET A 49 -8.66 48.91 -19.46
N GLY A 50 -8.01 47.93 -20.11
CA GLY A 50 -8.67 47.03 -21.04
C GLY A 50 -9.81 46.24 -20.38
N LEU A 51 -9.65 45.81 -19.11
CA LEU A 51 -10.71 45.12 -18.37
C LEU A 51 -11.87 46.06 -18.00
N VAL A 52 -11.57 47.33 -17.69
CA VAL A 52 -12.58 48.38 -17.47
C VAL A 52 -13.40 48.60 -18.75
N PHE A 53 -12.76 48.69 -19.91
CA PHE A 53 -13.46 48.82 -21.20
C PHE A 53 -14.29 47.59 -21.56
N VAL A 54 -13.81 46.38 -21.20
CA VAL A 54 -14.60 45.15 -21.34
C VAL A 54 -15.87 45.22 -20.48
N GLY A 55 -15.77 45.61 -19.21
CA GLY A 55 -16.94 45.73 -18.33
C GLY A 55 -17.93 46.79 -18.79
N LEU A 56 -17.46 47.96 -19.25
CA LEU A 56 -18.33 49.01 -19.81
C LEU A 56 -18.96 48.59 -21.15
N GLY A 57 -18.22 47.88 -21.99
CA GLY A 57 -18.66 47.46 -23.32
C GLY A 57 -19.66 46.30 -23.31
N LEU A 58 -19.76 45.55 -22.20
CA LEU A 58 -20.80 44.53 -21.98
C LEU A 58 -22.18 45.14 -21.68
N GLY A 59 -22.20 46.37 -21.14
CA GLY A 59 -23.40 47.21 -21.05
C GLY A 59 -24.44 46.79 -20.01
N ASP A 60 -24.22 45.71 -19.26
CA ASP A 60 -25.11 45.28 -18.17
C ASP A 60 -24.68 45.88 -16.82
N SER A 61 -25.60 45.90 -15.85
CA SER A 61 -25.35 46.50 -14.52
C SER A 61 -24.15 45.87 -13.79
N ASN A 62 -23.90 44.56 -13.95
CA ASN A 62 -22.73 43.90 -13.35
C ASN A 62 -21.43 44.31 -14.01
N GLY A 63 -21.40 44.41 -15.35
CA GLY A 63 -20.25 44.86 -16.11
C GLY A 63 -19.85 46.30 -15.78
N ILE A 64 -20.83 47.22 -15.72
CA ILE A 64 -20.61 48.64 -15.45
C ILE A 64 -20.15 48.87 -14.00
N VAL A 65 -20.84 48.30 -13.01
CA VAL A 65 -20.44 48.40 -11.58
C VAL A 65 -19.10 47.72 -11.36
N GLY A 66 -18.88 46.55 -11.98
CA GLY A 66 -17.61 45.84 -11.98
C GLY A 66 -16.47 46.71 -12.52
N ALA A 67 -16.66 47.38 -13.66
CA ALA A 67 -15.67 48.26 -14.28
C ALA A 67 -15.32 49.46 -13.40
N GLY A 68 -16.31 50.16 -12.85
CA GLY A 68 -16.09 51.30 -11.95
C GLY A 68 -15.37 50.90 -10.66
N PHE A 69 -15.80 49.80 -10.02
CA PHE A 69 -15.13 49.28 -8.84
C PHE A 69 -13.72 48.79 -9.16
N HIS A 70 -13.51 48.16 -10.33
CA HIS A 70 -12.20 47.70 -10.78
C HIS A 70 -11.22 48.85 -10.97
N PHE A 71 -11.68 49.94 -11.61
CA PHE A 71 -10.88 51.15 -11.81
C PHE A 71 -10.43 51.74 -10.47
N LEU A 72 -11.37 51.97 -9.54
CA LEU A 72 -11.04 52.50 -8.21
C LEU A 72 -10.06 51.60 -7.46
N TYR A 73 -10.35 50.30 -7.45
CA TYR A 73 -9.54 49.31 -6.74
C TYR A 73 -8.12 49.22 -7.33
N GLN A 74 -7.99 49.10 -8.66
CA GLN A 74 -6.68 49.07 -9.30
C GLN A 74 -5.93 50.40 -9.13
N LEU A 75 -6.59 51.56 -9.21
CA LEU A 75 -5.93 52.84 -9.00
C LEU A 75 -5.25 52.91 -7.62
N ILE A 76 -5.95 52.49 -6.57
CA ILE A 76 -5.41 52.49 -5.20
C ILE A 76 -4.31 51.45 -5.04
N VAL A 77 -4.54 50.21 -5.48
CA VAL A 77 -3.55 49.12 -5.32
C VAL A 77 -2.29 49.37 -6.14
N ARG A 78 -2.42 49.86 -7.38
CA ARG A 78 -1.29 50.22 -8.26
C ARG A 78 -0.54 51.43 -7.73
N PHE A 79 -1.22 52.38 -7.08
CA PHE A 79 -0.56 53.50 -6.42
C PHE A 79 0.31 53.03 -5.25
N VAL A 80 -0.20 52.16 -4.39
CA VAL A 80 0.59 51.53 -3.30
C VAL A 80 1.77 50.75 -3.88
N MET A 81 1.53 49.95 -4.92
CA MET A 81 2.55 49.17 -5.61
C MET A 81 3.65 50.05 -6.19
N TYR A 82 3.28 51.15 -6.84
CA TYR A 82 4.20 52.12 -7.41
C TYR A 82 5.03 52.82 -6.33
N LEU A 83 4.40 53.30 -5.24
CA LEU A 83 5.13 53.92 -4.13
C LEU A 83 6.15 52.96 -3.49
N ALA A 84 5.75 51.72 -3.26
CA ALA A 84 6.64 50.71 -2.70
C ALA A 84 7.77 50.34 -3.68
N ALA A 85 7.48 50.22 -4.97
CA ALA A 85 8.48 49.99 -6.02
C ALA A 85 9.46 51.16 -6.13
N MET A 86 8.99 52.41 -6.11
CA MET A 86 9.86 53.59 -6.18
C MET A 86 10.82 53.67 -5.00
N GLN A 87 10.40 53.22 -3.82
CA GLN A 87 11.29 53.12 -2.67
C GLN A 87 12.36 52.05 -2.86
N LEU A 88 12.02 50.89 -3.43
CA LEU A 88 12.99 49.87 -3.82
C LEU A 88 13.97 50.37 -4.91
N ILE A 89 13.47 51.07 -5.94
CA ILE A 89 14.29 51.68 -7.02
C ILE A 89 15.31 52.67 -6.45
N ARG A 90 14.87 53.55 -5.54
CA ARG A 90 15.76 54.53 -4.88
C ARG A 90 16.86 53.84 -4.09
N LEU A 91 16.58 52.68 -3.50
CA LEU A 91 17.55 51.91 -2.72
C LEU A 91 18.55 51.16 -3.59
N GLY A 92 18.11 50.59 -4.72
CA GLY A 92 19.01 49.91 -5.67
C GLY A 92 19.68 50.83 -6.69
N ASN A 93 19.36 52.13 -6.67
CA ASN A 93 19.86 53.15 -7.59
C ASN A 93 19.69 52.78 -9.10
N SER A 94 18.69 51.97 -9.42
CA SER A 94 18.42 51.50 -10.79
C SER A 94 16.97 51.02 -10.93
N PRO A 95 16.30 51.28 -12.05
CA PRO A 95 14.97 50.72 -12.34
C PRO A 95 15.03 49.29 -12.88
N ASN A 96 16.21 48.70 -13.05
CA ASN A 96 16.38 47.35 -13.57
C ASN A 96 16.12 46.31 -12.47
N THR A 97 15.29 45.31 -12.73
CA THR A 97 14.95 44.29 -11.71
C THR A 97 16.15 43.50 -11.25
N LYS A 98 17.18 43.31 -12.09
CA LYS A 98 18.42 42.63 -11.71
C LYS A 98 19.11 43.36 -10.55
N ASP A 99 19.20 44.68 -10.64
CA ASP A 99 19.85 45.54 -9.64
C ASP A 99 19.00 45.69 -8.36
N LEU A 100 17.71 45.32 -8.42
CA LEU A 100 16.77 45.34 -7.30
C LEU A 100 16.58 43.98 -6.63
N THR A 101 17.25 42.94 -7.13
CA THR A 101 17.09 41.58 -6.65
C THR A 101 17.51 41.48 -5.18
N GLY A 102 16.65 40.89 -4.36
CA GLY A 102 16.92 40.65 -2.95
C GLY A 102 16.91 41.87 -2.02
N LEU A 103 16.64 43.08 -2.52
CA LEU A 103 16.51 44.27 -1.67
C LEU A 103 15.37 44.15 -0.64
N GLY A 104 14.36 43.34 -0.94
CA GLY A 104 13.25 43.10 -0.01
C GLY A 104 13.67 42.38 1.28
N SER A 105 14.76 41.62 1.26
CA SER A 105 15.33 40.99 2.47
C SER A 105 15.88 42.04 3.46
N LYS A 106 16.40 43.16 2.95
CA LYS A 106 16.93 44.29 3.75
C LYS A 106 15.82 45.25 4.18
N GLN A 107 14.73 45.35 3.42
CA GLN A 107 13.59 46.25 3.68
C GLN A 107 12.27 45.48 3.77
N PHE A 108 12.17 44.61 4.78
CA PHE A 108 11.05 43.68 4.96
C PHE A 108 9.67 44.36 4.93
N PHE A 109 9.54 45.55 5.54
CA PHE A 109 8.26 46.28 5.56
C PHE A 109 7.82 46.70 4.16
N VAL A 110 8.73 47.31 3.38
CA VAL A 110 8.47 47.78 2.02
C VAL A 110 8.18 46.59 1.10
N ALA A 111 8.95 45.50 1.23
CA ALA A 111 8.74 44.27 0.48
C ALA A 111 7.41 43.58 0.82
N THR A 112 6.98 43.62 2.08
CA THR A 112 5.69 43.07 2.50
C THR A 112 4.53 43.86 1.90
N ILE A 113 4.60 45.21 1.92
CA ILE A 113 3.57 46.06 1.31
C ILE A 113 3.58 45.91 -0.22
N PHE A 114 4.76 45.85 -0.84
CA PHE A 114 4.88 45.62 -2.28
C PHE A 114 4.29 44.26 -2.68
N GLY A 115 4.69 43.18 -1.99
CA GLY A 115 4.12 41.85 -2.19
C GLY A 115 2.61 41.83 -1.97
N PHE A 116 2.11 42.42 -0.88
CA PHE A 116 0.68 42.54 -0.61
C PHE A 116 -0.05 43.27 -1.74
N SER A 117 0.52 44.36 -2.29
CA SER A 117 -0.06 45.08 -3.41
C SER A 117 -0.07 44.27 -4.71
N LEU A 118 0.96 43.47 -4.99
CA LEU A 118 1.01 42.57 -6.15
C LEU A 118 -0.10 41.51 -6.07
N PHE A 119 -0.19 40.80 -4.96
CA PHE A 119 -1.22 39.79 -4.73
C PHE A 119 -2.63 40.42 -4.74
N SER A 120 -2.81 41.56 -4.08
CA SER A 120 -4.08 42.29 -4.07
C SER A 120 -4.50 42.75 -5.47
N ALA A 121 -3.56 43.16 -6.32
CA ALA A 121 -3.82 43.55 -7.71
C ALA A 121 -4.26 42.35 -8.57
N MET A 122 -3.73 41.15 -8.28
CA MET A 122 -4.19 39.90 -8.90
C MET A 122 -5.60 39.50 -8.47
N GLY A 123 -6.11 40.10 -7.39
CA GLY A 123 -7.39 39.77 -6.79
C GLY A 123 -7.29 38.67 -5.74
N ILE A 124 -6.10 38.39 -5.20
CA ILE A 124 -5.88 37.35 -4.19
C ILE A 124 -5.15 37.97 -2.99
N SER A 125 -5.69 37.90 -1.78
CA SER A 125 -4.97 38.41 -0.60
C SER A 125 -5.30 37.62 0.67
N PRO A 126 -4.44 37.66 1.70
CA PRO A 126 -4.79 37.13 3.03
C PRO A 126 -6.02 37.82 3.64
N PHE A 127 -6.38 39.03 3.17
CA PHE A 127 -7.50 39.86 3.63
C PHE A 127 -8.67 39.87 2.64
N LYS A 128 -8.90 38.74 1.96
CA LYS A 128 -9.93 38.54 0.92
C LYS A 128 -9.54 39.11 -0.45
N GLY A 129 -10.05 38.51 -1.52
CA GLY A 129 -9.79 38.90 -2.92
C GLY A 129 -10.81 39.93 -3.43
N SER A 130 -10.45 40.78 -4.40
CA SER A 130 -11.34 41.83 -4.95
C SER A 130 -12.44 41.24 -5.85
N MET A 131 -13.70 41.61 -5.60
CA MET A 131 -14.86 41.19 -6.41
C MET A 131 -14.97 41.89 -7.76
N SER A 132 -14.24 42.99 -7.96
CA SER A 132 -14.32 43.80 -9.18
C SER A 132 -14.09 43.00 -10.47
N LYS A 133 -13.02 42.19 -10.50
CA LYS A 133 -12.70 41.32 -11.64
C LYS A 133 -13.73 40.19 -11.79
N LEU A 134 -14.24 39.67 -10.68
CA LEU A 134 -15.24 38.60 -10.67
C LEU A 134 -16.56 39.06 -11.27
N LEU A 135 -17.00 40.30 -11.00
CA LEU A 135 -18.21 40.89 -11.60
C LEU A 135 -18.11 41.05 -13.12
N ILE A 136 -16.95 41.44 -13.64
CA ILE A 136 -16.73 41.59 -15.09
C ILE A 136 -16.73 40.22 -15.78
N ILE A 137 -16.10 39.21 -15.15
CA ILE A 137 -16.15 37.83 -15.65
C ILE A 137 -17.58 37.27 -15.58
N TYR A 138 -18.31 37.55 -14.49
CA TYR A 138 -19.71 37.15 -14.34
C TYR A 138 -20.59 37.78 -15.43
N SER A 139 -20.43 39.08 -15.67
CA SER A 139 -21.11 39.80 -16.76
C SER A 139 -20.84 39.15 -18.12
N ALA A 140 -19.58 38.87 -18.46
CA ALA A 140 -19.21 38.20 -19.71
C ALA A 140 -19.84 36.81 -19.87
N VAL A 141 -19.97 36.04 -18.79
CA VAL A 141 -20.65 34.74 -18.81
C VAL A 141 -22.17 34.93 -18.92
N SER A 142 -22.74 35.93 -18.25
CA SER A 142 -24.18 36.20 -18.24
C SER A 142 -24.73 36.67 -19.58
N THR A 143 -23.89 37.35 -20.37
CA THR A 143 -24.18 37.75 -21.76
C THR A 143 -23.78 36.68 -22.77
N GLU A 144 -23.53 35.43 -22.34
CA GLU A 144 -23.12 34.29 -23.17
C GLU A 144 -21.79 34.45 -23.95
N HIS A 145 -20.94 35.40 -23.56
CA HIS A 145 -19.62 35.62 -24.17
C HIS A 145 -18.53 34.80 -23.47
N TYR A 146 -18.64 33.47 -23.50
CA TYR A 146 -17.68 32.56 -22.84
C TYR A 146 -16.23 32.72 -23.33
N LEU A 147 -16.02 32.97 -24.62
CA LEU A 147 -14.69 33.22 -25.18
C LEU A 147 -14.04 34.46 -24.54
N LEU A 148 -14.82 35.52 -24.33
CA LEU A 148 -14.36 36.74 -23.68
C LEU A 148 -13.91 36.47 -22.23
N ALA A 149 -14.70 35.70 -21.47
CA ALA A 149 -14.34 35.29 -20.11
C ALA A 149 -13.03 34.49 -20.07
N VAL A 150 -12.82 33.57 -21.02
CA VAL A 150 -11.56 32.81 -21.15
C VAL A 150 -10.38 33.71 -21.48
N LEU A 151 -10.53 34.67 -22.39
CA LEU A 151 -9.47 35.62 -22.75
C LEU A 151 -9.08 36.53 -21.57
N VAL A 152 -10.06 36.99 -20.77
CA VAL A 152 -9.83 37.75 -19.53
C VAL A 152 -9.07 36.91 -18.48
N VAL A 153 -9.44 35.64 -18.34
CA VAL A 153 -8.73 34.70 -17.46
C VAL A 153 -7.30 34.47 -17.93
N LEU A 154 -7.06 34.26 -19.23
CA LEU A 154 -5.72 34.10 -19.79
C LEU A 154 -4.86 35.35 -19.55
N ALA A 155 -5.41 36.55 -19.74
CA ALA A 155 -4.71 37.79 -19.42
C ALA A 155 -4.34 37.87 -17.92
N SER A 156 -5.24 37.46 -17.04
CA SER A 156 -5.01 37.41 -15.59
C SER A 156 -3.92 36.39 -15.22
N LEU A 157 -3.84 35.25 -15.91
CA LEU A 157 -2.78 34.26 -15.71
C LEU A 157 -1.42 34.78 -16.19
N ILE A 158 -1.35 35.49 -17.32
CA ILE A 158 -0.11 36.11 -17.81
C ILE A 158 0.41 37.12 -16.77
N GLU A 159 -0.49 37.95 -16.23
CA GLU A 159 -0.13 38.90 -15.18
C GLU A 159 0.33 38.20 -13.89
N ALA A 160 -0.43 37.21 -13.42
CA ALA A 160 -0.10 36.44 -12.24
C ALA A 160 1.33 35.87 -12.33
N GLY A 161 1.70 35.31 -13.49
CA GLY A 161 3.04 34.81 -13.75
C GLY A 161 4.11 35.91 -13.70
N CYS A 162 3.82 37.08 -14.27
CA CYS A 162 4.75 38.21 -14.24
C CYS A 162 4.96 38.75 -12.82
N PHE A 163 3.88 38.94 -12.06
CA PHE A 163 3.94 39.42 -10.68
C PHE A 163 4.64 38.44 -9.77
N LEU A 164 4.41 37.14 -9.95
CA LEU A 164 5.06 36.13 -9.14
C LEU A 164 6.58 36.12 -9.37
N LYS A 165 7.02 36.27 -10.63
CA LYS A 165 8.45 36.44 -10.97
C LYS A 165 9.05 37.69 -10.34
N ILE A 166 8.34 38.81 -10.40
CA ILE A 166 8.79 40.08 -9.78
C ILE A 166 8.86 39.94 -8.26
N PHE A 167 7.84 39.34 -7.64
CA PHE A 167 7.82 39.05 -6.22
C PHE A 167 9.00 38.16 -5.79
N HIS A 168 9.28 37.10 -6.55
CA HIS A 168 10.43 36.23 -6.32
C HIS A 168 11.76 37.00 -6.42
N MET A 169 11.97 37.78 -7.47
CA MET A 169 13.22 38.54 -7.65
C MET A 169 13.40 39.62 -6.57
N LEU A 170 12.40 40.48 -6.36
CA LEU A 170 12.55 41.68 -5.53
C LEU A 170 12.35 41.39 -4.03
N CYS A 171 11.37 40.56 -3.68
CA CYS A 171 11.02 40.31 -2.27
C CYS A 171 11.78 39.14 -1.65
N LEU A 172 12.13 38.13 -2.46
CA LEU A 172 12.68 36.86 -1.95
C LEU A 172 14.04 36.46 -2.56
N GLY A 173 14.61 37.28 -3.46
CA GLY A 173 15.90 37.00 -4.09
C GLY A 173 17.09 37.15 -3.14
N GLU A 174 18.24 36.62 -3.54
CA GLU A 174 19.52 36.82 -2.82
C GLU A 174 20.12 38.19 -3.16
N SER A 175 20.60 38.93 -2.15
CA SER A 175 21.12 40.30 -2.31
C SER A 175 22.63 40.33 -2.59
N SER A 176 23.07 41.24 -3.46
CA SER A 176 24.49 41.62 -3.60
C SER A 176 25.00 42.40 -2.35
N GLU A 177 26.29 42.23 -2.02
CA GLU A 177 26.91 42.66 -0.74
C GLU A 177 27.08 44.17 -0.56
N GLN A 178 27.03 44.99 -1.61
CA GLN A 178 27.21 46.44 -1.48
C GLN A 178 25.90 47.18 -1.72
N GLN A 179 25.27 47.77 -0.68
CA GLN A 179 24.30 48.86 -0.85
C GLN A 179 23.82 49.49 0.47
N GLN A 180 23.67 50.83 0.43
CA GLN A 180 23.36 51.73 1.55
C GLN A 180 21.93 51.63 2.08
N THR A 181 21.78 51.89 3.38
CA THR A 181 20.51 51.94 4.12
C THR A 181 19.95 53.36 4.14
N SER A 182 18.85 53.63 3.41
CA SER A 182 18.07 54.87 3.58
C SER A 182 16.81 54.62 4.43
N ARG A 183 16.36 55.65 5.17
CA ARG A 183 15.16 55.58 6.04
C ARG A 183 13.87 55.71 5.18
N PRO A 184 12.95 54.74 5.21
CA PRO A 184 11.73 54.78 4.41
C PRO A 184 10.65 55.71 4.99
N THR A 185 9.84 56.32 4.12
CA THR A 185 8.55 56.98 4.44
C THR A 185 7.49 55.93 4.80
N LYS A 186 7.53 55.42 6.03
CA LYS A 186 6.66 54.31 6.51
C LYS A 186 5.17 54.68 6.60
N LEU A 187 4.85 55.92 6.98
CA LEU A 187 3.48 56.35 7.28
C LEU A 187 2.57 56.33 6.05
N LEU A 188 3.05 56.85 4.91
CA LEU A 188 2.29 56.91 3.66
C LEU A 188 2.00 55.52 3.09
N LEU A 189 3.00 54.62 3.10
CA LEU A 189 2.85 53.23 2.68
C LEU A 189 1.91 52.44 3.60
N LEU A 190 1.98 52.65 4.91
CA LEU A 190 1.08 52.03 5.87
C LEU A 190 -0.37 52.50 5.66
N GLY A 191 -0.58 53.82 5.55
CA GLY A 191 -1.90 54.41 5.38
C GLY A 191 -2.58 53.94 4.09
N THR A 192 -1.86 54.00 2.97
CA THR A 192 -2.40 53.53 1.68
C THR A 192 -2.59 52.01 1.63
N GLY A 193 -1.71 51.23 2.27
CA GLY A 193 -1.90 49.78 2.44
C GLY A 193 -3.11 49.42 3.31
N LEU A 194 -3.38 50.18 4.37
CA LEU A 194 -4.57 50.01 5.22
C LEU A 194 -5.85 50.28 4.42
N VAL A 195 -5.85 51.32 3.58
CA VAL A 195 -6.98 51.59 2.66
C VAL A 195 -7.21 50.38 1.75
N THR A 196 -6.17 49.79 1.17
CA THR A 196 -6.32 48.55 0.37
C THR A 196 -6.98 47.42 1.17
N VAL A 197 -6.57 47.19 2.43
CA VAL A 197 -7.19 46.17 3.30
C VAL A 197 -8.66 46.48 3.58
N LEU A 198 -9.01 47.75 3.84
CA LEU A 198 -10.40 48.16 4.04
C LEU A 198 -11.25 47.93 2.78
N LEU A 199 -10.70 48.24 1.59
CA LEU A 199 -11.37 47.98 0.32
C LEU A 199 -11.60 46.49 0.07
N THR A 200 -10.70 45.61 0.53
CA THR A 200 -10.88 44.16 0.37
C THR A 200 -11.82 43.56 1.41
N LEU A 201 -11.88 44.09 2.64
CA LEU A 201 -12.77 43.59 3.68
C LEU A 201 -14.22 44.08 3.51
N PHE A 202 -14.44 45.33 3.09
CA PHE A 202 -15.76 45.98 3.03
C PHE A 202 -16.25 46.25 1.61
N GLN A 203 -16.23 45.22 0.77
CA GLN A 203 -16.51 45.36 -0.67
C GLN A 203 -17.96 45.73 -0.98
N GLU A 204 -18.94 45.13 -0.30
CA GLU A 204 -20.36 45.40 -0.54
C GLU A 204 -20.74 46.88 -0.35
N PRO A 205 -20.42 47.54 0.79
CA PRO A 205 -20.68 48.97 0.96
C PRO A 205 -20.07 49.84 -0.14
N ILE A 206 -18.88 49.49 -0.62
CA ILE A 206 -18.18 50.25 -1.67
C ILE A 206 -18.83 50.02 -3.04
N MET A 207 -19.23 48.79 -3.35
CA MET A 207 -19.97 48.49 -4.58
C MET A 207 -21.33 49.20 -4.60
N HIS A 208 -22.04 49.22 -3.47
CA HIS A 208 -23.27 50.00 -3.29
C HIS A 208 -23.03 51.51 -3.49
N LEU A 209 -21.95 52.05 -2.91
CA LEU A 209 -21.58 53.46 -3.08
C LEU A 209 -21.30 53.79 -4.55
N MET A 210 -20.52 52.95 -5.24
CA MET A 210 -20.21 53.11 -6.67
C MET A 210 -21.48 53.03 -7.53
N ALA A 211 -22.35 52.05 -7.28
CA ALA A 211 -23.58 51.86 -8.03
C ALA A 211 -24.56 53.03 -7.82
N ASN A 212 -24.85 53.42 -6.57
CA ASN A 212 -25.94 54.35 -6.25
C ASN A 212 -25.56 55.83 -6.37
N ASN A 213 -24.29 56.19 -6.14
CA ASN A 213 -23.90 57.60 -6.00
C ASN A 213 -22.94 58.08 -7.10
N VAL A 214 -22.33 57.18 -7.87
CA VAL A 214 -21.33 57.54 -8.89
C VAL A 214 -21.80 57.13 -10.28
N LEU A 215 -22.09 55.85 -10.48
CA LEU A 215 -22.36 55.31 -11.82
C LEU A 215 -23.82 55.49 -12.26
N SER A 216 -24.78 55.53 -11.32
CA SER A 216 -26.20 55.85 -11.56
C SER A 216 -26.43 57.24 -12.18
N LEU A 217 -25.46 58.14 -12.06
CA LEU A 217 -25.50 59.48 -12.67
C LEU A 217 -25.23 59.44 -14.19
N ILE A 218 -24.65 58.35 -14.70
CA ILE A 218 -24.19 58.21 -16.09
C ILE A 218 -24.86 57.02 -16.79
N TYR A 219 -25.20 55.97 -16.04
CA TYR A 219 -25.75 54.71 -16.56
C TYR A 219 -26.99 54.30 -15.77
N ASP A 220 -27.94 53.65 -16.44
CA ASP A 220 -29.12 53.08 -15.78
C ASP A 220 -28.72 51.76 -15.08
N ILE A 221 -28.69 51.77 -13.75
CA ILE A 221 -28.21 50.65 -12.93
C ILE A 221 -29.35 50.10 -12.10
N ASN A 222 -29.73 48.85 -12.39
CA ASN A 222 -30.63 48.11 -11.54
C ASN A 222 -29.83 47.44 -10.41
N PHE A 223 -30.13 47.81 -9.16
CA PHE A 223 -29.42 47.28 -8.01
C PHE A 223 -29.80 45.83 -7.71
N GLU A 224 -31.03 45.42 -8.01
CA GLU A 224 -31.51 44.06 -7.72
C GLU A 224 -30.88 43.01 -8.63
N THR A 225 -30.33 43.42 -9.78
CA THR A 225 -29.65 42.53 -10.74
C THR A 225 -28.16 42.35 -10.47
N LEU A 226 -27.62 43.01 -9.44
CA LEU A 226 -26.22 42.84 -9.03
C LEU A 226 -25.97 41.43 -8.47
N ALA A 227 -24.93 40.79 -8.99
CA ALA A 227 -24.54 39.46 -8.57
C ALA A 227 -24.07 39.46 -7.11
N LYS A 228 -24.82 38.76 -6.25
CA LYS A 228 -24.37 38.43 -4.90
C LYS A 228 -23.34 37.32 -5.00
N LEU A 229 -22.06 37.66 -4.88
CA LEU A 229 -20.96 36.71 -5.04
C LEU A 229 -20.51 36.06 -3.73
N GLU A 230 -20.89 36.58 -2.56
CA GLU A 230 -20.44 36.08 -1.27
C GLU A 230 -21.52 36.12 -0.20
N SER A 231 -21.26 35.46 0.91
CA SER A 231 -22.09 35.49 2.12
C SER A 231 -21.23 35.51 3.37
N HIS A 232 -21.83 35.84 4.52
CA HIS A 232 -21.15 35.90 5.80
C HIS A 232 -20.35 34.63 6.12
N TRP A 233 -19.12 34.80 6.60
CA TRP A 233 -18.27 33.69 7.01
C TRP A 233 -18.71 33.17 8.39
N SER A 234 -18.79 31.85 8.54
CA SER A 234 -19.16 31.23 9.80
C SER A 234 -18.06 31.37 10.85
N TRP A 235 -18.44 31.26 12.13
CA TRP A 235 -17.48 31.25 13.25
C TRP A 235 -16.46 30.11 13.15
N LEU A 236 -16.83 28.99 12.53
CA LEU A 236 -15.93 27.86 12.25
C LEU A 236 -14.72 28.27 11.41
N VAL A 237 -14.90 29.24 10.50
CA VAL A 237 -13.84 29.78 9.64
C VAL A 237 -13.13 30.95 10.31
N LEU A 238 -13.90 31.87 10.92
CA LEU A 238 -13.36 33.09 11.50
C LEU A 238 -12.37 32.83 12.64
N ILE A 239 -12.59 31.82 13.47
CA ILE A 239 -11.70 31.49 14.60
C ILE A 239 -10.28 31.16 14.13
N PRO A 240 -10.04 30.16 13.27
CA PRO A 240 -8.69 29.89 12.75
C PRO A 240 -8.17 31.04 11.86
N TYR A 241 -9.04 31.74 11.15
CA TYR A 241 -8.64 32.88 10.30
C TYR A 241 -8.06 34.04 11.13
N LEU A 242 -8.82 34.55 12.10
CA LEU A 242 -8.37 35.57 13.05
C LEU A 242 -7.25 35.05 13.94
N GLY A 243 -7.32 33.77 14.29
CA GLY A 243 -6.28 33.03 15.01
C GLY A 243 -4.92 33.12 14.33
N GLY A 244 -4.86 33.07 13.00
CA GLY A 244 -3.62 33.29 12.25
C GLY A 244 -2.96 34.63 12.57
N PHE A 245 -3.73 35.73 12.58
CA PHE A 245 -3.23 37.07 12.91
C PHE A 245 -2.77 37.16 14.37
N ILE A 246 -3.55 36.60 15.30
CA ILE A 246 -3.20 36.56 16.73
C ILE A 246 -1.88 35.82 16.91
N VAL A 247 -1.75 34.64 16.32
CA VAL A 247 -0.54 33.81 16.39
C VAL A 247 0.67 34.54 15.79
N TYR A 248 0.49 35.26 14.67
CA TYR A 248 1.55 36.07 14.08
C TYR A 248 2.04 37.18 15.01
N ILE A 249 1.11 37.94 15.62
CA ILE A 249 1.42 39.04 16.54
C ILE A 249 2.11 38.51 17.80
N LEU A 250 1.55 37.46 18.42
CA LEU A 250 2.14 36.83 19.61
C LEU A 250 3.52 36.24 19.32
N GLY A 251 3.74 35.70 18.12
CA GLY A 251 5.04 35.21 17.66
C GLY A 251 6.15 36.25 17.69
N LYS A 252 5.81 37.54 17.49
CA LYS A 252 6.78 38.65 17.63
C LYS A 252 7.24 38.88 19.06
N THR A 253 6.44 38.47 20.05
CA THR A 253 6.75 38.64 21.47
C THR A 253 7.32 37.38 22.10
N SER A 254 6.72 36.21 21.84
CA SER A 254 7.11 34.93 22.42
C SER A 254 6.77 33.76 21.51
N ALA A 255 7.80 33.02 21.08
CA ALA A 255 7.63 31.80 20.30
C ALA A 255 6.90 30.69 21.07
N SER A 256 7.03 30.65 22.40
CA SER A 256 6.33 29.67 23.24
C SER A 256 4.83 29.96 23.28
N LEU A 257 4.45 31.22 23.52
CA LEU A 257 3.05 31.64 23.54
C LEU A 257 2.37 31.42 22.18
N ARG A 258 3.07 31.77 21.09
CA ARG A 258 2.63 31.47 19.71
C ARG A 258 2.31 29.99 19.52
N ASN A 259 3.21 29.11 19.94
CA ASN A 259 3.04 27.66 19.76
C ASN A 259 1.85 27.13 20.56
N ILE A 260 1.68 27.58 21.82
CA ILE A 260 0.54 27.19 22.66
C ILE A 260 -0.77 27.66 22.04
N VAL A 261 -0.86 28.94 21.68
CA VAL A 261 -2.08 29.54 21.10
C VAL A 261 -2.42 28.89 19.76
N ALA A 262 -1.44 28.61 18.91
CA ALA A 262 -1.65 27.88 17.65
C ALA A 262 -2.27 26.49 17.88
N VAL A 263 -1.75 25.72 18.84
CA VAL A 263 -2.31 24.41 19.19
C VAL A 263 -3.71 24.55 19.75
N VAL A 264 -3.96 25.51 20.66
CA VAL A 264 -5.28 25.76 21.23
C VAL A 264 -6.31 26.09 20.14
N ILE A 265 -5.98 26.99 19.21
CA ILE A 265 -6.87 27.34 18.08
C ILE A 265 -7.18 26.10 17.23
N SER A 266 -6.19 25.26 16.92
CA SER A 266 -6.43 24.02 16.17
C SER A 266 -7.30 23.04 16.95
N VAL A 267 -7.13 22.89 18.27
CA VAL A 267 -7.99 22.04 19.12
C VAL A 267 -9.42 22.57 19.13
N VAL A 268 -9.61 23.88 19.37
CA VAL A 268 -10.92 24.53 19.35
C VAL A 268 -11.60 24.33 18.00
N SER A 269 -10.86 24.44 16.89
CA SER A 269 -11.40 24.19 15.55
C SER A 269 -11.92 22.77 15.37
N VAL A 270 -11.21 21.75 15.87
CA VAL A 270 -11.67 20.35 15.85
C VAL A 270 -12.93 20.17 16.69
N VAL A 271 -12.95 20.71 17.91
CA VAL A 271 -14.09 20.60 18.83
C VAL A 271 -15.34 21.27 18.25
N LEU A 272 -15.20 22.46 17.66
CA LEU A 272 -16.33 23.16 17.06
C LEU A 272 -16.90 22.42 15.86
N VAL A 273 -16.06 21.88 14.97
CA VAL A 273 -16.52 21.04 13.85
C VAL A 273 -17.22 19.78 14.36
N TRP A 274 -16.69 19.14 15.40
CA TRP A 274 -17.29 17.96 16.02
C TRP A 274 -18.67 18.24 16.62
N GLN A 275 -18.85 19.39 17.26
CA GLN A 275 -20.12 19.80 17.88
C GLN A 275 -21.15 20.34 16.88
N THR A 276 -20.75 20.65 15.65
CA THR A 276 -21.65 21.25 14.65
C THR A 276 -22.59 20.20 14.08
N ASN A 277 -23.88 20.30 14.42
CA ASN A 277 -24.90 19.36 13.96
C ASN A 277 -25.44 19.64 12.56
N ASP A 278 -25.32 20.88 12.07
CA ASP A 278 -25.95 21.35 10.82
C ASP A 278 -25.19 20.98 9.53
N LEU A 279 -24.07 20.26 9.64
CA LEU A 279 -23.28 19.81 8.49
C LEU A 279 -23.82 18.49 7.94
N ASP A 280 -23.96 18.41 6.61
CA ASP A 280 -24.23 17.14 5.93
C ASP A 280 -23.09 16.14 6.12
N GLY A 281 -23.36 14.85 5.87
CA GLY A 281 -22.43 13.77 6.16
C GLY A 281 -21.08 13.93 5.45
N LEU A 282 -21.08 14.38 4.19
CA LEU A 282 -19.86 14.57 3.40
C LEU A 282 -19.04 15.74 3.95
N SER A 283 -19.68 16.89 4.13
CA SER A 283 -19.06 18.09 4.70
C SER A 283 -18.47 17.83 6.09
N ARG A 284 -19.20 17.10 6.95
CA ARG A 284 -18.71 16.71 8.29
C ARG A 284 -17.48 15.82 8.22
N LEU A 285 -17.49 14.77 7.39
CA LEU A 285 -16.35 13.85 7.26
C LEU A 285 -15.08 14.60 6.85
N PHE A 286 -15.15 15.44 5.81
CA PHE A 286 -13.99 16.18 5.33
C PHE A 286 -13.56 17.29 6.30
N ALA A 287 -14.48 18.02 6.93
CA ALA A 287 -14.13 19.04 7.92
C ALA A 287 -13.41 18.45 9.15
N LEU A 288 -13.89 17.31 9.66
CA LEU A 288 -13.22 16.58 10.76
C LEU A 288 -11.84 16.09 10.34
N LEU A 289 -11.73 15.50 9.13
CA LEU A 289 -10.45 15.03 8.61
C LEU A 289 -9.43 16.18 8.50
N MET A 290 -9.83 17.31 7.91
CA MET A 290 -8.94 18.45 7.71
C MET A 290 -8.49 19.07 9.02
N THR A 291 -9.43 19.32 9.94
CA THR A 291 -9.11 19.94 11.24
C THR A 291 -8.25 19.02 12.10
N PHE A 292 -8.52 17.71 12.12
CA PHE A 292 -7.73 16.73 12.86
C PHE A 292 -6.30 16.65 12.35
N VAL A 293 -6.09 16.56 11.04
CA VAL A 293 -4.73 16.55 10.47
C VAL A 293 -4.02 17.89 10.69
N CYS A 294 -4.71 19.02 10.54
CA CYS A 294 -4.13 20.35 10.83
C CYS A 294 -3.68 20.48 12.29
N LEU A 295 -4.43 19.91 13.25
CA LEU A 295 -4.03 19.85 14.66
C LEU A 295 -2.72 19.05 14.83
N LEU A 296 -2.64 17.87 14.24
CA LEU A 296 -1.43 17.02 14.32
C LEU A 296 -0.21 17.70 13.69
N VAL A 297 -0.39 18.36 12.54
CA VAL A 297 0.65 19.13 11.86
C VAL A 297 1.08 20.34 12.71
N THR A 298 0.14 21.05 13.32
CA THR A 298 0.43 22.20 14.19
C THR A 298 1.27 21.76 15.38
N LEU A 299 0.89 20.67 16.05
CA LEU A 299 1.64 20.09 17.16
C LEU A 299 3.06 19.67 16.74
N TYR A 300 3.18 18.93 15.64
CA TYR A 300 4.46 18.52 15.06
C TYR A 300 5.38 19.72 14.76
N SER A 301 4.80 20.77 14.17
CA SER A 301 5.52 21.98 13.75
C SER A 301 6.11 22.79 14.90
N THR A 302 5.55 22.70 16.12
CA THR A 302 6.09 23.40 17.30
C THR A 302 7.54 23.04 17.60
N ALA A 303 7.92 21.76 17.42
CA ALA A 303 9.29 21.29 17.58
C ALA A 303 10.09 21.36 16.28
N TYR A 304 9.47 21.06 15.13
CA TYR A 304 10.16 21.07 13.83
C TYR A 304 10.71 22.45 13.44
N PHE A 305 10.03 23.53 13.85
CA PHE A 305 10.42 24.93 13.60
C PHE A 305 11.08 25.61 14.81
N LYS A 306 11.46 24.86 15.85
CA LYS A 306 12.19 25.44 16.98
C LYS A 306 13.50 26.07 16.47
N ASN A 307 13.71 27.35 16.78
CA ASN A 307 14.86 28.17 16.35
C ASN A 307 15.04 28.32 14.82
N LYS A 308 14.01 28.03 14.01
CA LYS A 308 14.04 28.31 12.57
C LYS A 308 13.57 29.74 12.27
N ARG A 309 14.19 30.36 11.25
CA ARG A 309 13.78 31.67 10.73
C ARG A 309 12.34 31.62 10.20
N PHE A 310 11.65 32.76 10.25
CA PHE A 310 10.30 32.94 9.71
C PHE A 310 9.21 32.00 10.26
N SER A 311 9.40 31.43 11.44
CA SER A 311 8.43 30.52 12.06
C SER A 311 7.07 31.20 12.32
N ASP A 312 7.02 32.51 12.62
CA ASP A 312 5.74 33.23 12.80
C ASP A 312 4.91 33.25 11.52
N ARG A 313 5.57 33.47 10.38
CA ARG A 313 4.94 33.47 9.05
C ARG A 313 4.41 32.09 8.70
N TYR A 314 5.13 31.04 9.06
CA TYR A 314 4.70 29.67 8.87
C TYR A 314 3.38 29.40 9.60
N PHE A 315 3.30 29.69 10.90
CA PHE A 315 2.08 29.45 11.67
C PHE A 315 0.92 30.34 11.21
N PHE A 316 1.18 31.58 10.80
CA PHE A 316 0.18 32.45 10.17
C PHE A 316 -0.48 31.76 8.97
N PHE A 317 0.31 31.36 7.97
CA PHE A 317 -0.25 30.74 6.76
C PHE A 317 -0.82 29.35 7.01
N LEU A 318 -0.33 28.61 8.01
CA LEU A 318 -0.91 27.33 8.43
C LEU A 318 -2.33 27.52 8.97
N MET A 319 -2.58 28.55 9.79
CA MET A 319 -3.91 28.86 10.32
C MET A 319 -4.86 29.39 9.24
N ILE A 320 -4.37 30.26 8.34
CA ILE A 320 -5.17 30.71 7.18
C ILE A 320 -5.54 29.54 6.27
N MET A 321 -4.61 28.61 6.03
CA MET A 321 -4.89 27.39 5.29
C MET A 321 -5.94 26.54 6.01
N GLN A 322 -5.82 26.33 7.32
CA GLN A 322 -6.82 25.62 8.12
C GLN A 322 -8.21 26.26 8.01
N ALA A 323 -8.30 27.59 8.15
CA ALA A 323 -9.56 28.33 7.99
C ALA A 323 -10.17 28.14 6.60
N SER A 324 -9.35 28.26 5.55
CA SER A 324 -9.83 28.09 4.17
C SER A 324 -10.35 26.67 3.90
N LEU A 325 -9.71 25.64 4.46
CA LEU A 325 -10.16 24.24 4.31
C LEU A 325 -11.49 23.98 5.02
N ILE A 326 -11.67 24.53 6.23
CA ILE A 326 -12.95 24.50 6.93
C ILE A 326 -14.01 25.27 6.12
N GLY A 327 -13.64 26.42 5.55
CA GLY A 327 -14.53 27.22 4.72
C GLY A 327 -15.03 26.48 3.48
N ILE A 328 -14.15 25.81 2.75
CA ILE A 328 -14.52 25.00 1.57
C ILE A 328 -15.48 23.86 1.97
N THR A 329 -15.22 23.20 3.10
CA THR A 329 -16.00 22.03 3.54
C THR A 329 -17.34 22.38 4.18
N THR A 330 -17.49 23.59 4.74
CA THR A 330 -18.70 23.98 5.48
C THR A 330 -19.60 24.99 4.75
N THR A 331 -19.14 25.58 3.64
CA THR A 331 -19.95 26.53 2.86
C THR A 331 -21.04 25.86 2.04
N ASN A 332 -22.23 26.48 2.03
CA ASN A 332 -23.35 26.12 1.16
C ASN A 332 -23.53 27.10 -0.01
N HIS A 333 -22.60 28.05 -0.17
CA HIS A 333 -22.63 29.06 -1.22
C HIS A 333 -21.44 28.89 -2.17
N LEU A 334 -21.75 28.86 -3.47
CA LEU A 334 -20.78 28.60 -4.53
C LEU A 334 -19.67 29.66 -4.62
N GLY A 335 -20.01 30.94 -4.40
CA GLY A 335 -19.02 32.01 -4.42
C GLY A 335 -18.06 31.97 -3.22
N ASN A 336 -18.56 31.67 -2.01
CA ASN A 336 -17.70 31.42 -0.84
C ASN A 336 -16.81 30.19 -1.05
N PHE A 337 -17.32 29.14 -1.72
CA PHE A 337 -16.52 27.96 -2.07
C PHE A 337 -15.30 28.37 -2.91
N TYR A 338 -15.49 29.19 -3.94
CA TYR A 338 -14.39 29.73 -4.76
C TYR A 338 -13.45 30.63 -3.95
N ALA A 339 -13.98 31.55 -3.14
CA ALA A 339 -13.16 32.46 -2.33
C ALA A 339 -12.22 31.70 -1.37
N PHE A 340 -12.74 30.67 -0.69
CA PHE A 340 -11.92 29.82 0.17
C PHE A 340 -10.95 28.95 -0.64
N TRP A 341 -11.30 28.53 -1.85
CA TRP A 341 -10.40 27.79 -2.76
C TRP A 341 -9.15 28.60 -3.15
N GLU A 342 -9.34 29.87 -3.48
CA GLU A 342 -8.26 30.82 -3.76
C GLU A 342 -7.43 31.13 -2.50
N LEU A 343 -8.09 31.36 -1.36
CA LEU A 343 -7.42 31.62 -0.08
C LEU A 343 -6.55 30.42 0.35
N MET A 344 -7.04 29.20 0.14
CA MET A 344 -6.27 27.97 0.34
C MET A 344 -5.06 27.91 -0.59
N THR A 345 -5.22 28.24 -1.88
CA THR A 345 -4.11 28.23 -2.86
C THR A 345 -3.04 29.27 -2.51
N CYS A 346 -3.44 30.47 -2.10
CA CYS A 346 -2.55 31.53 -1.65
C CYS A 346 -1.77 31.13 -0.38
N SER A 347 -2.48 30.67 0.66
CA SER A 347 -1.84 30.27 1.92
C SER A 347 -0.90 29.08 1.74
N SER A 348 -1.32 28.04 1.02
CA SER A 348 -0.46 26.88 0.73
C SER A 348 0.74 27.22 -0.15
N TYR A 349 0.64 28.16 -1.09
CA TYR A 349 1.79 28.62 -1.87
C TYR A 349 2.89 29.18 -0.95
N PHE A 350 2.53 30.05 -0.01
CA PHE A 350 3.50 30.61 0.95
C PHE A 350 4.12 29.57 1.88
N LEU A 351 3.41 28.47 2.12
CA LEU A 351 3.93 27.32 2.87
C LEU A 351 4.88 26.46 2.02
N VAL A 352 4.63 26.31 0.71
CA VAL A 352 5.52 25.61 -0.24
C VAL A 352 6.84 26.35 -0.41
N ILE A 353 6.81 27.67 -0.58
CA ILE A 353 8.02 28.48 -0.80
C ILE A 353 8.74 28.88 0.50
N HIS A 354 8.41 28.25 1.62
CA HIS A 354 8.86 28.69 2.95
C HIS A 354 10.39 28.78 3.08
N GLU A 355 11.11 27.81 2.52
CA GLU A 355 12.58 27.74 2.58
C GLU A 355 13.27 28.79 1.67
N GLN A 356 12.53 29.41 0.73
CA GLN A 356 13.01 30.46 -0.17
C GLN A 356 14.24 30.12 -1.02
N THR A 357 14.56 28.83 -1.20
CA THR A 357 15.59 28.41 -2.17
C THR A 357 15.11 28.61 -3.59
N LYS A 358 16.03 28.70 -4.55
CA LYS A 358 15.69 28.84 -5.97
C LYS A 358 14.73 27.73 -6.45
N GLU A 359 14.99 26.49 -6.05
CA GLU A 359 14.16 25.33 -6.36
C GLU A 359 12.77 25.45 -5.71
N ALA A 360 12.70 25.94 -4.47
CA ALA A 360 11.43 26.16 -3.77
C ALA A 360 10.59 27.24 -4.47
N LEU A 361 11.22 28.33 -4.92
CA LEU A 361 10.55 29.39 -5.65
C LEU A 361 10.06 28.91 -7.03
N GLU A 362 10.87 28.17 -7.79
CA GLU A 362 10.48 27.61 -9.09
C GLU A 362 9.33 26.60 -8.97
N ALA A 363 9.40 25.69 -7.99
CA ALA A 363 8.31 24.75 -7.71
C ALA A 363 7.05 25.47 -7.22
N GLY A 364 7.20 26.48 -6.37
CA GLY A 364 6.11 27.33 -5.91
C GLY A 364 5.45 28.12 -7.04
N TYR A 365 6.23 28.63 -7.99
CA TYR A 365 5.73 29.28 -9.20
C TYR A 365 4.84 28.32 -9.99
N LYS A 366 5.35 27.12 -10.27
CA LYS A 366 4.62 26.08 -10.99
C LYS A 366 3.33 25.69 -10.24
N TYR A 367 3.42 25.49 -8.93
CA TYR A 367 2.29 25.16 -8.07
C TYR A 367 1.18 26.23 -8.13
N PHE A 368 1.55 27.49 -7.91
CA PHE A 368 0.62 28.60 -7.89
C PHE A 368 -0.06 28.77 -9.26
N MET A 369 0.73 28.84 -10.34
CA MET A 369 0.20 29.03 -11.69
C MET A 369 -0.76 27.93 -12.11
N MET A 370 -0.45 26.67 -11.82
CA MET A 370 -1.36 25.55 -12.12
C MET A 370 -2.63 25.63 -11.28
N CYS A 371 -2.52 25.84 -9.96
CA CYS A 371 -3.69 25.90 -9.08
C CYS A 371 -4.61 27.08 -9.41
N THR A 372 -4.06 28.26 -9.71
CA THR A 372 -4.84 29.43 -10.12
C THR A 372 -5.49 29.23 -11.48
N ALA A 373 -4.83 28.59 -12.44
CA ALA A 373 -5.47 28.22 -13.70
C ALA A 373 -6.66 27.28 -13.49
N GLY A 374 -6.53 26.29 -12.60
CA GLY A 374 -7.63 25.40 -12.24
C GLY A 374 -8.76 26.12 -11.49
N ALA A 375 -8.42 27.07 -10.62
CA ALA A 375 -9.41 27.86 -9.91
C ALA A 375 -10.21 28.77 -10.87
N TYR A 376 -9.58 29.39 -11.88
CA TYR A 376 -10.31 30.14 -12.90
C TYR A 376 -11.20 29.25 -13.79
N ALA A 377 -10.77 28.02 -14.12
CA ALA A 377 -11.65 27.07 -14.81
C ALA A 377 -12.89 26.74 -13.96
N LEU A 378 -12.70 26.53 -12.65
CA LEU A 378 -13.79 26.36 -11.70
C LEU A 378 -14.69 27.59 -11.61
N LEU A 379 -14.12 28.80 -11.67
CA LEU A 379 -14.87 30.05 -11.63
C LEU A 379 -15.82 30.20 -12.82
N ILE A 380 -15.33 29.95 -14.04
CA ILE A 380 -16.16 30.04 -15.25
C ILE A 380 -17.32 29.03 -15.17
N ALA A 381 -17.04 27.78 -14.78
CA ALA A 381 -18.07 26.77 -14.59
C ALA A 381 -19.07 27.15 -13.48
N ALA A 382 -18.59 27.73 -12.37
CA ALA A 382 -19.42 28.18 -11.27
C ALA A 382 -20.38 29.29 -11.67
N PHE A 383 -19.90 30.31 -12.39
CA PHE A 383 -20.76 31.40 -12.87
C PHE A 383 -21.77 30.93 -13.89
N ALA A 384 -21.35 30.11 -14.86
CA ALA A 384 -22.25 29.56 -15.86
C ALA A 384 -23.41 28.77 -15.21
N LEU A 385 -23.09 27.98 -14.17
CA LEU A 385 -24.11 27.27 -13.38
C LEU A 385 -25.02 28.21 -12.59
N GLN A 386 -24.45 29.21 -11.92
CA GLN A 386 -25.20 30.18 -11.14
C GLN A 386 -26.18 30.98 -12.01
N ILE A 387 -25.76 31.42 -13.20
CA ILE A 387 -26.58 32.23 -14.11
C ILE A 387 -27.79 31.43 -14.61
N GLN A 388 -27.57 30.17 -14.96
CA GLN A 388 -28.61 29.30 -15.52
C GLN A 388 -29.67 28.92 -14.47
N VAL A 389 -29.30 28.86 -13.19
CA VAL A 389 -30.25 28.57 -12.10
C VAL A 389 -30.78 29.84 -11.41
N GLY A 390 -30.03 30.93 -11.43
CA GLY A 390 -30.37 32.19 -10.73
C GLY A 390 -30.10 32.17 -9.22
N SER A 391 -29.22 31.30 -8.71
CA SER A 391 -28.91 31.22 -7.28
C SER A 391 -27.45 30.86 -6.99
N ILE A 392 -26.90 31.40 -5.89
CA ILE A 392 -25.60 31.00 -5.32
C ILE A 392 -25.69 29.84 -4.34
N SER A 393 -26.90 29.48 -3.90
CA SER A 393 -27.11 28.43 -2.90
C SER A 393 -26.99 27.06 -3.57
N LEU A 394 -26.05 26.24 -3.11
CA LEU A 394 -25.84 24.89 -3.66
C LEU A 394 -27.11 24.03 -3.58
N ASN A 395 -27.92 24.21 -2.54
CA ASN A 395 -29.18 23.49 -2.37
C ASN A 395 -30.22 23.86 -3.44
N VAL A 396 -30.28 25.14 -3.83
CA VAL A 396 -31.18 25.62 -4.89
C VAL A 396 -30.66 25.19 -6.26
N ILE A 397 -29.35 25.23 -6.45
CA ILE A 397 -28.68 24.74 -7.67
C ILE A 397 -28.96 23.26 -7.89
N ALA A 398 -28.72 22.41 -6.90
CA ALA A 398 -28.97 20.97 -7.01
C ALA A 398 -30.43 20.65 -7.37
N LYS A 399 -31.40 21.32 -6.75
CA LYS A 399 -32.84 21.13 -7.03
C LYS A 399 -33.27 21.50 -8.45
N ASN A 400 -32.51 22.37 -9.13
CA ASN A 400 -32.82 22.83 -10.49
C ASN A 400 -31.87 22.24 -11.54
N ALA A 401 -30.88 21.44 -11.15
CA ALA A 401 -29.87 20.90 -12.06
C ALA A 401 -30.48 20.00 -13.15
N ASP A 402 -31.54 19.24 -12.83
CA ASP A 402 -32.25 18.39 -13.81
C ASP A 402 -32.95 19.16 -14.93
N LYS A 403 -33.15 20.48 -14.75
CA LYS A 403 -33.74 21.35 -15.78
C LYS A 403 -32.70 21.84 -16.79
N LEU A 404 -31.40 21.62 -16.53
CA LEU A 404 -30.33 22.09 -17.40
C LEU A 404 -30.16 21.17 -18.62
N PRO A 405 -29.82 21.71 -19.80
CA PRO A 405 -29.52 20.91 -20.97
C PRO A 405 -28.35 19.93 -20.72
N PRO A 406 -28.43 18.65 -21.11
CA PRO A 406 -27.37 17.67 -20.88
C PRO A 406 -26.00 18.09 -21.43
N THR A 407 -25.97 18.75 -22.59
CA THR A 407 -24.73 19.28 -23.19
C THR A 407 -24.07 20.35 -22.31
N LEU A 408 -24.88 21.18 -21.65
CA LEU A 408 -24.37 22.20 -20.73
C LEU A 408 -23.85 21.54 -19.45
N VAL A 409 -24.60 20.59 -18.89
CA VAL A 409 -24.17 19.82 -17.71
C VAL A 409 -22.83 19.16 -17.95
N LEU A 410 -22.63 18.55 -19.12
CA LEU A 410 -21.35 17.94 -19.47
C LEU A 410 -20.22 18.98 -19.54
N ALA A 411 -20.43 20.11 -20.19
CA ALA A 411 -19.44 21.18 -20.27
C ALA A 411 -19.07 21.73 -18.88
N LEU A 412 -20.06 21.91 -18.00
CA LEU A 412 -19.86 22.33 -16.61
C LEU A 412 -19.09 21.27 -15.81
N ALA A 413 -19.47 20.00 -15.93
CA ALA A 413 -18.79 18.88 -15.27
C ALA A 413 -17.33 18.76 -15.71
N LEU A 414 -17.02 18.95 -17.00
CA LEU A 414 -15.65 18.98 -17.51
C LEU A 414 -14.87 20.20 -16.99
N GLY A 415 -15.49 21.38 -16.93
CA GLY A 415 -14.88 22.58 -16.35
C GLY A 415 -14.53 22.42 -14.87
N PHE A 416 -15.46 21.89 -14.07
CA PHE A 416 -15.21 21.53 -12.68
C PHE A 416 -14.16 20.43 -12.54
N LEU A 417 -14.22 19.37 -13.37
CA LEU A 417 -13.24 18.29 -13.36
C LEU A 417 -11.84 18.79 -13.70
N LEU A 418 -11.69 19.77 -14.60
CA LEU A 418 -10.39 20.39 -14.88
C LEU A 418 -9.84 21.12 -13.65
N GLY A 419 -10.65 21.96 -13.02
CA GLY A 419 -10.25 22.72 -11.83
C GLY A 419 -9.91 21.83 -10.63
N PHE A 420 -10.78 20.87 -10.32
CA PHE A 420 -10.55 19.89 -9.27
C PHE A 420 -9.42 18.93 -9.62
N GLY A 421 -9.37 18.45 -10.86
CA GLY A 421 -8.37 17.51 -11.37
C GLY A 421 -6.94 18.04 -11.28
N ILE A 422 -6.73 19.34 -11.51
CA ILE A 422 -5.45 20.00 -11.25
C ILE A 422 -5.08 19.87 -9.76
N LYS A 423 -6.00 20.16 -8.83
CA LYS A 423 -5.72 20.08 -7.39
C LYS A 423 -5.57 18.64 -6.88
N ILE A 424 -6.28 17.69 -7.48
CA ILE A 424 -6.15 16.25 -7.24
C ILE A 424 -4.76 15.77 -7.71
N GLY A 425 -4.26 16.33 -8.81
CA GLY A 425 -3.02 15.91 -9.46
C GLY A 425 -3.23 14.80 -10.48
N LEU A 426 -4.31 14.88 -11.27
CA LEU A 426 -4.60 13.92 -12.35
C LEU A 426 -3.67 14.11 -13.55
N VAL A 427 -3.29 13.02 -14.23
CA VAL A 427 -2.59 13.08 -15.52
C VAL A 427 -3.56 13.62 -16.58
N PRO A 428 -3.16 14.61 -17.42
CA PRO A 428 -1.82 15.20 -17.59
C PRO A 428 -1.51 16.45 -16.74
N VAL A 429 -2.46 16.95 -15.95
CA VAL A 429 -2.35 18.20 -15.18
C VAL A 429 -1.73 18.05 -13.77
N HIS A 430 -0.89 17.04 -13.57
CA HIS A 430 -0.34 16.63 -12.27
C HIS A 430 1.00 17.28 -11.90
N SER A 431 1.64 17.94 -12.87
CA SER A 431 3.10 18.16 -12.83
C SER A 431 3.63 19.07 -11.71
N TRP A 432 2.75 19.81 -11.01
CA TRP A 432 3.12 20.59 -9.82
C TRP A 432 3.38 19.71 -8.60
N LEU A 433 2.66 18.59 -8.47
CA LEU A 433 2.63 17.77 -7.25
C LEU A 433 4.03 17.18 -6.95
N PRO A 434 4.67 16.41 -7.86
CA PRO A 434 6.01 15.89 -7.60
C PRO A 434 7.10 16.98 -7.55
N ALA A 435 6.82 18.20 -8.01
CA ALA A 435 7.75 19.33 -7.95
C ALA A 435 7.71 20.05 -6.59
N ALA A 436 6.53 20.21 -5.99
CA ALA A 436 6.35 20.98 -4.76
C ALA A 436 6.69 20.20 -3.48
N HIS A 437 6.45 18.88 -3.44
CA HIS A 437 6.68 18.06 -2.25
C HIS A 437 8.14 18.00 -1.75
N PRO A 438 9.17 17.85 -2.62
CA PRO A 438 10.58 17.75 -2.18
C PRO A 438 11.09 19.02 -1.48
N VAL A 439 10.68 20.18 -2.00
CA VAL A 439 11.14 21.50 -1.55
C VAL A 439 10.34 22.05 -0.36
N ALA A 440 9.07 21.66 -0.22
CA ALA A 440 8.25 22.10 0.90
C ALA A 440 8.76 21.51 2.23
N PRO A 441 8.61 22.24 3.36
CA PRO A 441 8.83 21.69 4.69
C PRO A 441 8.01 20.41 4.89
N SER A 442 8.57 19.39 5.55
CA SER A 442 7.89 18.09 5.65
C SER A 442 6.56 18.15 6.39
N SER A 443 6.41 19.09 7.32
CA SER A 443 5.15 19.37 8.00
C SER A 443 4.06 19.91 7.08
N ILE A 444 4.41 20.40 5.88
CA ILE A 444 3.48 20.85 4.84
C ILE A 444 3.33 19.80 3.74
N SER A 445 4.39 19.09 3.38
CA SER A 445 4.29 17.95 2.45
C SER A 445 3.25 16.92 2.92
N ALA A 446 3.11 16.74 4.24
CA ALA A 446 2.09 15.89 4.86
C ALA A 446 0.64 16.32 4.53
N PRO A 447 0.16 17.51 4.93
CA PRO A 447 -1.19 17.97 4.57
C PRO A 447 -1.37 18.25 3.08
N MET A 448 -0.31 18.56 2.31
CA MET A 448 -0.44 18.63 0.84
C MET A 448 -0.91 17.30 0.24
N SER A 449 -0.35 16.19 0.71
CA SER A 449 -0.71 14.85 0.25
C SER A 449 -2.00 14.33 0.90
N GLY A 450 -2.16 14.54 2.21
CA GLY A 450 -3.28 14.01 2.99
C GLY A 450 -4.57 14.83 2.91
N ILE A 451 -4.50 16.15 2.70
CA ILE A 451 -5.63 17.09 2.72
C ILE A 451 -5.82 17.78 1.38
N LEU A 452 -4.80 18.48 0.84
CA LEU A 452 -5.00 19.36 -0.32
C LEU A 452 -5.44 18.61 -1.58
N THR A 453 -4.93 17.40 -1.82
CA THR A 453 -5.45 16.58 -2.93
C THR A 453 -6.89 16.09 -2.68
N LYS A 454 -7.28 15.95 -1.40
CA LYS A 454 -8.60 15.44 -0.98
C LYS A 454 -9.66 16.52 -1.09
N ILE A 455 -9.30 17.79 -0.98
CA ILE A 455 -10.24 18.89 -1.22
C ILE A 455 -10.71 18.92 -2.68
N GLY A 456 -9.88 18.46 -3.62
CA GLY A 456 -10.29 18.26 -5.01
C GLY A 456 -11.28 17.12 -5.17
N ILE A 457 -11.06 16.00 -4.46
CA ILE A 457 -12.02 14.89 -4.42
C ILE A 457 -13.34 15.35 -3.77
N TYR A 458 -13.28 16.10 -2.68
CA TYR A 458 -14.46 16.73 -2.06
C TYR A 458 -15.21 17.62 -3.05
N GLY A 459 -14.49 18.45 -3.82
CA GLY A 459 -15.08 19.28 -4.86
C GLY A 459 -15.81 18.48 -5.94
N VAL A 460 -15.21 17.37 -6.41
CA VAL A 460 -15.86 16.43 -7.34
C VAL A 460 -17.13 15.85 -6.72
N LEU A 461 -17.08 15.38 -5.46
CA LEU A 461 -18.26 14.82 -4.81
C LEU A 461 -19.36 15.88 -4.57
N LYS A 462 -18.99 17.07 -4.11
CA LYS A 462 -19.92 18.14 -3.74
C LYS A 462 -20.54 18.84 -4.95
N LEU A 463 -19.77 19.16 -5.99
CA LEU A 463 -20.27 19.91 -7.16
C LEU A 463 -20.58 19.05 -8.37
N ILE A 464 -19.97 17.86 -8.52
CA ILE A 464 -20.27 16.99 -9.66
C ILE A 464 -21.32 15.95 -9.24
N PHE A 465 -21.07 15.19 -8.17
CA PHE A 465 -21.97 14.10 -7.79
C PHE A 465 -23.25 14.61 -7.11
N MET A 466 -23.15 15.50 -6.12
CA MET A 466 -24.33 15.97 -5.36
C MET A 466 -25.17 17.01 -6.09
N VAL A 467 -24.59 17.79 -7.03
CA VAL A 467 -25.34 18.84 -7.75
C VAL A 467 -25.89 18.31 -9.07
N PHE A 468 -25.09 17.66 -9.91
CA PHE A 468 -25.57 17.13 -11.20
C PHE A 468 -26.18 15.73 -11.09
N GLY A 469 -25.70 14.91 -10.16
CA GLY A 469 -26.17 13.53 -10.01
C GLY A 469 -25.57 12.55 -11.03
N VAL A 470 -25.51 11.28 -10.63
CA VAL A 470 -24.97 10.21 -11.48
C VAL A 470 -25.89 9.93 -12.67
N ALA A 471 -27.19 9.99 -12.45
CA ALA A 471 -28.19 9.76 -13.49
C ALA A 471 -28.05 10.76 -14.65
N LEU A 472 -27.88 12.04 -14.36
CA LEU A 472 -27.72 13.08 -15.38
C LEU A 472 -26.40 12.94 -16.15
N LEU A 473 -25.30 12.63 -15.43
CA LEU A 473 -23.98 12.37 -16.04
C LEU A 473 -23.95 11.09 -16.88
N SER A 474 -24.82 10.12 -16.58
CA SER A 474 -24.94 8.89 -17.36
C SER A 474 -25.71 9.04 -18.68
N LYS A 475 -26.47 10.15 -18.82
CA LYS A 475 -27.23 10.52 -20.03
C LYS A 475 -26.43 11.40 -20.99
N THR A 476 -25.22 11.82 -20.61
CA THR A 476 -24.35 12.66 -21.43
C THR A 476 -23.28 11.80 -22.09
N ASP A 477 -23.41 11.59 -23.40
CA ASP A 477 -22.41 10.89 -24.20
C ASP A 477 -21.23 11.82 -24.50
N LEU A 478 -20.00 11.38 -24.23
CA LEU A 478 -18.79 12.13 -24.55
C LEU A 478 -18.37 11.85 -26.00
N LEU A 479 -18.20 10.57 -26.31
CA LEU A 479 -17.78 10.01 -27.60
C LEU A 479 -18.42 8.62 -27.75
N GLY A 480 -19.66 8.55 -28.24
CA GLY A 480 -20.43 7.30 -28.27
C GLY A 480 -20.64 6.74 -26.85
N ASP A 481 -20.33 5.45 -26.65
CA ASP A 481 -20.50 4.75 -25.36
C ASP A 481 -19.56 5.24 -24.23
N PHE A 482 -18.61 6.15 -24.52
CA PHE A 482 -17.69 6.67 -23.52
C PHE A 482 -18.37 7.72 -22.62
N LYS A 483 -18.83 7.29 -21.44
CA LYS A 483 -19.49 8.13 -20.43
C LYS A 483 -18.50 8.89 -19.56
N PHE A 484 -18.98 9.92 -18.85
CA PHE A 484 -18.18 10.72 -17.92
C PHE A 484 -17.49 9.88 -16.82
N GLY A 485 -18.18 8.87 -16.28
CA GLY A 485 -17.59 7.93 -15.32
C GLY A 485 -16.39 7.16 -15.89
N SER A 486 -16.49 6.72 -17.15
CA SER A 486 -15.40 6.05 -17.87
C SER A 486 -14.20 6.97 -18.10
N LEU A 487 -14.43 8.27 -18.37
CA LEU A 487 -13.37 9.28 -18.43
C LEU A 487 -12.63 9.39 -17.09
N MET A 488 -13.38 9.51 -15.98
CA MET A 488 -12.77 9.57 -14.65
C MET A 488 -11.96 8.30 -14.36
N ALA A 489 -12.53 7.12 -14.63
CA ALA A 489 -11.84 5.86 -14.41
C ALA A 489 -10.55 5.73 -15.24
N PHE A 490 -10.60 6.16 -16.50
CA PHE A 490 -9.43 6.21 -17.38
C PHE A 490 -8.35 7.18 -16.86
N LEU A 491 -8.72 8.41 -16.49
CA LEU A 491 -7.78 9.39 -15.93
C LEU A 491 -7.18 8.90 -14.61
N GLY A 492 -8.00 8.23 -13.78
CA GLY A 492 -7.56 7.57 -12.54
C GLY A 492 -6.53 6.47 -12.83
N ALA A 493 -6.80 5.59 -13.79
CA ALA A 493 -5.89 4.52 -14.21
C ALA A 493 -4.57 5.06 -14.78
N ALA A 494 -4.63 6.08 -15.63
CA ALA A 494 -3.43 6.74 -16.15
C ALA A 494 -2.61 7.40 -15.03
N THR A 495 -3.27 8.03 -14.07
CA THR A 495 -2.62 8.65 -12.90
C THR A 495 -1.98 7.62 -11.98
N LEU A 496 -2.66 6.48 -11.77
CA LEU A 496 -2.18 5.34 -11.02
C LEU A 496 -0.87 4.80 -11.60
N LEU A 497 -0.91 4.37 -12.86
CA LEU A 497 0.22 3.74 -13.53
C LEU A 497 1.40 4.70 -13.68
N TYR A 498 1.14 5.96 -14.05
CA TYR A 498 2.20 6.97 -14.16
C TYR A 498 2.86 7.23 -12.81
N GLY A 499 2.07 7.33 -11.73
CA GLY A 499 2.56 7.52 -10.38
C GLY A 499 3.49 6.39 -9.94
N ASP A 500 3.04 5.13 -10.04
CA ASP A 500 3.84 3.99 -9.58
C ASP A 500 5.12 3.77 -10.42
N LEU A 501 5.03 3.89 -11.76
CA LEU A 501 6.20 3.75 -12.64
C LEU A 501 7.25 4.83 -12.37
N LYS A 502 6.82 6.09 -12.12
CA LYS A 502 7.75 7.17 -11.77
C LYS A 502 8.30 7.04 -10.36
N ALA A 503 7.52 6.53 -9.40
CA ALA A 503 7.98 6.31 -8.02
C ALA A 503 9.17 5.35 -7.97
N ILE A 504 9.15 4.24 -8.72
CA ILE A 504 10.27 3.27 -8.79
C ILE A 504 11.59 3.96 -9.16
N GLN A 505 11.54 4.89 -10.11
CA GLN A 505 12.71 5.59 -10.64
C GLN A 505 13.27 6.67 -9.69
N GLN A 506 12.58 7.00 -8.59
CA GLN A 506 13.03 8.09 -7.72
C GLN A 506 14.10 7.66 -6.72
N THR A 507 15.08 8.55 -6.52
CA THR A 507 16.13 8.47 -5.48
C THR A 507 15.85 9.39 -4.28
N ASP A 508 15.01 10.42 -4.46
CA ASP A 508 14.52 11.30 -3.40
C ASP A 508 13.26 10.71 -2.75
N VAL A 509 13.28 10.58 -1.42
CA VAL A 509 12.20 9.92 -0.68
C VAL A 509 10.88 10.72 -0.70
N LYS A 510 10.93 12.05 -0.62
CA LYS A 510 9.71 12.88 -0.64
C LYS A 510 9.09 12.86 -2.03
N LYS A 511 9.91 12.92 -3.08
CA LYS A 511 9.48 12.83 -4.47
C LYS A 511 8.87 11.46 -4.77
N MET A 512 9.48 10.39 -4.26
CA MET A 512 8.93 9.03 -4.35
C MET A 512 7.54 8.96 -3.69
N LEU A 513 7.39 9.48 -2.47
CA LEU A 513 6.11 9.52 -1.74
C LEU A 513 5.06 10.41 -2.43
N ALA A 514 5.49 11.46 -3.14
CA ALA A 514 4.65 12.33 -3.94
C ALA A 514 4.07 11.59 -5.16
N TYR A 515 4.89 10.86 -5.92
CA TYR A 515 4.41 10.01 -7.01
C TYR A 515 3.49 8.89 -6.51
N SER A 516 3.82 8.28 -5.37
CA SER A 516 2.93 7.33 -4.71
C SER A 516 1.61 7.99 -4.24
N THR A 517 1.59 9.30 -3.93
CA THR A 517 0.33 10.03 -3.66
C THR A 517 -0.53 10.11 -4.90
N MET A 518 0.06 10.39 -6.06
CA MET A 518 -0.66 10.35 -7.33
C MET A 518 -1.25 8.96 -7.57
N ALA A 519 -0.46 7.90 -7.32
CA ALA A 519 -0.90 6.54 -7.55
C ALA A 519 -2.19 6.20 -6.78
N GLN A 520 -2.18 6.45 -5.47
CA GLN A 520 -3.32 6.18 -4.59
C GLN A 520 -4.53 7.08 -4.86
N VAL A 521 -4.30 8.35 -5.23
CA VAL A 521 -5.39 9.23 -5.64
C VAL A 521 -6.00 8.77 -6.97
N GLY A 522 -5.20 8.21 -7.87
CA GLY A 522 -5.65 7.50 -9.07
C GLY A 522 -6.60 6.35 -8.72
N GLU A 523 -6.26 5.52 -7.73
CA GLU A 523 -7.14 4.44 -7.24
C GLU A 523 -8.51 4.98 -6.77
N ILE A 524 -8.53 6.10 -6.02
CA ILE A 524 -9.78 6.74 -5.57
C ILE A 524 -10.61 7.21 -6.77
N VAL A 525 -9.98 7.86 -7.75
CA VAL A 525 -10.69 8.40 -8.93
C VAL A 525 -11.23 7.27 -9.80
N ILE A 526 -10.54 6.13 -9.90
CA ILE A 526 -11.08 4.90 -10.53
C ILE A 526 -12.35 4.45 -9.82
N ALA A 527 -12.33 4.33 -8.49
CA ALA A 527 -13.49 3.90 -7.72
C ALA A 527 -14.67 4.87 -7.90
N LEU A 528 -14.43 6.18 -7.83
CA LEU A 528 -15.49 7.19 -8.05
C LEU A 528 -16.03 7.15 -9.49
N GLY A 529 -15.18 6.89 -10.49
CA GLY A 529 -15.59 6.77 -11.90
C GLY A 529 -16.57 5.61 -12.16
N SER A 530 -16.59 4.60 -11.29
CA SER A 530 -17.55 3.49 -11.37
C SER A 530 -18.99 3.91 -11.02
N ALA A 531 -19.14 5.03 -10.29
CA ALA A 531 -20.42 5.67 -9.99
C ALA A 531 -21.48 4.75 -9.34
N ASN A 532 -21.05 3.83 -8.47
CA ASN A 532 -21.91 2.99 -7.63
C ASN A 532 -21.64 3.20 -6.14
N TYR A 533 -22.57 2.75 -5.30
CA TYR A 533 -22.55 3.02 -3.87
C TYR A 533 -21.36 2.37 -3.14
N LEU A 534 -21.02 1.11 -3.44
CA LEU A 534 -19.90 0.43 -2.78
C LEU A 534 -18.54 1.01 -3.19
N SER A 535 -18.36 1.38 -4.45
CA SER A 535 -17.15 2.07 -4.90
C SER A 535 -17.03 3.48 -4.32
N LEU A 536 -18.14 4.18 -4.10
CA LEU A 536 -18.15 5.45 -3.36
C LEU A 536 -17.75 5.25 -1.89
N VAL A 537 -18.33 4.26 -1.19
CA VAL A 537 -17.94 3.90 0.19
C VAL A 537 -16.46 3.51 0.24
N GLY A 538 -15.98 2.71 -0.71
CA GLY A 538 -14.58 2.31 -0.83
C GLY A 538 -13.66 3.50 -1.10
N GLY A 539 -14.03 4.39 -2.02
CA GLY A 539 -13.28 5.61 -2.33
C GLY A 539 -13.19 6.55 -1.13
N LEU A 540 -14.28 6.78 -0.41
CA LEU A 540 -14.30 7.57 0.84
C LEU A 540 -13.52 6.90 1.97
N SER A 541 -13.59 5.57 2.08
CA SER A 541 -12.76 4.79 3.01
C SER A 541 -11.28 4.97 2.72
N HIS A 542 -10.91 4.94 1.44
CA HIS A 542 -9.53 5.15 1.02
C HIS A 542 -9.12 6.62 1.19
N VAL A 543 -9.99 7.61 0.98
CA VAL A 543 -9.72 9.02 1.31
C VAL A 543 -9.30 9.17 2.77
N LEU A 544 -10.08 8.62 3.71
CA LEU A 544 -9.79 8.66 5.14
C LEU A 544 -8.46 7.96 5.47
N ASN A 545 -8.33 6.69 5.06
CA ASN A 545 -7.15 5.89 5.40
C ASN A 545 -5.89 6.43 4.74
N HIS A 546 -5.96 6.85 3.48
CA HIS A 546 -4.83 7.45 2.77
C HIS A 546 -4.38 8.76 3.41
N ALA A 547 -5.32 9.60 3.88
CA ALA A 547 -4.97 10.82 4.60
C ALA A 547 -4.17 10.48 5.88
N VAL A 548 -4.62 9.50 6.68
CA VAL A 548 -3.87 9.05 7.87
C VAL A 548 -2.49 8.51 7.49
N MET A 549 -2.41 7.58 6.53
CA MET A 549 -1.17 6.92 6.12
C MET A 549 -0.15 7.90 5.51
N LYS A 550 -0.57 8.84 4.66
CA LYS A 550 0.37 9.79 4.05
C LYS A 550 0.88 10.84 5.02
N ASN A 551 0.03 11.32 5.93
CA ASN A 551 0.52 12.22 6.97
C ASN A 551 1.55 11.49 7.84
N LEU A 552 1.31 10.23 8.20
CA LEU A 552 2.28 9.40 8.92
C LEU A 552 3.62 9.30 8.17
N LEU A 553 3.58 8.95 6.88
CA LEU A 553 4.77 8.79 6.05
C LEU A 553 5.56 10.10 5.89
N PHE A 554 4.90 11.21 5.56
CA PHE A 554 5.57 12.50 5.36
C PHE A 554 6.08 13.13 6.66
N LEU A 555 5.38 12.95 7.80
CA LEU A 555 5.85 13.44 9.09
C LEU A 555 6.99 12.56 9.64
N ALA A 556 6.93 11.23 9.47
CA ALA A 556 8.00 10.34 9.88
C ALA A 556 9.27 10.51 9.05
N ILE A 557 9.16 10.65 7.73
CA ILE A 557 10.33 10.99 6.90
C ILE A 557 10.82 12.40 7.20
N GLY A 558 9.92 13.33 7.51
CA GLY A 558 10.29 14.67 7.97
C GLY A 558 11.10 14.67 9.25
N SER A 559 10.81 13.73 10.15
CA SER A 559 11.54 13.51 11.40
C SER A 559 12.94 12.97 11.15
N MET A 560 13.09 12.03 10.20
CA MET A 560 14.41 11.53 9.77
C MET A 560 15.22 12.62 9.07
N ILE A 561 14.61 13.37 8.15
CA ILE A 561 15.25 14.51 7.46
C ILE A 561 15.65 15.60 8.47
N PHE A 562 14.84 15.83 9.51
CA PHE A 562 15.17 16.78 10.57
C PHE A 562 16.48 16.43 11.28
N ARG A 563 16.78 15.14 11.43
CA ARG A 563 18.03 14.63 12.04
C ARG A 563 19.18 14.48 11.05
N VAL A 564 18.94 13.84 9.91
CA VAL A 564 19.96 13.48 8.90
C VAL A 564 20.31 14.64 7.96
N LYS A 565 19.41 15.63 7.81
CA LYS A 565 19.55 16.78 6.89
C LYS A 565 19.66 16.40 5.41
N SER A 566 19.27 15.19 5.02
CA SER A 566 19.19 14.75 3.63
C SER A 566 17.85 14.05 3.34
N GLN A 567 17.39 14.17 2.09
CA GLN A 567 16.18 13.53 1.57
C GLN A 567 16.51 12.37 0.61
N GLU A 568 17.79 12.12 0.34
CA GLU A 568 18.22 11.01 -0.52
C GLU A 568 18.03 9.67 0.19
N ILE A 569 17.43 8.70 -0.49
CA ILE A 569 17.23 7.35 0.05
C ILE A 569 18.55 6.71 0.47
N SER A 570 19.62 6.93 -0.30
CA SER A 570 20.98 6.42 -0.02
C SER A 570 21.59 6.96 1.28
N LYS A 571 21.13 8.12 1.77
CA LYS A 571 21.60 8.74 3.03
C LYS A 571 20.78 8.31 4.24
N LEU A 572 19.71 7.53 4.04
CA LEU A 572 18.87 6.96 5.10
C LEU A 572 19.22 5.51 5.43
N LYS A 573 20.35 5.01 4.91
CA LYS A 573 20.85 3.66 5.18
C LYS A 573 20.99 3.43 6.68
N GLY A 574 20.39 2.37 7.20
CA GLY A 574 20.50 1.98 8.60
C GLY A 574 19.84 2.93 9.61
N ILE A 575 19.13 3.98 9.17
CA ILE A 575 18.51 4.97 10.07
C ILE A 575 17.50 4.34 11.03
N GLY A 576 16.92 3.20 10.65
CA GLY A 576 15.99 2.42 11.46
C GLY A 576 16.58 1.95 12.79
N LYS A 577 17.90 1.71 12.83
CA LYS A 577 18.60 1.31 14.05
C LYS A 577 18.83 2.50 15.00
N GLN A 578 18.97 3.72 14.46
CA GLN A 578 19.23 4.94 15.24
C GLN A 578 17.93 5.62 15.71
N MET A 579 16.87 5.55 14.90
CA MET A 579 15.55 6.12 15.18
C MET A 579 14.45 5.05 15.12
N PRO A 580 14.45 4.08 16.07
CA PRO A 580 13.58 2.90 16.01
C PRO A 580 12.08 3.20 16.10
N VAL A 581 11.65 4.17 16.90
CA VAL A 581 10.24 4.54 17.07
C VAL A 581 9.73 5.29 15.84
N THR A 582 10.50 6.27 15.36
CA THR A 582 10.16 7.03 14.14
C THR A 582 10.09 6.09 12.94
N SER A 583 11.05 5.15 12.83
CA SER A 583 11.10 4.20 11.73
C SER A 583 10.01 3.15 11.82
N LEU A 584 9.62 2.70 13.02
CA LEU A 584 8.49 1.80 13.19
C LEU A 584 7.19 2.45 12.73
N CYS A 585 6.96 3.70 13.12
CA CYS A 585 5.81 4.50 12.65
C CYS A 585 5.80 4.61 11.12
N PHE A 586 6.96 4.85 10.51
CA PHE A 586 7.10 4.88 9.05
C PHE A 586 6.80 3.52 8.40
N SER A 587 7.32 2.43 8.97
CA SER A 587 7.07 1.06 8.49
C SER A 587 5.59 0.68 8.56
N ILE A 588 4.87 1.06 9.63
CA ILE A 588 3.41 0.88 9.73
C ILE A 588 2.69 1.64 8.61
N GLY A 589 3.11 2.88 8.34
CA GLY A 589 2.59 3.64 7.20
C GLY A 589 2.86 2.98 5.85
N ILE A 590 4.04 2.38 5.66
CA ILE A 590 4.41 1.65 4.43
C ILE A 590 3.56 0.38 4.27
N LEU A 591 3.47 -0.46 5.30
CA LEU A 591 2.69 -1.70 5.24
C LEU A 591 1.19 -1.38 5.06
N GLY A 592 0.72 -0.28 5.66
CA GLY A 592 -0.61 0.27 5.44
C GLY A 592 -0.87 0.63 3.98
N ILE A 593 -0.02 1.46 3.37
CA ILE A 593 -0.25 1.93 1.99
C ILE A 593 -0.04 0.83 0.94
N MET A 594 0.79 -0.17 1.24
CA MET A 594 0.88 -1.40 0.45
C MET A 594 -0.46 -2.14 0.41
N GLY A 595 -1.32 -1.97 1.42
CA GLY A 595 -2.60 -2.64 1.51
C GLY A 595 -2.50 -4.02 2.17
N LEU A 596 -1.54 -4.22 3.07
CA LEU A 596 -1.35 -5.50 3.78
C LEU A 596 -2.25 -5.56 5.03
N PRO A 597 -2.90 -6.70 5.32
CA PRO A 597 -3.54 -6.94 6.61
C PRO A 597 -2.52 -6.98 7.78
N PRO A 598 -2.90 -6.51 8.99
CA PRO A 598 -4.21 -6.00 9.40
C PRO A 598 -4.31 -4.46 9.31
N PHE A 599 -3.61 -3.80 8.38
CA PHE A 599 -3.57 -2.34 8.31
C PHE A 599 -4.74 -1.76 7.49
N ALA A 600 -5.15 -0.53 7.82
CA ALA A 600 -6.35 0.12 7.26
C ALA A 600 -6.40 0.21 5.73
N GLY A 601 -5.24 0.31 5.07
CA GLY A 601 -5.18 0.36 3.61
C GLY A 601 -5.77 -0.88 2.94
N PHE A 602 -5.61 -2.06 3.54
CA PHE A 602 -6.19 -3.31 3.03
C PHE A 602 -7.71 -3.22 2.90
N VAL A 603 -8.39 -2.82 3.98
CA VAL A 603 -9.86 -2.72 4.03
C VAL A 603 -10.38 -1.76 2.97
N SER A 604 -9.77 -0.56 2.86
CA SER A 604 -10.22 0.43 1.89
C SER A 604 -10.03 -0.02 0.44
N LYS A 605 -8.89 -0.65 0.11
CA LYS A 605 -8.64 -1.18 -1.24
C LYS A 605 -9.57 -2.34 -1.55
N PHE A 606 -9.80 -3.24 -0.59
CA PHE A 606 -10.76 -4.33 -0.72
C PHE A 606 -12.15 -3.81 -1.09
N MET A 607 -12.66 -2.77 -0.39
CA MET A 607 -13.96 -2.16 -0.68
C MET A 607 -14.03 -1.53 -2.08
N MET A 608 -12.99 -0.82 -2.50
CA MET A 608 -12.94 -0.22 -3.85
C MET A 608 -13.00 -1.30 -4.93
N LEU A 609 -12.20 -2.36 -4.76
CA LEU A 609 -12.19 -3.50 -5.68
C LEU A 609 -13.54 -4.22 -5.68
N TYR A 610 -14.14 -4.45 -4.51
CA TYR A 610 -15.45 -5.09 -4.38
C TYR A 610 -16.53 -4.35 -5.20
N GLY A 611 -16.63 -3.01 -5.07
CA GLY A 611 -17.58 -2.21 -5.85
C GLY A 611 -17.27 -2.16 -7.36
N LEU A 612 -15.99 -2.24 -7.76
CA LEU A 612 -15.63 -2.32 -9.19
C LEU A 612 -16.03 -3.67 -9.79
N ILE A 613 -15.88 -4.76 -9.04
CA ILE A 613 -16.31 -6.08 -9.50
C ILE A 613 -17.83 -6.18 -9.57
N GLU A 614 -18.56 -5.57 -8.62
CA GLU A 614 -20.02 -5.52 -8.60
C GLU A 614 -20.61 -4.90 -9.88
N THR A 615 -19.93 -3.88 -10.43
CA THR A 615 -20.33 -3.22 -11.68
C THR A 615 -19.73 -3.86 -12.94
N GLY A 616 -19.04 -4.99 -12.82
CA GLY A 616 -18.42 -5.69 -13.96
C GLY A 616 -17.13 -5.02 -14.49
N GLN A 617 -16.58 -4.03 -13.78
CA GLN A 617 -15.40 -3.26 -14.20
C GLN A 617 -14.07 -3.95 -13.83
N TRP A 618 -13.94 -5.21 -14.23
CA TRP A 618 -12.83 -6.10 -13.84
C TRP A 618 -11.46 -5.59 -14.29
N LEU A 619 -11.38 -4.91 -15.43
CA LEU A 619 -10.14 -4.34 -15.94
C LEU A 619 -9.57 -3.29 -14.97
N TYR A 620 -10.41 -2.38 -14.48
CA TYR A 620 -9.98 -1.34 -13.54
C TYR A 620 -9.60 -1.91 -12.18
N ALA A 621 -10.30 -2.95 -11.72
CA ALA A 621 -9.88 -3.70 -10.54
C ALA A 621 -8.49 -4.34 -10.72
N GLY A 622 -8.24 -4.95 -11.88
CA GLY A 622 -6.92 -5.48 -12.25
C GLY A 622 -5.83 -4.41 -12.30
N VAL A 623 -6.13 -3.19 -12.78
CA VAL A 623 -5.18 -2.07 -12.78
C VAL A 623 -4.83 -1.61 -11.36
N ILE A 624 -5.79 -1.56 -10.43
CA ILE A 624 -5.52 -1.23 -9.01
C ILE A 624 -4.60 -2.29 -8.38
N LEU A 625 -4.88 -3.57 -8.62
CA LEU A 625 -4.05 -4.68 -8.14
C LEU A 625 -2.63 -4.62 -8.71
N LEU A 626 -2.50 -4.31 -10.02
CA LEU A 626 -1.20 -4.13 -10.67
C LEU A 626 -0.43 -2.93 -10.07
N GLY A 627 -1.10 -1.81 -9.83
CA GLY A 627 -0.51 -0.66 -9.13
C GLY A 627 0.02 -1.03 -7.74
N GLY A 628 -0.77 -1.74 -6.95
CA GLY A 628 -0.35 -2.27 -5.66
C GLY A 628 0.87 -3.19 -5.75
N PHE A 629 0.95 -4.02 -6.79
CA PHE A 629 2.10 -4.88 -7.07
C PHE A 629 3.36 -4.08 -7.42
N ILE A 630 3.27 -3.09 -8.33
CA ILE A 630 4.38 -2.19 -8.68
C ILE A 630 4.83 -1.39 -7.44
N GLY A 631 3.85 -0.91 -6.67
CA GLY A 631 3.98 -0.24 -5.37
C GLY A 631 4.97 -0.92 -4.43
N CYS A 632 4.78 -2.23 -4.28
CA CYS A 632 5.53 -3.07 -3.37
C CYS A 632 7.07 -2.95 -3.54
N PHE A 633 7.56 -2.87 -4.78
CA PHE A 633 8.99 -2.80 -5.07
C PHE A 633 9.68 -1.60 -4.41
N TYR A 634 9.11 -0.40 -4.56
CA TYR A 634 9.73 0.81 -4.03
C TYR A 634 9.50 0.99 -2.52
N TYR A 635 8.40 0.46 -1.98
CA TYR A 635 8.15 0.44 -0.54
C TYR A 635 9.12 -0.50 0.20
N LEU A 636 9.31 -1.72 -0.29
CA LEU A 636 10.26 -2.66 0.29
C LEU A 636 11.70 -2.19 0.13
N ARG A 637 12.03 -1.48 -0.96
CA ARG A 637 13.33 -0.81 -1.11
C ARG A 637 13.61 0.13 0.06
N LEU A 638 12.63 0.91 0.52
CA LEU A 638 12.81 1.79 1.68
C LEU A 638 13.01 1.00 2.97
N ILE A 639 12.19 -0.03 3.23
CA ILE A 639 12.35 -0.88 4.42
C ILE A 639 13.75 -1.52 4.43
N LYS A 640 14.18 -2.06 3.29
CA LYS A 640 15.52 -2.63 3.09
C LYS A 640 16.60 -1.63 3.48
N THR A 641 16.59 -0.46 2.85
CA THR A 641 17.63 0.55 3.05
C THR A 641 17.64 1.07 4.49
N MET A 642 16.48 1.31 5.11
CA MET A 642 16.43 1.87 6.46
C MET A 642 16.86 0.91 7.56
N TYR A 643 16.57 -0.38 7.44
CA TYR A 643 16.78 -1.34 8.55
C TYR A 643 17.95 -2.28 8.34
N PHE A 644 18.23 -2.65 7.09
CA PHE A 644 19.12 -3.77 6.77
C PHE A 644 20.42 -3.35 6.10
N GLU A 645 20.60 -2.07 5.82
CA GLU A 645 21.90 -1.51 5.44
C GLU A 645 22.59 -0.92 6.69
N GLU A 646 23.91 -0.90 6.68
CA GLU A 646 24.70 -0.34 7.78
C GLU A 646 24.55 1.18 7.84
N TYR A 647 24.48 1.70 9.06
CA TYR A 647 24.42 3.13 9.31
C TYR A 647 25.82 3.72 9.31
N ASP A 648 26.12 4.53 8.28
CA ASP A 648 27.40 5.23 8.11
C ASP A 648 27.23 6.76 8.25
N GLY A 649 26.31 7.17 9.14
CA GLY A 649 25.97 8.58 9.35
C GLY A 649 26.40 9.11 10.72
N PRO A 650 26.20 10.42 10.97
CA PRO A 650 26.45 11.01 12.28
C PRO A 650 25.51 10.42 13.35
N ALA A 651 25.96 10.30 14.60
CA ALA A 651 25.10 9.84 15.68
C ALA A 651 23.83 10.71 15.80
N VAL A 652 22.65 10.10 15.65
CA VAL A 652 21.36 10.80 15.67
C VAL A 652 20.47 10.24 16.77
N SER A 653 19.73 11.14 17.43
CA SER A 653 18.74 10.77 18.45
C SER A 653 17.33 10.74 17.90
N GLU A 654 16.44 10.05 18.61
CA GLU A 654 15.02 10.05 18.32
C GLU A 654 14.41 11.45 18.27
N SER A 655 13.28 11.57 17.59
CA SER A 655 12.61 12.86 17.39
C SER A 655 12.08 13.43 18.71
N PRO A 656 11.98 14.77 18.85
CA PRO A 656 11.34 15.38 20.00
C PRO A 656 9.91 14.83 20.23
N LYS A 657 9.48 14.74 21.49
CA LYS A 657 8.17 14.18 21.87
C LYS A 657 6.98 14.83 21.12
N ALA A 658 7.04 16.14 20.89
CA ALA A 658 6.00 16.86 20.14
C ALA A 658 5.90 16.44 18.66
N MET A 659 6.97 15.90 18.08
CA MET A 659 6.93 15.28 16.75
C MET A 659 6.50 13.81 16.85
N LEU A 660 7.01 13.05 17.83
CA LEU A 660 6.68 11.63 17.98
C LEU A 660 5.20 11.37 18.32
N LEU A 661 4.54 12.23 19.08
CA LEU A 661 3.15 12.02 19.49
C LEU A 661 2.17 11.99 18.30
N PRO A 662 2.21 12.95 17.35
CA PRO A 662 1.46 12.84 16.09
C PRO A 662 1.76 11.56 15.29
N LEU A 663 3.03 11.16 15.19
CA LEU A 663 3.45 9.94 14.48
C LEU A 663 2.82 8.69 15.12
N ALA A 664 2.93 8.56 16.43
CA ALA A 664 2.39 7.43 17.18
C ALA A 664 0.86 7.38 17.07
N GLY A 665 0.17 8.52 17.20
CA GLY A 665 -1.28 8.60 17.04
C GLY A 665 -1.75 8.16 15.65
N LEU A 666 -1.07 8.61 14.59
CA LEU A 666 -1.39 8.17 13.23
C LEU A 666 -1.07 6.69 13.01
N ALA A 667 0.05 6.18 13.52
CA ALA A 667 0.40 4.76 13.41
C ALA A 667 -0.63 3.86 14.12
N VAL A 668 -1.09 4.27 15.30
CA VAL A 668 -2.18 3.60 16.03
C VAL A 668 -3.45 3.62 15.20
N LEU A 669 -3.82 4.75 14.59
CA LEU A 669 -5.01 4.83 13.72
C LEU A 669 -4.91 3.94 12.48
N VAL A 670 -3.72 3.79 11.87
CA VAL A 670 -3.53 2.88 10.72
C VAL A 670 -3.79 1.42 11.12
N VAL A 671 -3.35 0.99 12.31
CA VAL A 671 -3.59 -0.36 12.82
C VAL A 671 -5.04 -0.52 13.29
N PHE A 672 -5.55 0.45 14.05
CA PHE A 672 -6.90 0.44 14.62
C PHE A 672 -7.97 0.38 13.54
N ASN A 673 -7.88 1.23 12.51
CA ASN A 673 -8.85 1.24 11.41
C ASN A 673 -8.79 -0.03 10.54
N GLY A 674 -7.69 -0.80 10.59
CA GLY A 674 -7.58 -2.07 9.88
C GLY A 674 -8.09 -3.26 10.71
N LEU A 675 -7.89 -3.25 12.03
CA LEU A 675 -8.43 -4.25 12.95
C LEU A 675 -9.93 -4.06 13.21
N PHE A 676 -10.38 -2.81 13.28
CA PHE A 676 -11.76 -2.44 13.61
C PHE A 676 -12.37 -1.49 12.54
N PRO A 677 -12.47 -1.96 11.28
CA PRO A 677 -12.93 -1.11 10.17
C PRO A 677 -14.35 -0.58 10.34
N GLN A 678 -15.19 -1.21 11.16
CA GLN A 678 -16.55 -0.77 11.46
C GLN A 678 -16.61 0.67 12.02
N TYR A 679 -15.61 1.10 12.81
CA TYR A 679 -15.60 2.45 13.35
C TYR A 679 -15.28 3.48 12.27
N ALA A 680 -14.32 3.19 11.40
CA ALA A 680 -14.05 4.04 10.24
C ALA A 680 -15.28 4.10 9.31
N LEU A 681 -15.89 2.95 9.01
CA LEU A 681 -17.09 2.86 8.18
C LEU A 681 -18.29 3.61 8.79
N SER A 682 -18.42 3.66 10.12
CA SER A 682 -19.48 4.43 10.78
C SER A 682 -19.38 5.95 10.53
N LEU A 683 -18.17 6.46 10.30
CA LEU A 683 -17.93 7.86 9.91
C LEU A 683 -18.16 8.09 8.42
N ILE A 684 -17.94 7.06 7.60
CA ILE A 684 -18.00 7.14 6.13
C ILE A 684 -19.42 6.94 5.62
N LYS A 685 -20.19 6.02 6.22
CA LYS A 685 -21.54 5.68 5.77
C LYS A 685 -22.46 6.91 5.68
N PRO A 686 -22.53 7.82 6.67
CA PRO A 686 -23.36 9.03 6.54
C PRO A 686 -22.95 9.93 5.37
N ALA A 687 -21.65 10.02 5.08
CA ALA A 687 -21.14 10.77 3.94
C ALA A 687 -21.52 10.11 2.61
N ALA A 688 -21.37 8.79 2.51
CA ALA A 688 -21.75 8.02 1.35
C ALA A 688 -23.26 8.08 1.11
N ASP A 689 -24.08 7.91 2.15
CA ASP A 689 -25.55 8.02 2.10
C ASP A 689 -25.97 9.41 1.59
N THR A 690 -25.32 10.48 2.09
CA THR A 690 -25.60 11.86 1.65
C THR A 690 -25.34 12.04 0.17
N VAL A 691 -24.18 11.59 -0.32
CA VAL A 691 -23.81 11.69 -1.74
C VAL A 691 -24.72 10.80 -2.59
N ALA A 692 -25.03 9.59 -2.13
CA ALA A 692 -25.88 8.65 -2.86
C ALA A 692 -27.31 9.19 -3.02
N TRP A 693 -27.88 9.71 -1.92
CA TRP A 693 -29.18 10.35 -1.92
C TRP A 693 -29.23 11.55 -2.87
N ALA A 694 -28.26 12.46 -2.77
CA ALA A 694 -28.20 13.65 -3.61
C ALA A 694 -27.97 13.32 -5.10
N SER A 695 -27.32 12.18 -5.40
CA SER A 695 -27.00 11.78 -6.77
C SER A 695 -28.00 10.81 -7.40
N HIS A 696 -29.09 10.48 -6.69
CA HIS A 696 -30.06 9.45 -7.05
C HIS A 696 -29.42 8.07 -7.30
N MET A 697 -28.35 7.78 -6.55
CA MET A 697 -27.64 6.51 -6.61
C MET A 697 -28.31 5.47 -5.70
N PRO A 698 -28.59 4.25 -6.18
CA PRO A 698 -29.17 3.21 -5.35
C PRO A 698 -28.18 2.79 -4.25
N THR A 699 -28.63 2.82 -3.00
CA THR A 699 -27.84 2.37 -1.86
C THR A 699 -27.86 0.86 -1.75
N THR A 700 -26.69 0.25 -1.61
CA THR A 700 -26.52 -1.19 -1.38
C THR A 700 -25.98 -1.47 0.02
N SER A 701 -26.18 -2.67 0.54
CA SER A 701 -25.66 -3.04 1.85
C SER A 701 -24.13 -3.12 1.82
N ILE A 702 -23.46 -2.43 2.75
CA ILE A 702 -22.01 -2.53 2.92
C ILE A 702 -21.68 -3.95 3.40
N PRO A 703 -20.79 -4.69 2.72
CA PRO A 703 -20.43 -6.04 3.13
C PRO A 703 -19.71 -6.02 4.49
N ASN A 704 -19.91 -7.06 5.30
CA ASN A 704 -19.30 -7.15 6.64
C ASN A 704 -17.79 -7.45 6.52
N LEU A 705 -16.96 -6.43 6.74
CA LEU A 705 -15.49 -6.54 6.67
C LEU A 705 -14.84 -6.72 8.05
N THR A 706 -15.40 -7.58 8.89
CA THR A 706 -14.82 -7.87 10.21
C THR A 706 -13.98 -9.14 10.15
N ILE A 707 -12.70 -9.04 10.54
CA ILE A 707 -11.87 -10.22 10.75
C ILE A 707 -12.23 -10.77 12.13
N THR A 708 -12.65 -12.02 12.17
CA THR A 708 -12.81 -12.72 13.44
C THR A 708 -11.44 -13.15 13.96
N TRP A 709 -11.13 -12.82 15.22
CA TRP A 709 -9.85 -13.13 15.85
C TRP A 709 -10.02 -14.20 16.94
N PRO A 710 -9.98 -15.50 16.59
CA PRO A 710 -10.05 -16.58 17.57
C PRO A 710 -8.96 -16.43 18.65
N LEU A 711 -9.25 -16.84 19.88
CA LEU A 711 -8.28 -16.78 20.97
C LEU A 711 -6.97 -17.53 20.62
N ALA A 712 -7.07 -18.68 19.95
CA ALA A 712 -5.94 -19.45 19.46
C ALA A 712 -5.04 -18.70 18.45
N VAL A 713 -5.54 -17.62 17.83
CA VAL A 713 -4.78 -16.75 16.92
C VAL A 713 -4.21 -15.54 17.68
N VAL A 714 -4.98 -14.98 18.61
CA VAL A 714 -4.56 -13.84 19.42
C VAL A 714 -3.39 -14.20 20.34
N ILE A 715 -3.41 -15.39 20.95
CA ILE A 715 -2.34 -15.90 21.84
C ILE A 715 -0.97 -15.82 21.15
N PRO A 716 -0.72 -16.42 19.97
CA PRO A 716 0.59 -16.34 19.32
C PRO A 716 0.95 -14.94 18.84
N MET A 717 0.00 -14.10 18.43
CA MET A 717 0.30 -12.73 17.99
C MET A 717 0.73 -11.82 19.15
N VAL A 718 -0.02 -11.84 20.26
CA VAL A 718 0.32 -11.09 21.47
C VAL A 718 1.55 -11.70 22.14
N GLY A 719 1.62 -13.04 22.20
CA GLY A 719 2.76 -13.77 22.73
C GLY A 719 4.05 -13.51 21.96
N GLY A 720 3.97 -13.26 20.65
CA GLY A 720 5.09 -12.75 19.86
C GLY A 720 5.62 -11.41 20.38
N ALA A 721 4.74 -10.45 20.64
CA ALA A 721 5.12 -9.15 21.20
C ALA A 721 5.72 -9.29 22.60
N LEU A 722 5.15 -10.15 23.44
CA LEU A 722 5.68 -10.47 24.78
C LEU A 722 7.04 -11.15 24.70
N ALA A 723 7.24 -12.10 23.78
CA ALA A 723 8.52 -12.76 23.54
C ALA A 723 9.59 -11.76 23.08
N TYR A 724 9.22 -10.78 22.26
CA TYR A 724 10.11 -9.69 21.86
C TYR A 724 10.52 -8.82 23.06
N LEU A 725 9.56 -8.42 23.89
CA LEU A 725 9.81 -7.59 25.09
C LEU A 725 10.65 -8.34 26.13
N ALA A 726 10.31 -9.59 26.43
CA ALA A 726 11.08 -10.45 27.35
C ALA A 726 12.50 -10.70 26.81
N GLY A 727 12.61 -10.93 25.49
CA GLY A 727 13.88 -11.12 24.80
C GLY A 727 14.84 -9.94 24.94
N ARG A 728 14.33 -8.70 25.08
CA ARG A 728 15.18 -7.51 25.32
C ARG A 728 15.92 -7.57 26.65
N TYR A 729 15.36 -8.25 27.65
CA TYR A 729 16.03 -8.50 28.93
C TYR A 729 16.93 -9.73 28.87
N SER A 730 16.43 -10.82 28.28
CA SER A 730 17.20 -12.05 28.10
C SER A 730 16.71 -12.83 26.87
N PRO A 731 17.58 -13.07 25.87
CA PRO A 731 17.21 -13.78 24.65
C PRO A 731 16.64 -15.19 24.92
N LYS A 732 17.18 -15.88 25.94
CA LYS A 732 16.71 -17.22 26.36
C LYS A 732 15.26 -17.19 26.86
N TRP A 733 14.91 -16.19 27.67
CA TRP A 733 13.54 -16.02 28.13
C TRP A 733 12.59 -15.73 26.96
N GLY A 734 13.00 -14.93 25.97
CA GLY A 734 12.24 -14.72 24.74
C GLY A 734 11.86 -16.03 24.03
N GLY A 735 12.81 -16.97 23.92
CA GLY A 735 12.57 -18.29 23.34
C GLY A 735 11.60 -19.15 24.15
N TRP A 736 11.80 -19.26 25.47
CA TRP A 736 10.90 -20.03 26.34
C TRP A 736 9.49 -19.45 26.43
N PHE A 737 9.35 -18.12 26.41
CA PHE A 737 8.04 -17.47 26.27
C PHE A 737 7.36 -17.84 24.95
N GLY A 738 8.12 -17.94 23.86
CA GLY A 738 7.59 -18.43 22.59
C GLY A 738 7.08 -19.86 22.68
N VAL A 739 7.83 -20.76 23.31
CA VAL A 739 7.38 -22.16 23.56
C VAL A 739 6.10 -22.17 24.39
N ALA A 740 6.07 -21.45 25.52
CA ALA A 740 4.89 -21.36 26.38
C ALA A 740 3.66 -20.80 25.64
N THR A 741 3.88 -19.83 24.76
CA THR A 741 2.82 -19.25 23.91
C THR A 741 2.20 -20.31 22.97
N LEU A 742 3.00 -21.16 22.33
CA LEU A 742 2.43 -22.20 21.47
C LEU A 742 1.84 -23.39 22.24
N VAL A 743 2.38 -23.70 23.42
CA VAL A 743 1.75 -24.69 24.32
C VAL A 743 0.37 -24.21 24.75
N THR A 744 0.25 -22.97 25.21
CA THR A 744 -1.04 -22.36 25.57
C THR A 744 -1.99 -22.25 24.37
N THR A 745 -1.47 -21.97 23.17
CA THR A 745 -2.24 -22.03 21.92
C THR A 745 -2.79 -23.42 21.64
N THR A 746 -1.96 -24.46 21.81
CA THR A 746 -2.35 -25.87 21.62
C THR A 746 -3.44 -26.27 22.63
N ILE A 747 -3.27 -25.90 23.91
CA ILE A 747 -4.27 -26.14 24.95
C ILE A 747 -5.57 -25.40 24.60
N SER A 748 -5.49 -24.14 24.17
CA SER A 748 -6.66 -23.37 23.76
C SER A 748 -7.42 -24.08 22.65
N LEU A 749 -6.75 -24.64 21.64
CA LEU A 749 -7.38 -25.38 20.55
C LEU A 749 -8.06 -26.68 21.03
N LEU A 750 -7.44 -27.41 21.97
CA LEU A 750 -8.00 -28.64 22.54
C LEU A 750 -9.24 -28.36 23.40
N VAL A 751 -9.25 -27.22 24.11
CA VAL A 751 -10.37 -26.80 24.96
C VAL A 751 -11.49 -26.15 24.14
N SER A 752 -11.15 -25.37 23.11
CA SER A 752 -12.12 -24.66 22.26
C SER A 752 -12.73 -25.60 21.20
N ASN A 753 -13.44 -26.64 21.63
CA ASN A 753 -14.04 -27.64 20.75
C ASN A 753 -15.48 -27.30 20.30
N GLY A 754 -15.86 -26.02 20.30
CA GLY A 754 -17.20 -25.56 19.91
C GLY A 754 -17.29 -25.16 18.42
N ASN A 755 -18.12 -25.88 17.65
CA ASN A 755 -18.62 -25.55 16.30
C ASN A 755 -17.60 -25.37 15.16
N ALA A 756 -16.35 -25.82 15.28
CA ALA A 756 -15.36 -25.76 14.19
C ALA A 756 -15.24 -27.12 13.46
N SER A 757 -14.98 -27.08 12.14
CA SER A 757 -14.86 -28.30 11.33
C SER A 757 -13.69 -29.18 11.76
N VAL A 758 -13.86 -30.50 11.66
CA VAL A 758 -12.83 -31.49 12.04
C VAL A 758 -11.57 -31.25 11.20
N LEU A 759 -11.75 -30.94 9.91
CA LEU A 759 -10.65 -30.54 9.01
C LEU A 759 -9.86 -29.34 9.56
N SER A 760 -10.55 -28.26 9.95
CA SER A 760 -9.90 -27.02 10.40
C SER A 760 -9.17 -27.19 11.73
N VAL A 761 -9.83 -27.83 12.71
CA VAL A 761 -9.25 -28.05 14.05
C VAL A 761 -8.06 -29.01 13.98
N SER A 762 -8.18 -30.09 13.20
CA SER A 762 -7.08 -31.05 13.04
C SER A 762 -5.85 -30.39 12.43
N PHE A 763 -6.04 -29.55 11.39
CA PHE A 763 -4.94 -28.82 10.78
C PHE A 763 -4.34 -27.78 11.74
N ALA A 764 -5.17 -27.00 12.45
CA ALA A 764 -4.72 -26.03 13.44
C ALA A 764 -3.91 -26.67 14.58
N LEU A 765 -4.33 -27.85 15.06
CA LEU A 765 -3.60 -28.61 16.08
C LEU A 765 -2.23 -29.08 15.57
N LEU A 766 -2.15 -29.56 14.32
CA LEU A 766 -0.88 -29.94 13.71
C LEU A 766 0.07 -28.73 13.54
N ILE A 767 -0.47 -27.58 13.12
CA ILE A 767 0.27 -26.31 13.01
C ILE A 767 0.87 -25.91 14.37
N ALA A 768 0.05 -25.90 15.42
CA ALA A 768 0.47 -25.51 16.76
C ALA A 768 1.47 -26.51 17.35
N PHE A 769 1.20 -27.82 17.25
CA PHE A 769 2.05 -28.88 17.78
C PHE A 769 3.44 -28.90 17.14
N VAL A 770 3.53 -28.90 15.79
CA VAL A 770 4.82 -28.83 15.10
C VAL A 770 5.50 -27.48 15.39
N GLY A 771 4.74 -26.42 15.62
CA GLY A 771 5.24 -25.12 16.04
C GLY A 771 5.93 -25.17 17.41
N VAL A 772 5.34 -25.86 18.39
CA VAL A 772 5.95 -26.07 19.72
C VAL A 772 7.32 -26.75 19.58
N LEU A 773 7.38 -27.81 18.76
CA LEU A 773 8.62 -28.55 18.52
C LEU A 773 9.69 -27.66 17.86
N ASN A 774 9.31 -26.84 16.88
CA ASN A 774 10.27 -25.96 16.20
C ASN A 774 10.72 -24.79 17.06
N LEU A 775 9.84 -24.23 17.91
CA LEU A 775 10.24 -23.20 18.87
C LEU A 775 11.18 -23.78 19.92
N LEU A 776 10.90 -24.98 20.45
CA LEU A 776 11.77 -25.65 21.41
C LEU A 776 13.16 -25.91 20.80
N TYR A 777 13.20 -26.40 19.56
CA TYR A 777 14.45 -26.55 18.81
C TYR A 777 15.17 -25.20 18.62
N SER A 778 14.41 -24.15 18.30
CA SER A 778 14.95 -22.80 18.07
C SER A 778 15.62 -22.22 19.33
N VAL A 779 15.17 -22.58 20.54
CA VAL A 779 15.82 -22.14 21.78
C VAL A 779 17.30 -22.53 21.79
N GLY A 780 17.65 -23.76 21.39
CA GLY A 780 19.06 -24.18 21.30
C GLY A 780 19.76 -23.69 20.03
N TYR A 781 19.08 -23.73 18.89
CA TYR A 781 19.67 -23.39 17.60
C TYR A 781 20.02 -21.90 17.47
N MET A 782 19.17 -21.03 18.03
CA MET A 782 19.31 -19.58 17.92
C MET A 782 20.26 -18.97 18.95
N ASP A 783 20.86 -19.76 19.85
CA ASP A 783 21.76 -19.27 20.91
C ASP A 783 22.93 -18.43 20.37
N HIS A 784 23.33 -18.62 19.11
CA HIS A 784 24.44 -17.90 18.46
C HIS A 784 23.99 -16.71 17.58
N SER A 785 22.67 -16.53 17.40
CA SER A 785 22.13 -15.45 16.57
C SER A 785 22.10 -14.13 17.32
N HIS A 786 22.40 -13.04 16.63
CA HIS A 786 22.34 -11.68 17.15
C HIS A 786 20.89 -11.14 17.26
N ALA A 787 19.90 -11.87 16.73
CA ALA A 787 18.57 -11.31 16.49
C ALA A 787 17.39 -12.19 16.92
N GLN A 788 17.59 -12.93 18.01
CA GLN A 788 16.63 -13.90 18.55
C GLN A 788 15.24 -13.28 18.82
N ASN A 789 15.20 -12.08 19.39
CA ASN A 789 13.95 -11.44 19.82
C ASN A 789 13.02 -11.14 18.64
N ARG A 790 13.56 -10.59 17.55
CA ARG A 790 12.78 -10.33 16.33
C ARG A 790 12.36 -11.62 15.65
N PHE A 791 13.23 -12.63 15.66
CA PHE A 791 12.94 -13.93 15.11
C PHE A 791 11.69 -14.53 15.76
N TYR A 792 11.64 -14.58 17.10
CA TYR A 792 10.49 -15.14 17.82
C TYR A 792 9.20 -14.34 17.57
N PHE A 793 9.27 -13.01 17.53
CA PHE A 793 8.11 -12.16 17.21
C PHE A 793 7.48 -12.52 15.86
N PHE A 794 8.28 -12.51 14.79
CA PHE A 794 7.77 -12.74 13.44
C PHE A 794 7.39 -14.20 13.21
N PHE A 795 8.14 -15.14 13.81
CA PHE A 795 7.83 -16.56 13.69
C PHE A 795 6.51 -16.92 14.39
N LEU A 796 6.25 -16.39 15.59
CA LEU A 796 4.96 -16.57 16.28
C LEU A 796 3.81 -15.89 15.54
N THR A 797 4.02 -14.68 15.01
CA THR A 797 3.02 -13.95 14.21
C THR A 797 2.64 -14.74 12.95
N MET A 798 3.64 -15.33 12.28
CA MET A 798 3.45 -16.18 11.11
C MET A 798 2.64 -17.44 11.46
N ILE A 799 2.94 -18.10 12.58
CA ILE A 799 2.19 -19.27 13.08
C ILE A 799 0.76 -18.88 13.43
N GLY A 800 0.56 -17.74 14.10
CA GLY A 800 -0.77 -17.20 14.39
C GLY A 800 -1.59 -16.95 13.13
N GLY A 801 -0.99 -16.34 12.10
CA GLY A 801 -1.63 -16.20 10.78
C GLY A 801 -2.02 -17.55 10.17
N LEU A 802 -1.15 -18.56 10.23
CA LEU A 802 -1.43 -19.89 9.70
C LEU A 802 -2.58 -20.60 10.46
N ILE A 803 -2.64 -20.48 11.78
CA ILE A 803 -3.77 -20.95 12.60
C ILE A 803 -5.05 -20.19 12.21
N GLY A 804 -4.95 -18.88 11.95
CA GLY A 804 -6.05 -18.07 11.46
C GLY A 804 -6.64 -18.58 10.15
N VAL A 805 -5.79 -18.88 9.15
CA VAL A 805 -6.22 -19.50 7.87
C VAL A 805 -7.01 -20.79 8.13
N ALA A 806 -6.52 -21.63 9.04
CA ALA A 806 -7.17 -22.88 9.40
C ALA A 806 -8.56 -22.64 10.02
N LEU A 807 -8.68 -21.70 10.95
CA LEU A 807 -9.90 -21.44 11.72
C LEU A 807 -10.90 -20.46 11.08
N SER A 808 -10.54 -19.79 9.98
CA SER A 808 -11.45 -18.84 9.30
C SER A 808 -12.80 -19.47 8.94
N LYS A 809 -13.88 -18.73 9.18
CA LYS A 809 -15.25 -19.12 8.82
C LYS A 809 -15.76 -18.43 7.56
N ASP A 810 -15.01 -17.44 7.08
CA ASP A 810 -15.34 -16.62 5.93
C ASP A 810 -14.09 -16.34 5.07
N LEU A 811 -14.32 -16.02 3.79
CA LEU A 811 -13.30 -15.73 2.79
C LEU A 811 -12.45 -14.49 3.12
N PHE A 812 -13.04 -13.46 3.74
CA PHE A 812 -12.34 -12.21 4.04
C PHE A 812 -11.30 -12.43 5.15
N SER A 813 -11.69 -13.09 6.25
CA SER A 813 -10.78 -13.53 7.32
C SER A 813 -9.75 -14.51 6.79
N PHE A 814 -10.14 -15.48 5.95
CA PHE A 814 -9.20 -16.44 5.33
C PHE A 814 -8.10 -15.71 4.55
N PHE A 815 -8.46 -14.77 3.67
CA PHE A 815 -7.49 -13.97 2.94
C PHE A 815 -6.63 -13.09 3.86
N GLY A 816 -7.25 -12.44 4.86
CA GLY A 816 -6.55 -11.60 5.83
C GLY A 816 -5.44 -12.36 6.57
N PHE A 817 -5.75 -13.55 7.06
CA PHE A 817 -4.77 -14.41 7.73
C PHE A 817 -3.76 -15.03 6.77
N TRP A 818 -4.16 -15.33 5.54
CA TRP A 818 -3.25 -15.80 4.49
C TRP A 818 -2.13 -14.79 4.25
N GLU A 819 -2.46 -13.51 4.15
CA GLU A 819 -1.47 -12.44 3.97
C GLU A 819 -0.59 -12.24 5.19
N ILE A 820 -1.14 -12.28 6.40
CA ILE A 820 -0.34 -12.17 7.63
C ILE A 820 0.70 -13.30 7.69
N MET A 821 0.28 -14.53 7.41
CA MET A 821 1.17 -15.68 7.37
C MET A 821 2.20 -15.59 6.23
N SER A 822 1.76 -15.23 5.02
CA SER A 822 2.51 -15.43 3.78
C SER A 822 3.42 -14.26 3.40
N SER A 823 3.00 -13.03 3.67
CA SER A 823 3.64 -11.82 3.15
C SER A 823 4.68 -11.30 4.14
N TRP A 824 4.30 -10.43 5.07
CA TRP A 824 5.29 -9.65 5.82
C TRP A 824 5.89 -10.42 7.00
N ALA A 825 5.12 -11.22 7.76
CA ALA A 825 5.67 -11.98 8.88
C ALA A 825 6.72 -13.00 8.42
N LEU A 826 6.44 -13.72 7.33
CA LEU A 826 7.36 -14.67 6.72
C LEU A 826 8.62 -14.00 6.18
N TYR A 827 8.49 -12.87 5.49
CA TYR A 827 9.65 -12.11 5.02
C TYR A 827 10.59 -11.72 6.15
N PHE A 828 10.07 -11.10 7.21
CA PHE A 828 10.89 -10.68 8.34
C PHE A 828 11.49 -11.85 9.12
N THR A 829 10.82 -13.01 9.11
CA THR A 829 11.38 -14.24 9.66
C THR A 829 12.58 -14.74 8.84
N ILE A 830 12.51 -14.68 7.50
CA ILE A 830 13.60 -15.13 6.62
C ILE A 830 14.81 -14.20 6.71
N VAL A 831 14.60 -12.89 6.66
CA VAL A 831 15.70 -11.90 6.60
C VAL A 831 16.32 -11.58 7.97
N HIS A 832 15.95 -12.29 9.03
CA HIS A 832 16.35 -12.00 10.40
C HIS A 832 17.86 -12.05 10.69
N GLU A 833 18.70 -12.72 9.87
CA GLU A 833 20.17 -12.67 10.01
C GLU A 833 20.80 -11.48 9.28
N GLU A 834 20.03 -10.72 8.49
CA GLU A 834 20.49 -9.55 7.71
C GLU A 834 21.66 -9.82 6.74
N THR A 835 21.99 -11.08 6.43
CA THR A 835 23.03 -11.36 5.44
C THR A 835 22.58 -10.91 4.05
N ARG A 836 23.53 -10.49 3.20
CA ARG A 836 23.23 -10.06 1.82
C ARG A 836 22.45 -11.12 1.04
N GLU A 837 22.79 -12.39 1.24
CA GLU A 837 22.09 -13.53 0.65
C GLU A 837 20.65 -13.64 1.18
N ALA A 838 20.45 -13.62 2.52
CA ALA A 838 19.11 -13.71 3.11
C ALA A 838 18.20 -12.56 2.67
N LEU A 839 18.72 -11.33 2.58
CA LEU A 839 17.95 -10.16 2.14
C LEU A 839 17.53 -10.26 0.67
N ARG A 840 18.47 -10.65 -0.21
CA ARG A 840 18.18 -10.81 -1.65
C ARG A 840 17.14 -11.88 -1.88
N GLU A 841 17.34 -13.06 -1.29
CA GLU A 841 16.45 -14.18 -1.51
C GLU A 841 15.10 -14.02 -0.78
N GLY A 842 15.11 -13.42 0.42
CA GLY A 842 13.88 -13.09 1.14
C GLY A 842 13.01 -12.10 0.37
N PHE A 843 13.63 -11.09 -0.26
CA PHE A 843 12.91 -10.14 -1.12
C PHE A 843 12.29 -10.85 -2.33
N LYS A 844 13.06 -11.70 -3.03
CA LYS A 844 12.59 -12.50 -4.15
C LYS A 844 11.36 -13.34 -3.76
N TYR A 845 11.44 -14.01 -2.61
CA TYR A 845 10.37 -14.85 -2.10
C TYR A 845 9.12 -14.06 -1.69
N PHE A 846 9.29 -12.88 -1.08
CA PHE A 846 8.16 -11.99 -0.75
C PHE A 846 7.40 -11.57 -2.00
N ILE A 847 8.11 -11.05 -3.02
CA ILE A 847 7.48 -10.55 -4.27
C ILE A 847 6.67 -11.64 -4.95
N PHE A 848 7.22 -12.87 -4.99
CA PHE A 848 6.53 -14.00 -5.60
C PHE A 848 5.27 -14.39 -4.82
N ASN A 849 5.34 -14.49 -3.49
CA ASN A 849 4.17 -14.78 -2.66
C ASN A 849 3.10 -13.68 -2.77
N TYR A 850 3.52 -12.41 -2.82
CA TYR A 850 2.62 -11.27 -2.96
C TYR A 850 1.91 -11.27 -4.33
N ALA A 851 2.59 -11.69 -5.39
CA ALA A 851 1.97 -11.89 -6.71
C ALA A 851 0.86 -12.96 -6.66
N GLY A 852 1.15 -14.12 -6.06
CA GLY A 852 0.17 -15.20 -5.91
C GLY A 852 -1.03 -14.79 -5.05
N ALA A 853 -0.80 -14.03 -3.99
CA ALA A 853 -1.85 -13.45 -3.17
C ALA A 853 -2.72 -12.44 -3.92
N THR A 854 -2.12 -11.61 -4.77
CA THR A 854 -2.84 -10.62 -5.59
C THR A 854 -3.79 -11.30 -6.56
N LEU A 855 -3.35 -12.39 -7.21
CA LEU A 855 -4.22 -13.21 -8.06
C LEU A 855 -5.34 -13.88 -7.26
N MET A 856 -5.01 -14.45 -6.10
CA MET A 856 -6.00 -15.07 -5.21
C MET A 856 -7.04 -14.04 -4.74
N LEU A 857 -6.63 -12.84 -4.36
CA LEU A 857 -7.52 -11.75 -3.94
C LEU A 857 -8.52 -11.42 -5.05
N PHE A 858 -8.06 -11.33 -6.28
CA PHE A 858 -8.91 -11.05 -7.43
C PHE A 858 -9.99 -12.13 -7.61
N GLY A 859 -9.60 -13.41 -7.54
CA GLY A 859 -10.55 -14.52 -7.60
C GLY A 859 -11.53 -14.55 -6.41
N VAL A 860 -11.06 -14.26 -5.19
CA VAL A 860 -11.90 -14.14 -3.98
C VAL A 860 -12.92 -13.01 -4.13
N LEU A 861 -12.55 -11.88 -4.72
CA LEU A 861 -13.47 -10.76 -4.97
C LEU A 861 -14.54 -11.13 -5.99
N ILE A 862 -14.18 -11.75 -7.11
CA ILE A 862 -15.16 -12.21 -8.12
C ILE A 862 -16.14 -13.20 -7.49
N LEU A 863 -15.64 -14.17 -6.72
CA LEU A 863 -16.46 -15.18 -6.06
C LEU A 863 -17.41 -14.57 -5.01
N SER A 864 -16.89 -13.70 -4.14
CA SER A 864 -17.67 -13.11 -3.05
C SER A 864 -18.71 -12.10 -3.53
N VAL A 865 -18.39 -11.30 -4.55
CA VAL A 865 -19.35 -10.36 -5.15
C VAL A 865 -20.48 -11.11 -5.85
N ALA A 866 -20.15 -12.12 -6.67
CA ALA A 866 -21.15 -12.88 -7.41
C ALA A 866 -22.07 -13.71 -6.50
N THR A 867 -21.58 -14.16 -5.34
CA THR A 867 -22.38 -14.88 -4.34
C THR A 867 -23.00 -13.97 -3.28
N GLY A 868 -22.56 -12.71 -3.16
CA GLY A 868 -23.03 -11.75 -2.15
C GLY A 868 -22.78 -12.19 -0.71
N THR A 869 -21.77 -13.03 -0.45
CA THR A 869 -21.42 -13.49 0.90
C THR A 869 -19.92 -13.83 1.01
N PHE A 870 -19.37 -13.69 2.20
CA PHE A 870 -18.04 -14.22 2.52
C PHE A 870 -18.11 -15.55 3.28
N GLU A 871 -19.27 -15.89 3.86
CA GLU A 871 -19.42 -17.05 4.74
C GLU A 871 -19.31 -18.36 3.97
N PHE A 872 -18.46 -19.28 4.42
CA PHE A 872 -18.27 -20.56 3.76
C PHE A 872 -19.55 -21.41 3.74
N SER A 873 -20.38 -21.34 4.78
CA SER A 873 -21.64 -22.09 4.87
C SER A 873 -22.61 -21.79 3.72
N LEU A 874 -22.63 -20.56 3.22
CA LEU A 874 -23.56 -20.09 2.17
C LEU A 874 -22.90 -20.05 0.79
N LEU A 875 -21.57 -20.05 0.73
CA LEU A 875 -20.82 -19.82 -0.50
C LEU A 875 -21.06 -20.92 -1.54
N GLY A 876 -21.13 -22.20 -1.14
CA GLY A 876 -21.33 -23.33 -2.05
C GLY A 876 -22.67 -23.30 -2.77
N GLU A 877 -23.75 -23.10 -2.00
CA GLU A 877 -25.11 -23.00 -2.53
C GLU A 877 -25.22 -21.85 -3.55
N ARG A 878 -24.70 -20.67 -3.20
CA ARG A 878 -24.76 -19.49 -4.07
C ARG A 878 -23.78 -19.54 -5.24
N ALA A 879 -22.64 -20.23 -5.10
CA ALA A 879 -21.73 -20.44 -6.22
C ALA A 879 -22.39 -21.28 -7.33
N ALA A 880 -23.31 -22.18 -6.99
CA ALA A 880 -24.04 -22.99 -7.95
C ALA A 880 -24.97 -22.16 -8.87
N THR A 881 -25.33 -20.94 -8.48
CA THR A 881 -26.16 -20.02 -9.27
C THR A 881 -25.34 -19.06 -10.14
N MET A 882 -24.00 -19.07 -10.03
CA MET A 882 -23.13 -18.21 -10.82
C MET A 882 -23.08 -18.63 -12.29
N SER A 883 -22.77 -17.67 -13.17
CA SER A 883 -22.44 -18.03 -14.55
C SER A 883 -21.16 -18.89 -14.55
N PRO A 884 -21.11 -19.96 -15.36
CA PRO A 884 -19.95 -20.86 -15.32
C PRO A 884 -18.64 -20.18 -15.71
N ALA A 885 -18.68 -19.18 -16.60
CA ALA A 885 -17.50 -18.42 -17.00
C ALA A 885 -16.93 -17.61 -15.82
N GLN A 886 -17.77 -16.89 -15.07
CA GLN A 886 -17.32 -16.12 -13.90
C GLN A 886 -16.77 -17.04 -12.80
N LEU A 887 -17.46 -18.16 -12.56
CA LEU A 887 -17.02 -19.15 -11.58
C LEU A 887 -15.67 -19.77 -11.98
N THR A 888 -15.49 -20.11 -13.27
CA THR A 888 -14.22 -20.65 -13.79
C THR A 888 -13.09 -19.67 -13.57
N VAL A 889 -13.26 -18.39 -13.95
CA VAL A 889 -12.23 -17.36 -13.78
C VAL A 889 -11.88 -17.16 -12.31
N ALA A 890 -12.88 -17.07 -11.43
CA ALA A 890 -12.66 -16.92 -9.99
C ALA A 890 -11.85 -18.09 -9.41
N LEU A 891 -12.22 -19.32 -9.76
CA LEU A 891 -11.55 -20.53 -9.26
C LEU A 891 -10.16 -20.72 -9.84
N LEU A 892 -9.94 -20.40 -11.12
CA LEU A 892 -8.60 -20.44 -11.73
C LEU A 892 -7.65 -19.46 -11.05
N LEU A 893 -8.10 -18.24 -10.75
CA LEU A 893 -7.28 -17.24 -10.06
C LEU A 893 -6.95 -17.65 -8.61
N ILE A 894 -7.94 -18.18 -7.87
CA ILE A 894 -7.72 -18.71 -6.51
C ILE A 894 -6.75 -19.89 -6.56
N THR A 895 -6.96 -20.82 -7.48
CA THR A 895 -6.12 -22.02 -7.64
C THR A 895 -4.71 -21.65 -8.05
N ALA A 896 -4.53 -20.69 -8.95
CA ALA A 896 -3.20 -20.16 -9.31
C ALA A 896 -2.46 -19.63 -8.09
N GLY A 897 -3.13 -18.87 -7.22
CA GLY A 897 -2.56 -18.40 -5.95
C GLY A 897 -2.13 -19.54 -5.02
N PHE A 898 -2.94 -20.60 -4.90
CA PHE A 898 -2.58 -21.80 -4.14
C PHE A 898 -1.42 -22.58 -4.75
N LEU A 899 -1.41 -22.78 -6.07
CA LEU A 899 -0.34 -23.50 -6.78
C LEU A 899 1.00 -22.77 -6.68
N MET A 900 1.00 -21.44 -6.83
CA MET A 900 2.17 -20.59 -6.61
C MET A 900 2.73 -20.75 -5.19
N LYS A 901 1.86 -20.94 -4.19
CA LYS A 901 2.31 -21.21 -2.82
C LYS A 901 2.77 -22.65 -2.61
N ALA A 902 2.18 -23.62 -3.31
CA ALA A 902 2.54 -25.03 -3.20
C ALA A 902 3.82 -25.42 -3.96
N ALA A 903 4.44 -24.49 -4.69
CA ALA A 903 5.64 -24.72 -5.51
C ALA A 903 5.43 -25.68 -6.71
N MET A 904 4.28 -25.58 -7.37
CA MET A 904 3.88 -26.46 -8.48
C MET A 904 4.35 -25.92 -9.85
N LEU A 905 4.58 -26.81 -10.81
CA LEU A 905 4.77 -26.43 -12.23
C LEU A 905 3.47 -25.87 -12.83
N PRO A 906 3.52 -25.01 -13.87
CA PRO A 906 4.69 -24.59 -14.66
C PRO A 906 5.49 -23.42 -14.06
N PHE A 907 5.12 -22.93 -12.87
CA PHE A 907 5.85 -21.84 -12.24
C PHE A 907 7.27 -22.27 -11.80
N ARG A 908 8.21 -21.32 -11.82
CA ARG A 908 9.61 -21.59 -11.45
C ARG A 908 9.77 -21.95 -9.98
N ILE A 909 10.17 -23.20 -9.71
CA ILE A 909 10.32 -23.75 -8.34
C ILE A 909 11.32 -22.95 -7.49
N ASP A 910 12.40 -22.44 -8.08
CA ASP A 910 13.45 -21.69 -7.39
C ASP A 910 13.03 -20.30 -6.91
N TYR A 911 11.92 -19.78 -7.42
CA TYR A 911 11.26 -18.56 -6.94
C TYR A 911 10.13 -18.88 -5.95
N GLN A 912 9.47 -20.02 -6.12
CA GLN A 912 8.37 -20.49 -5.28
C GLN A 912 8.80 -21.02 -3.91
N MET A 913 10.05 -21.46 -3.78
CA MET A 913 10.54 -22.05 -2.53
C MET A 913 11.33 -21.07 -1.68
N HIS A 914 11.27 -21.28 -0.36
CA HIS A 914 12.06 -20.51 0.58
C HIS A 914 13.56 -20.71 0.32
N PRO A 915 14.39 -19.69 0.61
CA PRO A 915 15.81 -19.81 0.34
C PRO A 915 16.54 -20.71 1.34
N PRO A 916 17.66 -21.33 0.92
CA PRO A 916 18.58 -22.01 1.83
C PRO A 916 19.15 -21.07 2.89
N ALA A 917 19.20 -19.77 2.62
CA ALA A 917 19.68 -18.75 3.57
C ALA A 917 18.76 -18.59 4.80
N ALA A 918 17.52 -19.07 4.76
CA ALA A 918 16.62 -19.03 5.91
C ALA A 918 17.17 -19.87 7.08
N PRO A 919 16.89 -19.50 8.33
CA PRO A 919 17.30 -20.28 9.49
C PRO A 919 16.61 -21.65 9.45
N THR A 920 17.32 -22.68 9.91
CA THR A 920 16.86 -24.05 9.71
C THR A 920 15.54 -24.41 10.41
N PRO A 921 15.23 -23.93 11.64
CA PRO A 921 13.93 -24.18 12.27
C PRO A 921 12.76 -23.62 11.44
N VAL A 922 12.97 -22.47 10.80
CA VAL A 922 11.98 -21.84 9.91
C VAL A 922 11.93 -22.54 8.57
N SER A 923 13.06 -22.92 7.98
CA SER A 923 13.10 -23.72 6.75
C SER A 923 12.33 -25.03 6.92
N GLY A 924 12.57 -25.72 8.04
CA GLY A 924 11.83 -26.90 8.44
C GLY A 924 10.34 -26.61 8.58
N TYR A 925 9.95 -25.53 9.26
CA TYR A 925 8.55 -25.16 9.44
C TYR A 925 7.84 -24.75 8.14
N ILE A 926 8.50 -23.97 7.27
CA ILE A 926 7.95 -23.55 5.98
C ILE A 926 7.69 -24.81 5.14
N SER A 927 8.71 -25.65 5.00
CA SER A 927 8.64 -26.87 4.20
C SER A 927 7.62 -27.86 4.76
N SER A 928 7.60 -28.04 6.07
CA SER A 928 6.79 -29.07 6.73
C SER A 928 5.35 -28.63 7.02
N VAL A 929 5.08 -27.35 7.31
CA VAL A 929 3.75 -26.87 7.72
C VAL A 929 3.22 -25.79 6.77
N LEU A 930 3.97 -24.71 6.54
CA LEU A 930 3.43 -23.52 5.87
C LEU A 930 2.94 -23.82 4.44
N LEU A 931 3.70 -24.58 3.65
CA LEU A 931 3.32 -24.94 2.28
C LEU A 931 2.03 -25.79 2.22
N LYS A 932 1.63 -26.43 3.33
CA LYS A 932 0.41 -27.25 3.39
C LYS A 932 -0.85 -26.40 3.46
N SER A 933 -0.72 -25.09 3.73
CA SER A 933 -1.84 -24.16 3.66
C SER A 933 -2.48 -24.13 2.26
N ALA A 934 -1.73 -24.41 1.20
CA ALA A 934 -2.24 -24.44 -0.17
C ALA A 934 -3.13 -25.67 -0.45
N PRO A 935 -2.66 -26.93 -0.27
CA PRO A 935 -3.56 -28.08 -0.33
C PRO A 935 -4.73 -28.00 0.66
N PHE A 936 -4.50 -27.48 1.87
CA PHE A 936 -5.59 -27.22 2.82
C PHE A 936 -6.61 -26.22 2.27
N GLY A 937 -6.15 -25.11 1.68
CA GLY A 937 -7.00 -24.10 1.05
C GLY A 937 -7.80 -24.66 -0.13
N ILE A 938 -7.18 -25.50 -0.96
CA ILE A 938 -7.85 -26.26 -2.02
C ILE A 938 -8.94 -27.16 -1.42
N MET A 939 -8.63 -27.94 -0.38
CA MET A 939 -9.60 -28.80 0.28
C MET A 939 -10.77 -28.02 0.88
N LYS A 940 -10.47 -26.94 1.61
CA LYS A 940 -11.46 -26.14 2.32
C LYS A 940 -12.34 -25.34 1.37
N LEU A 941 -11.75 -24.61 0.40
CA LEU A 941 -12.50 -23.74 -0.50
C LEU A 941 -13.14 -24.52 -1.66
N LEU A 942 -12.39 -25.39 -2.33
CA LEU A 942 -12.90 -26.05 -3.54
C LEU A 942 -13.80 -27.25 -3.20
N TYR A 943 -13.37 -28.14 -2.31
CA TYR A 943 -14.15 -29.35 -2.03
C TYR A 943 -15.16 -29.18 -0.91
N ALA A 944 -14.76 -28.66 0.25
CA ALA A 944 -15.65 -28.55 1.41
C ALA A 944 -16.69 -27.42 1.28
N THR A 945 -16.33 -26.33 0.59
CA THR A 945 -17.20 -25.16 0.46
C THR A 945 -17.98 -25.16 -0.85
N ILE A 946 -17.30 -25.15 -2.00
CA ILE A 946 -17.96 -25.04 -3.32
C ILE A 946 -18.63 -26.35 -3.75
N GLY A 947 -18.06 -27.48 -3.34
CA GLY A 947 -18.61 -28.80 -3.61
C GLY A 947 -18.10 -29.44 -4.90
N VAL A 948 -18.00 -30.76 -4.86
CA VAL A 948 -17.47 -31.61 -5.93
C VAL A 948 -18.28 -31.55 -7.23
N SER A 949 -19.60 -31.44 -7.11
CA SER A 949 -20.53 -31.46 -8.25
C SER A 949 -20.37 -30.23 -9.16
N LEU A 950 -20.02 -29.08 -8.59
CA LEU A 950 -19.84 -27.85 -9.35
C LEU A 950 -18.51 -27.85 -10.12
N ILE A 951 -17.46 -28.43 -9.55
CA ILE A 951 -16.17 -28.64 -10.21
C ILE A 951 -16.31 -29.56 -11.44
N ALA A 952 -17.14 -30.60 -11.34
CA ALA A 952 -17.43 -31.50 -12.46
C ALA A 952 -18.14 -30.77 -13.62
N LYS A 953 -19.11 -29.90 -13.32
CA LYS A 953 -19.79 -29.07 -14.34
C LYS A 953 -18.83 -28.15 -15.08
N LEU A 954 -17.88 -27.53 -14.37
CA LEU A 954 -16.86 -26.66 -14.96
C LEU A 954 -15.90 -27.41 -15.88
N SER A 955 -15.52 -28.63 -15.48
CA SER A 955 -14.64 -29.50 -16.28
C SER A 955 -15.28 -29.83 -17.63
N GLY A 956 -16.58 -30.13 -17.64
CA GLY A 956 -17.33 -30.37 -18.88
C GLY A 956 -17.39 -29.17 -19.83
N MET A 957 -17.32 -27.93 -19.31
CA MET A 957 -17.33 -26.73 -20.14
C MET A 957 -15.97 -26.35 -20.72
N LEU A 958 -14.89 -26.56 -19.95
CA LEU A 958 -13.54 -26.29 -20.42
C LEU A 958 -13.04 -27.35 -21.42
N GLY A 959 -13.73 -28.50 -21.51
CA GLY A 959 -13.24 -29.66 -22.23
C GLY A 959 -11.96 -30.24 -21.60
N ILE A 960 -11.66 -29.87 -20.36
CA ILE A 960 -10.48 -30.29 -19.60
C ILE A 960 -10.95 -30.74 -18.21
N GLU A 961 -10.60 -31.97 -17.84
CA GLU A 961 -10.80 -32.45 -16.48
C GLU A 961 -9.85 -31.74 -15.51
N ILE A 962 -10.36 -30.80 -14.72
CA ILE A 962 -9.55 -29.98 -13.79
C ILE A 962 -8.78 -30.87 -12.80
N ARG A 963 -9.41 -31.98 -12.37
CA ARG A 963 -8.79 -32.97 -11.47
C ARG A 963 -7.60 -33.67 -12.14
N GLU A 964 -7.78 -34.11 -13.38
CA GLU A 964 -6.73 -34.75 -14.16
C GLU A 964 -5.57 -33.78 -14.40
N ALA A 965 -5.87 -32.53 -14.79
CA ALA A 965 -4.85 -31.50 -14.98
C ALA A 965 -4.03 -31.26 -13.70
N MET A 966 -4.68 -31.19 -12.52
CA MET A 966 -3.99 -31.07 -11.24
C MET A 966 -3.17 -32.32 -10.90
N ALA A 967 -3.67 -33.51 -11.22
CA ALA A 967 -2.96 -34.77 -11.02
C ALA A 967 -1.67 -34.82 -11.88
N TRP A 968 -1.73 -34.40 -13.14
CA TRP A 968 -0.58 -34.28 -14.03
C TRP A 968 0.42 -33.22 -13.57
N VAL A 969 -0.06 -32.04 -13.14
CA VAL A 969 0.81 -31.02 -12.52
C VAL A 969 1.54 -31.60 -11.31
N GLY A 970 0.83 -32.34 -10.46
CA GLY A 970 1.40 -33.07 -9.32
C GLY A 970 2.47 -34.07 -9.76
N GLY A 971 2.13 -35.00 -10.66
CA GLY A 971 3.01 -36.05 -11.16
C GLY A 971 4.29 -35.54 -11.81
N LEU A 972 4.19 -34.54 -12.69
CA LEU A 972 5.34 -33.92 -13.34
C LEU A 972 6.22 -33.17 -12.32
N THR A 973 5.60 -32.49 -11.35
CA THR A 973 6.32 -31.80 -10.27
C THR A 973 7.08 -32.78 -9.38
N ILE A 974 6.50 -33.96 -9.06
CA ILE A 974 7.15 -35.03 -8.29
C ILE A 974 8.49 -35.40 -8.93
N LEU A 975 8.47 -35.70 -10.24
CA LEU A 975 9.62 -36.21 -10.99
C LEU A 975 10.68 -35.13 -11.22
N TRP A 976 10.26 -33.94 -11.66
CA TRP A 976 11.18 -32.83 -11.89
C TRP A 976 11.91 -32.43 -10.62
N ALA A 977 11.18 -32.27 -9.51
CA ALA A 977 11.76 -31.83 -8.26
C ALA A 977 12.72 -32.85 -7.66
N VAL A 978 12.41 -34.15 -7.72
CA VAL A 978 13.31 -35.19 -7.19
C VAL A 978 14.59 -35.33 -8.03
N ALA A 979 14.49 -35.17 -9.35
CA ALA A 979 15.66 -35.16 -10.23
C ALA A 979 16.59 -33.99 -9.88
N MET A 980 16.03 -32.79 -9.68
CA MET A 980 16.78 -31.62 -9.22
C MET A 980 17.40 -31.82 -7.83
N ALA A 981 16.71 -32.51 -6.91
CA ALA A 981 17.21 -32.81 -5.58
C ALA A 981 18.44 -33.74 -5.62
N LEU A 982 18.43 -34.74 -6.50
CA LEU A 982 19.54 -35.68 -6.66
C LEU A 982 20.82 -34.97 -7.13
N LEU A 983 20.69 -33.89 -7.91
CA LEU A 983 21.81 -33.07 -8.36
C LEU A 983 22.43 -32.16 -7.29
N GLN A 984 21.72 -31.89 -6.18
CA GLN A 984 22.22 -30.97 -5.15
C GLN A 984 23.24 -31.61 -4.20
N SER A 985 24.32 -30.91 -3.88
CA SER A 985 25.21 -31.23 -2.76
C SER A 985 24.89 -30.44 -1.48
N ASP A 986 24.26 -29.26 -1.59
CA ASP A 986 23.85 -28.47 -0.43
C ASP A 986 22.70 -29.16 0.33
N MET A 987 22.89 -29.37 1.63
CA MET A 987 21.95 -30.11 2.48
C MET A 987 20.54 -29.50 2.45
N LYS A 988 20.43 -28.17 2.55
CA LYS A 988 19.12 -27.49 2.59
C LYS A 988 18.48 -27.43 1.20
N LYS A 989 19.23 -27.14 0.13
CA LYS A 989 18.71 -27.16 -1.24
C LYS A 989 18.17 -28.53 -1.63
N LEU A 990 18.89 -29.60 -1.29
CA LEU A 990 18.42 -30.97 -1.49
C LEU A 990 17.07 -31.18 -0.79
N LEU A 991 16.97 -30.79 0.48
CA LEU A 991 15.74 -30.95 1.25
C LEU A 991 14.58 -30.09 0.73
N ILE A 992 14.86 -28.89 0.22
CA ILE A 992 13.89 -27.97 -0.41
C ILE A 992 13.27 -28.64 -1.65
N TYR A 993 14.07 -29.16 -2.58
CA TYR A 993 13.53 -29.81 -3.77
C TYR A 993 12.73 -31.08 -3.44
N HIS A 994 13.17 -31.87 -2.46
CA HIS A 994 12.38 -33.00 -1.97
C HIS A 994 11.05 -32.56 -1.36
N THR A 995 10.97 -31.38 -0.75
CA THR A 995 9.71 -30.83 -0.24
C THR A 995 8.73 -30.60 -1.38
N VAL A 996 9.19 -30.03 -2.49
CA VAL A 996 8.37 -29.82 -3.70
C VAL A 996 7.92 -31.16 -4.29
N SER A 997 8.82 -32.14 -4.37
CA SER A 997 8.46 -33.49 -4.81
C SER A 997 7.37 -34.11 -3.94
N GLN A 998 7.50 -34.06 -2.60
CA GLN A 998 6.49 -34.58 -1.68
C GLN A 998 5.17 -33.78 -1.72
N MET A 999 5.22 -32.46 -1.95
CA MET A 999 4.00 -31.67 -2.20
C MET A 999 3.28 -32.15 -3.45
N GLY A 1000 4.00 -32.56 -4.49
CA GLY A 1000 3.44 -33.16 -5.68
C GLY A 1000 2.66 -34.46 -5.39
N TYR A 1001 3.15 -35.32 -4.47
CA TYR A 1001 2.39 -36.50 -4.01
C TYR A 1001 1.10 -36.12 -3.30
N ILE A 1002 1.11 -35.07 -2.47
CA ILE A 1002 -0.10 -34.58 -1.78
C ILE A 1002 -1.12 -34.09 -2.81
N VAL A 1003 -0.67 -33.26 -3.76
CA VAL A 1003 -1.55 -32.71 -4.82
C VAL A 1003 -2.08 -33.84 -5.70
N LEU A 1004 -1.24 -34.79 -6.14
CA LEU A 1004 -1.66 -35.96 -6.90
C LEU A 1004 -2.72 -36.76 -6.14
N GLY A 1005 -2.44 -37.17 -4.90
CA GLY A 1005 -3.36 -37.97 -4.09
C GLY A 1005 -4.73 -37.29 -3.90
N VAL A 1006 -4.73 -36.01 -3.54
CA VAL A 1006 -5.96 -35.22 -3.38
C VAL A 1006 -6.72 -35.07 -4.71
N SER A 1007 -6.02 -34.95 -5.84
CA SER A 1007 -6.62 -34.71 -7.15
C SER A 1007 -7.27 -35.95 -7.76
N LEU A 1008 -6.81 -37.15 -7.41
CA LEU A 1008 -7.39 -38.43 -7.89
C LEU A 1008 -8.87 -38.60 -7.52
N GLY A 1009 -9.35 -37.91 -6.47
CA GLY A 1009 -10.78 -37.86 -6.15
C GLY A 1009 -11.40 -39.16 -5.63
N THR A 1010 -10.64 -40.23 -5.47
CA THR A 1010 -11.09 -41.48 -4.82
C THR A 1010 -10.97 -41.38 -3.30
N ALA A 1011 -11.74 -42.19 -2.57
CA ALA A 1011 -11.61 -42.31 -1.11
C ALA A 1011 -10.16 -42.61 -0.69
N LEU A 1012 -9.52 -43.54 -1.40
CA LEU A 1012 -8.16 -43.97 -1.12
C LEU A 1012 -7.13 -42.88 -1.46
N GLY A 1013 -7.31 -42.19 -2.59
CA GLY A 1013 -6.42 -41.12 -3.04
C GLY A 1013 -6.43 -39.92 -2.10
N VAL A 1014 -7.62 -39.42 -1.75
CA VAL A 1014 -7.76 -38.30 -0.81
C VAL A 1014 -7.22 -38.69 0.57
N ALA A 1015 -7.51 -39.91 1.05
CA ALA A 1015 -6.96 -40.39 2.31
C ALA A 1015 -5.43 -40.52 2.27
N GLY A 1016 -4.88 -41.06 1.19
CA GLY A 1016 -3.44 -41.17 0.96
C GLY A 1016 -2.75 -39.81 0.88
N GLY A 1017 -3.34 -38.84 0.18
CA GLY A 1017 -2.85 -37.47 0.06
C GLY A 1017 -2.86 -36.72 1.40
N LEU A 1018 -3.95 -36.83 2.18
CA LEU A 1018 -4.04 -36.23 3.52
C LEU A 1018 -3.13 -36.92 4.53
N LEU A 1019 -2.99 -38.25 4.47
CA LEU A 1019 -2.03 -38.97 5.30
C LEU A 1019 -0.60 -38.59 4.93
N HIS A 1020 -0.30 -38.47 3.64
CA HIS A 1020 1.01 -38.01 3.17
C HIS A 1020 1.28 -36.58 3.62
N LEU A 1021 0.26 -35.71 3.62
CA LEU A 1021 0.34 -34.36 4.17
C LEU A 1021 0.83 -34.39 5.61
N VAL A 1022 0.17 -35.14 6.50
CA VAL A 1022 0.54 -35.27 7.92
C VAL A 1022 1.92 -35.88 8.10
N ASN A 1023 2.20 -37.01 7.44
CA ASN A 1023 3.48 -37.69 7.54
C ASN A 1023 4.62 -36.76 7.07
N HIS A 1024 4.39 -36.03 5.98
CA HIS A 1024 5.33 -35.04 5.46
C HIS A 1024 5.54 -33.88 6.44
N MET A 1025 4.55 -33.49 7.26
CA MET A 1025 4.81 -32.53 8.35
C MET A 1025 5.84 -33.07 9.35
N PHE A 1026 5.84 -34.38 9.63
CA PHE A 1026 6.74 -34.97 10.62
C PHE A 1026 8.12 -35.27 10.05
N PHE A 1027 8.21 -36.12 9.02
CA PHE A 1027 9.51 -36.58 8.53
C PHE A 1027 10.30 -35.47 7.86
N LYS A 1028 9.66 -34.48 7.18
CA LYS A 1028 10.43 -33.38 6.60
C LYS A 1028 10.94 -32.42 7.65
N ASN A 1029 10.13 -32.12 8.65
CA ASN A 1029 10.58 -31.30 9.75
C ASN A 1029 11.78 -31.97 10.44
N LEU A 1030 11.69 -33.26 10.74
CA LEU A 1030 12.78 -34.06 11.28
C LEU A 1030 14.06 -33.98 10.45
N LEU A 1031 13.95 -34.14 9.12
CA LEU A 1031 15.10 -34.07 8.21
C LEU A 1031 15.74 -32.68 8.18
N PHE A 1032 14.94 -31.61 8.17
CA PHE A 1032 15.46 -30.24 8.25
C PHE A 1032 16.12 -29.96 9.59
N LEU A 1033 15.50 -30.37 10.71
CA LEU A 1033 16.08 -30.21 12.04
C LEU A 1033 17.38 -31.03 12.17
N GLY A 1034 17.44 -32.24 11.62
CA GLY A 1034 18.67 -33.05 11.60
C GLY A 1034 19.79 -32.45 10.74
N ALA A 1035 19.47 -31.92 9.54
CA ALA A 1035 20.44 -31.15 8.77
C ALA A 1035 20.87 -29.87 9.50
N GLY A 1036 19.95 -29.23 10.24
CA GLY A 1036 20.23 -28.11 11.11
C GLY A 1036 21.17 -28.44 12.25
N ALA A 1037 21.05 -29.63 12.84
CA ALA A 1037 21.93 -30.12 13.88
C ALA A 1037 23.37 -30.31 13.38
N ILE A 1038 23.52 -30.84 12.16
CA ILE A 1038 24.81 -30.94 11.48
C ILE A 1038 25.38 -29.52 11.26
N ILE A 1039 24.64 -28.63 10.59
CA ILE A 1039 25.09 -27.27 10.28
C ILE A 1039 25.46 -26.49 11.56
N TYR A 1040 24.69 -26.65 12.64
CA TYR A 1040 24.94 -25.99 13.92
C TYR A 1040 26.24 -26.45 14.58
N ARG A 1041 26.63 -27.72 14.41
CA ARG A 1041 27.87 -28.26 14.99
C ARG A 1041 29.09 -28.14 14.09
N THR A 1042 28.91 -28.21 12.78
CA THR A 1042 30.02 -28.24 11.82
C THR A 1042 30.26 -26.91 11.12
N GLY A 1043 29.24 -26.03 11.02
CA GLY A 1043 29.28 -24.80 10.23
C GLY A 1043 29.14 -25.01 8.70
N PHE A 1044 29.28 -26.24 8.22
CA PHE A 1044 29.26 -26.57 6.79
C PHE A 1044 27.84 -26.78 6.27
N LYS A 1045 27.61 -26.35 5.02
CA LYS A 1045 26.30 -26.47 4.33
C LYS A 1045 26.31 -27.57 3.27
N SER A 1046 27.47 -27.87 2.69
CA SER A 1046 27.60 -28.89 1.65
C SER A 1046 27.81 -30.27 2.25
N LEU A 1047 27.20 -31.29 1.63
CA LEU A 1047 27.48 -32.70 1.92
C LEU A 1047 28.90 -33.12 1.55
N ASP A 1048 29.56 -32.37 0.67
CA ASP A 1048 30.96 -32.64 0.27
C ASP A 1048 31.97 -32.27 1.36
N GLU A 1049 31.55 -31.51 2.38
CA GLU A 1049 32.44 -30.97 3.42
C GLU A 1049 32.38 -31.73 4.75
N VAL A 1050 31.42 -32.66 4.89
CA VAL A 1050 31.14 -33.42 6.12
C VAL A 1050 31.23 -34.91 5.83
N GLY A 1051 31.61 -35.72 6.83
CA GLY A 1051 31.72 -37.17 6.72
C GLY A 1051 31.96 -37.82 8.08
N GLY A 1052 31.58 -39.09 8.23
CA GLY A 1052 31.88 -39.89 9.43
C GLY A 1052 31.22 -39.43 10.74
N LEU A 1053 30.16 -38.61 10.69
CA LEU A 1053 29.54 -38.03 11.88
C LEU A 1053 28.79 -39.02 12.78
N ALA A 1054 28.49 -40.24 12.31
CA ALA A 1054 27.68 -41.22 13.05
C ALA A 1054 28.21 -41.55 14.45
N LYS A 1055 29.54 -41.57 14.62
CA LYS A 1055 30.16 -41.86 15.93
C LYS A 1055 30.10 -40.67 16.89
N LYS A 1056 30.07 -39.44 16.37
CA LYS A 1056 30.09 -38.20 17.16
C LYS A 1056 28.69 -37.69 17.52
N MET A 1057 27.71 -38.01 16.67
CA MET A 1057 26.32 -37.55 16.80
C MET A 1057 25.33 -38.73 16.61
N PRO A 1058 25.43 -39.80 17.43
CA PRO A 1058 24.70 -41.06 17.19
C PRO A 1058 23.18 -40.89 17.25
N VAL A 1059 22.67 -40.01 18.13
CA VAL A 1059 21.23 -39.78 18.25
C VAL A 1059 20.73 -39.04 17.02
N THR A 1060 21.45 -37.98 16.60
CA THR A 1060 21.12 -37.24 15.38
C THR A 1060 21.13 -38.16 14.14
N THR A 1061 22.10 -39.06 14.04
CA THR A 1061 22.17 -40.05 12.95
C THR A 1061 20.95 -40.97 12.94
N LEU A 1062 20.60 -41.54 14.09
CA LEU A 1062 19.47 -42.46 14.19
C LEU A 1062 18.15 -41.78 13.81
N VAL A 1063 17.87 -40.61 14.37
CA VAL A 1063 16.61 -39.90 14.10
C VAL A 1063 16.58 -39.36 12.66
N PHE A 1064 17.71 -38.92 12.09
CA PHE A 1064 17.77 -38.55 10.67
C PHE A 1064 17.53 -39.76 9.77
N ALA A 1065 18.11 -40.93 10.08
CA ALA A 1065 17.89 -42.15 9.33
C ALA A 1065 16.42 -42.58 9.34
N ILE A 1066 15.73 -42.48 10.49
CA ILE A 1066 14.28 -42.70 10.58
C ILE A 1066 13.52 -41.75 9.64
N GLY A 1067 13.86 -40.46 9.65
CA GLY A 1067 13.27 -39.49 8.72
C GLY A 1067 13.53 -39.82 7.24
N ALA A 1068 14.75 -40.24 6.93
CA ALA A 1068 15.21 -40.59 5.58
C ALA A 1068 14.51 -41.85 5.03
N PHE A 1069 14.37 -42.88 5.86
CA PHE A 1069 13.61 -44.08 5.50
C PHE A 1069 12.11 -43.81 5.42
N SER A 1070 11.58 -42.93 6.27
CA SER A 1070 10.19 -42.50 6.18
C SER A 1070 9.90 -41.80 4.85
N ILE A 1071 10.69 -40.79 4.44
CA ILE A 1071 10.46 -40.11 3.16
C ILE A 1071 10.72 -41.01 1.94
N ALA A 1072 11.67 -41.95 2.02
CA ALA A 1072 11.91 -42.94 0.97
C ALA A 1072 10.74 -43.91 0.80
N GLY A 1073 9.89 -44.07 1.83
CA GLY A 1073 8.74 -44.96 1.82
C GLY A 1073 9.12 -46.40 2.16
N ILE A 1074 9.96 -46.59 3.18
CA ILE A 1074 10.38 -47.94 3.63
C ILE A 1074 9.52 -48.38 4.83
N PRO A 1075 8.96 -49.60 4.85
CA PRO A 1075 8.36 -50.18 6.06
C PRO A 1075 9.37 -50.33 7.21
N PRO A 1076 9.02 -50.06 8.49
CA PRO A 1076 7.69 -49.83 9.05
C PRO A 1076 7.31 -48.34 9.19
N PHE A 1077 7.93 -47.44 8.42
CA PHE A 1077 7.78 -46.00 8.61
C PHE A 1077 6.56 -45.41 7.89
N SER A 1078 6.04 -44.31 8.44
CA SER A 1078 4.79 -43.67 8.02
C SER A 1078 4.69 -43.33 6.54
N GLY A 1079 5.79 -42.90 5.91
CA GLY A 1079 5.76 -42.50 4.50
C GLY A 1079 5.42 -43.64 3.53
N PHE A 1080 5.75 -44.89 3.88
CA PHE A 1080 5.38 -46.07 3.09
C PHE A 1080 3.86 -46.18 2.95
N VAL A 1081 3.15 -46.11 4.08
CA VAL A 1081 1.68 -46.22 4.12
C VAL A 1081 1.05 -45.19 3.19
N SER A 1082 1.42 -43.92 3.36
CA SER A 1082 0.82 -42.84 2.56
C SER A 1082 1.09 -42.94 1.06
N LYS A 1083 2.32 -43.28 0.64
CA LYS A 1083 2.67 -43.42 -0.78
C LYS A 1083 1.99 -44.62 -1.41
N TRP A 1084 1.91 -45.73 -0.68
CA TRP A 1084 1.21 -46.93 -1.13
C TRP A 1084 -0.25 -46.65 -1.47
N LEU A 1085 -0.97 -45.91 -0.61
CA LEU A 1085 -2.35 -45.50 -0.86
C LEU A 1085 -2.49 -44.64 -2.13
N ILE A 1086 -1.54 -43.71 -2.36
CA ILE A 1086 -1.55 -42.87 -3.57
C ILE A 1086 -1.32 -43.71 -4.84
N TYR A 1087 -0.38 -44.66 -4.80
CA TYR A 1087 -0.12 -45.55 -5.95
C TYR A 1087 -1.33 -46.39 -6.30
N GLN A 1088 -1.96 -47.01 -5.29
CA GLN A 1088 -3.16 -47.80 -5.51
C GLN A 1088 -4.30 -46.96 -6.06
N ALA A 1089 -4.53 -45.78 -5.49
CA ALA A 1089 -5.58 -44.88 -5.96
C ALA A 1089 -5.37 -44.46 -7.43
N ALA A 1090 -4.13 -44.21 -7.85
CA ALA A 1090 -3.81 -43.89 -9.24
C ALA A 1090 -4.07 -45.08 -10.17
N MET A 1091 -3.65 -46.29 -9.76
CA MET A 1091 -3.89 -47.52 -10.52
C MET A 1091 -5.40 -47.86 -10.63
N GLU A 1092 -6.16 -47.67 -9.55
CA GLU A 1092 -7.62 -47.90 -9.52
C GLU A 1092 -8.39 -46.96 -10.45
N GLN A 1093 -7.88 -45.75 -10.70
CA GLN A 1093 -8.46 -44.80 -11.66
C GLN A 1093 -7.97 -45.01 -13.10
N GLY A 1094 -7.11 -46.00 -13.37
CA GLY A 1094 -6.51 -46.22 -14.69
C GLY A 1094 -5.32 -45.31 -15.02
N GLU A 1095 -4.93 -44.43 -14.09
CA GLU A 1095 -3.80 -43.49 -14.22
C GLU A 1095 -2.44 -44.16 -13.97
N THR A 1096 -2.18 -45.24 -14.71
CA THR A 1096 -0.98 -46.08 -14.56
C THR A 1096 0.31 -45.32 -14.84
N SER A 1097 0.28 -44.33 -15.74
CA SER A 1097 1.40 -43.44 -16.05
C SER A 1097 1.80 -42.58 -14.83
N LEU A 1098 0.83 -41.95 -14.17
CA LEU A 1098 1.06 -41.14 -12.96
C LEU A 1098 1.54 -42.00 -11.79
N ALA A 1099 1.01 -43.23 -11.65
CA ALA A 1099 1.49 -44.18 -10.68
C ALA A 1099 2.97 -44.54 -10.93
N LEU A 1100 3.33 -44.85 -12.18
CA LEU A 1100 4.70 -45.19 -12.57
C LEU A 1100 5.68 -44.02 -12.35
N ILE A 1101 5.31 -42.81 -12.77
CA ILE A 1101 6.09 -41.59 -12.52
C ILE A 1101 6.36 -41.42 -11.02
N SER A 1102 5.31 -41.62 -10.21
CA SER A 1102 5.39 -41.48 -8.75
C SER A 1102 6.19 -42.62 -8.09
N LEU A 1103 6.28 -43.80 -8.71
CA LEU A 1103 7.15 -44.90 -8.24
C LEU A 1103 8.62 -44.61 -8.57
N ILE A 1104 8.93 -44.22 -9.82
CA ILE A 1104 10.28 -43.84 -10.25
C ILE A 1104 10.83 -42.72 -9.35
N ALA A 1105 10.01 -41.73 -9.06
CA ALA A 1105 10.41 -40.64 -8.18
C ALA A 1105 10.70 -41.09 -6.73
N SER A 1106 10.03 -42.14 -6.23
CA SER A 1106 10.34 -42.68 -4.91
C SER A 1106 11.69 -43.39 -4.88
N VAL A 1107 12.08 -44.05 -5.98
CA VAL A 1107 13.42 -44.63 -6.14
C VAL A 1107 14.49 -43.54 -6.14
N LEU A 1108 14.28 -42.45 -6.88
CA LEU A 1108 15.19 -41.29 -6.87
C LEU A 1108 15.25 -40.59 -5.50
N THR A 1109 14.13 -40.60 -4.76
CA THR A 1109 14.08 -40.13 -3.37
C THR A 1109 14.98 -40.98 -2.49
N MET A 1110 14.86 -42.31 -2.56
CA MET A 1110 15.72 -43.24 -1.83
C MET A 1110 17.20 -43.01 -2.18
N ALA A 1111 17.56 -42.92 -3.47
CA ALA A 1111 18.94 -42.66 -3.90
C ALA A 1111 19.49 -41.34 -3.31
N SER A 1112 18.68 -40.28 -3.28
CA SER A 1112 19.07 -38.99 -2.71
C SER A 1112 19.34 -39.05 -1.20
N PHE A 1113 18.56 -39.83 -0.45
CA PHE A 1113 18.74 -39.95 1.00
C PHE A 1113 19.81 -40.97 1.38
N VAL A 1114 20.03 -42.00 0.57
CA VAL A 1114 21.21 -42.86 0.67
C VAL A 1114 22.47 -42.02 0.46
N LYS A 1115 22.49 -41.15 -0.57
CA LYS A 1115 23.57 -40.19 -0.79
C LYS A 1115 23.81 -39.31 0.44
N PHE A 1116 22.75 -38.72 1.01
CA PHE A 1116 22.88 -37.88 2.20
C PHE A 1116 23.43 -38.66 3.39
N LEU A 1117 22.85 -39.82 3.71
CA LEU A 1117 23.26 -40.65 4.83
C LEU A 1117 24.73 -41.07 4.71
N HIS A 1118 25.11 -41.54 3.52
CA HIS A 1118 26.49 -41.92 3.21
C HIS A 1118 27.45 -40.76 3.41
N SER A 1119 27.22 -39.64 2.73
CA SER A 1119 28.13 -38.50 2.74
C SER A 1119 28.23 -37.85 4.11
N ALA A 1120 27.12 -37.67 4.85
CA ALA A 1120 27.16 -36.95 6.13
C ALA A 1120 27.61 -37.81 7.32
N PHE A 1121 27.10 -39.05 7.44
CA PHE A 1121 27.22 -39.82 8.67
C PHE A 1121 28.21 -40.98 8.58
N PHE A 1122 28.35 -41.58 7.40
CA PHE A 1122 29.27 -42.70 7.18
C PHE A 1122 30.59 -42.22 6.55
N GLY A 1123 31.57 -43.12 6.43
CA GLY A 1123 32.92 -42.78 5.95
C GLY A 1123 33.88 -42.36 7.07
N GLN A 1124 35.06 -41.85 6.67
CA GLN A 1124 36.07 -41.33 7.60
C GLN A 1124 35.67 -39.94 8.10
N LEU A 1125 35.97 -39.66 9.37
CA LEU A 1125 35.73 -38.34 9.99
C LEU A 1125 36.91 -37.42 9.64
N PRO A 1126 36.69 -36.31 8.92
CA PRO A 1126 37.73 -35.32 8.65
C PRO A 1126 38.31 -34.75 9.94
N GLU A 1127 39.61 -34.44 9.97
CA GLU A 1127 40.30 -33.95 11.18
C GLU A 1127 39.67 -32.66 11.72
N LYS A 1128 39.25 -31.77 10.81
CA LYS A 1128 38.50 -30.54 11.10
C LYS A 1128 37.18 -30.76 11.87
N LEU A 1129 36.64 -31.98 11.90
CA LEU A 1129 35.41 -32.35 12.61
C LEU A 1129 35.65 -33.19 13.88
N SER A 1130 36.91 -33.36 14.31
CA SER A 1130 37.29 -34.18 15.46
C SER A 1130 36.62 -33.75 16.78
N GLN A 1131 36.38 -32.45 16.97
CA GLN A 1131 35.80 -31.84 18.17
C GLN A 1131 34.26 -31.76 18.15
N VAL A 1132 33.61 -32.28 17.10
CA VAL A 1132 32.15 -32.29 17.01
C VAL A 1132 31.56 -33.18 18.10
N ARG A 1133 30.47 -32.70 18.70
CA ARG A 1133 29.66 -33.42 19.71
C ARG A 1133 28.19 -33.27 19.39
N GLU A 1134 27.38 -34.08 20.06
CA GLU A 1134 25.91 -34.05 19.91
C GLU A 1134 25.32 -32.66 20.22
N VAL A 1135 24.17 -32.34 19.60
CA VAL A 1135 23.43 -31.08 19.83
C VAL A 1135 22.76 -31.03 21.22
N PRO A 1136 22.47 -29.84 21.77
CA PRO A 1136 21.82 -29.73 23.08
C PRO A 1136 20.44 -30.41 23.13
N ALA A 1137 19.99 -30.75 24.34
CA ALA A 1137 18.72 -31.46 24.56
C ALA A 1137 17.49 -30.73 24.00
N THR A 1138 17.50 -29.39 24.00
CA THR A 1138 16.45 -28.56 23.40
C THR A 1138 16.28 -28.79 21.89
N MET A 1139 17.35 -29.19 21.20
CA MET A 1139 17.32 -29.57 19.78
C MET A 1139 17.02 -31.06 19.57
N LEU A 1140 17.58 -31.93 20.41
CA LEU A 1140 17.36 -33.38 20.31
C LEU A 1140 15.92 -33.80 20.61
N ALA A 1141 15.31 -33.24 21.67
CA ALA A 1141 13.98 -33.67 22.12
C ALA A 1141 12.91 -33.53 21.01
N PRO A 1142 12.79 -32.39 20.30
CA PRO A 1142 11.93 -32.27 19.12
C PRO A 1142 12.19 -33.33 18.04
N MET A 1143 13.45 -33.63 17.75
CA MET A 1143 13.83 -34.60 16.72
C MET A 1143 13.43 -36.02 17.11
N VAL A 1144 13.64 -36.41 18.37
CA VAL A 1144 13.23 -37.72 18.90
C VAL A 1144 11.71 -37.88 18.87
N VAL A 1145 10.95 -36.85 19.26
CA VAL A 1145 9.48 -36.88 19.21
C VAL A 1145 8.99 -37.08 17.77
N LEU A 1146 9.54 -36.34 16.80
CA LEU A 1146 9.17 -36.48 15.39
C LEU A 1146 9.54 -37.87 14.83
N ALA A 1147 10.69 -38.41 15.21
CA ALA A 1147 11.11 -39.75 14.81
C ALA A 1147 10.18 -40.83 15.37
N GLY A 1148 9.77 -40.70 16.64
CA GLY A 1148 8.78 -41.56 17.26
C GLY A 1148 7.43 -41.51 16.53
N LEU A 1149 6.97 -40.33 16.13
CA LEU A 1149 5.74 -40.17 15.34
C LEU A 1149 5.83 -40.81 13.95
N CYS A 1150 6.99 -40.75 13.30
CA CYS A 1150 7.21 -41.40 12.01
C CYS A 1150 7.10 -42.93 12.09
N ILE A 1151 7.50 -43.51 13.23
CA ILE A 1151 7.34 -44.95 13.50
C ILE A 1151 5.90 -45.24 13.90
N LEU A 1152 5.33 -44.49 14.86
CA LEU A 1152 3.98 -44.70 15.37
C LEU A 1152 2.94 -44.69 14.25
N PHE A 1153 2.99 -43.72 13.33
CA PHE A 1153 2.02 -43.61 12.24
C PHE A 1153 2.29 -44.60 11.09
N GLY A 1154 3.47 -45.22 11.05
CA GLY A 1154 3.75 -46.32 10.12
C GLY A 1154 3.29 -47.67 10.65
N VAL A 1155 3.44 -47.91 11.95
CA VAL A 1155 2.98 -49.14 12.62
C VAL A 1155 1.48 -49.13 12.87
N VAL A 1156 0.93 -47.97 13.23
CA VAL A 1156 -0.47 -47.77 13.63
C VAL A 1156 -1.14 -46.68 12.78
N PRO A 1157 -1.26 -46.88 11.46
CA PRO A 1157 -1.82 -45.85 10.57
C PRO A 1157 -3.31 -45.60 10.80
N GLY A 1158 -4.02 -46.50 11.49
CA GLY A 1158 -5.43 -46.31 11.86
C GLY A 1158 -5.67 -45.06 12.71
N LEU A 1159 -4.68 -44.62 13.50
CA LEU A 1159 -4.77 -43.40 14.30
C LEU A 1159 -5.04 -42.17 13.42
N PRO A 1160 -4.12 -41.74 12.52
CA PRO A 1160 -4.39 -40.61 11.63
C PRO A 1160 -5.52 -40.90 10.63
N LEU A 1161 -5.64 -42.14 10.13
CA LEU A 1161 -6.67 -42.48 9.15
C LEU A 1161 -8.10 -42.36 9.71
N SER A 1162 -8.32 -42.63 11.00
CA SER A 1162 -9.64 -42.47 11.63
C SER A 1162 -10.13 -41.01 11.64
N PHE A 1163 -9.21 -40.05 11.84
CA PHE A 1163 -9.52 -38.62 11.73
C PHE A 1163 -9.72 -38.21 10.27
N ILE A 1164 -8.90 -38.74 9.36
CA ILE A 1164 -9.06 -38.52 7.92
C ILE A 1164 -10.41 -39.04 7.41
N ALA A 1165 -10.87 -40.21 7.89
CA ALA A 1165 -12.19 -40.74 7.56
C ALA A 1165 -13.32 -39.82 8.05
N LYS A 1166 -13.19 -39.22 9.25
CA LYS A 1166 -14.13 -38.20 9.74
C LYS A 1166 -14.13 -36.96 8.84
N ILE A 1167 -12.95 -36.51 8.41
CA ILE A 1167 -12.80 -35.39 7.47
C ILE A 1167 -13.49 -35.72 6.13
N GLN A 1168 -13.30 -36.93 5.58
CA GLN A 1168 -13.94 -37.36 4.34
C GLN A 1168 -15.47 -37.33 4.43
N ARG A 1169 -16.03 -37.83 5.54
CA ARG A 1169 -17.48 -37.77 5.79
C ARG A 1169 -17.98 -36.32 5.89
N GLU A 1170 -17.23 -35.45 6.56
CA GLU A 1170 -17.56 -34.04 6.71
C GLU A 1170 -17.59 -33.30 5.37
N ILE A 1171 -16.66 -33.58 4.45
CA ILE A 1171 -16.60 -32.95 3.12
C ILE A 1171 -17.48 -33.65 2.07
N GLY A 1172 -18.31 -34.62 2.47
CA GLY A 1172 -19.20 -35.36 1.56
C GLY A 1172 -18.50 -36.31 0.58
N GLN A 1173 -17.27 -36.75 0.91
CA GLN A 1173 -16.52 -37.73 0.11
C GLN A 1173 -16.72 -39.15 0.65
N PRO A 1174 -16.64 -40.18 -0.22
CA PRO A 1174 -16.60 -41.56 0.26
C PRO A 1174 -15.44 -41.75 1.23
N ALA A 1175 -15.74 -42.24 2.42
CA ALA A 1175 -14.77 -42.36 3.50
C ALA A 1175 -14.20 -43.77 3.54
N ILE A 1176 -12.90 -43.85 3.83
CA ILE A 1176 -12.26 -45.12 4.15
C ILE A 1176 -12.77 -45.67 5.49
N ASP A 1177 -12.61 -46.98 5.68
CA ASP A 1177 -12.91 -47.66 6.94
C ASP A 1177 -11.63 -48.22 7.60
N PRO A 1178 -10.92 -47.40 8.39
CA PRO A 1178 -9.67 -47.80 9.02
C PRO A 1178 -9.92 -48.47 10.38
N ASN A 1179 -9.26 -49.60 10.60
CA ASN A 1179 -9.00 -50.14 11.93
C ASN A 1179 -7.59 -49.72 12.39
N LEU A 1180 -7.28 -49.87 13.67
CA LEU A 1180 -6.03 -49.41 14.29
C LEU A 1180 -4.77 -49.87 13.52
N PHE A 1181 -4.76 -51.12 13.07
CA PHE A 1181 -3.64 -51.74 12.32
C PHE A 1181 -3.96 -52.10 10.87
N ASN A 1182 -5.23 -52.01 10.46
CA ASN A 1182 -5.69 -52.55 9.18
C ASN A 1182 -6.50 -51.53 8.38
N LEU A 1183 -6.45 -51.63 7.06
CA LEU A 1183 -7.30 -50.86 6.15
C LEU A 1183 -8.01 -51.80 5.18
N TYR A 1184 -9.34 -51.69 5.10
CA TYR A 1184 -10.13 -52.41 4.11
C TYR A 1184 -10.16 -51.61 2.81
N SER A 1185 -9.78 -52.23 1.70
CA SER A 1185 -9.97 -51.67 0.35
C SER A 1185 -10.72 -52.65 -0.55
N ALA A 1186 -11.14 -52.18 -1.73
CA ALA A 1186 -11.83 -53.01 -2.72
C ALA A 1186 -11.01 -54.25 -3.16
N ASN A 1187 -9.68 -54.17 -3.03
CA ASN A 1187 -8.73 -55.20 -3.43
C ASN A 1187 -8.29 -56.12 -2.26
N GLY A 1188 -8.82 -55.93 -1.04
CA GLY A 1188 -8.55 -56.78 0.11
C GLY A 1188 -8.17 -56.04 1.41
N LEU A 1189 -7.81 -56.82 2.43
CA LEU A 1189 -7.39 -56.30 3.74
C LEU A 1189 -5.88 -56.01 3.75
N TRP A 1190 -5.52 -54.75 4.01
CA TRP A 1190 -4.13 -54.36 4.24
C TRP A 1190 -3.83 -54.37 5.73
N SER A 1191 -3.01 -55.32 6.20
CA SER A 1191 -2.57 -55.38 7.59
C SER A 1191 -1.15 -54.85 7.78
N PHE A 1192 -1.05 -53.61 8.24
CA PHE A 1192 0.24 -52.99 8.54
C PHE A 1192 0.87 -53.60 9.78
N GLY A 1193 0.06 -53.99 10.78
CA GLY A 1193 0.55 -54.67 11.98
C GLY A 1193 1.29 -55.98 11.66
N ILE A 1194 0.71 -56.82 10.79
CA ILE A 1194 1.36 -58.08 10.38
C ILE A 1194 2.68 -57.79 9.66
N LEU A 1195 2.72 -56.81 8.74
CA LEU A 1195 3.95 -56.43 8.05
C LEU A 1195 5.08 -56.05 9.03
N VAL A 1196 4.75 -55.27 10.06
CA VAL A 1196 5.72 -54.88 11.09
C VAL A 1196 6.19 -56.09 11.91
N ILE A 1197 5.27 -56.98 12.30
CA ILE A 1197 5.63 -58.20 13.02
C ILE A 1197 6.58 -59.06 12.17
N LEU A 1198 6.30 -59.24 10.88
CA LEU A 1198 7.17 -59.99 9.98
C LEU A 1198 8.57 -59.37 9.87
N LEU A 1199 8.67 -58.05 9.78
CA LEU A 1199 9.96 -57.35 9.76
C LEU A 1199 10.72 -57.48 11.08
N LEU A 1200 10.03 -57.41 12.23
CA LEU A 1200 10.63 -57.60 13.54
C LEU A 1200 11.15 -59.03 13.72
N VAL A 1201 10.35 -60.04 13.34
CA VAL A 1201 10.76 -61.45 13.39
C VAL A 1201 11.97 -61.68 12.47
N GLY A 1202 11.93 -61.18 11.23
CA GLY A 1202 13.06 -61.28 10.30
C GLY A 1202 14.34 -60.59 10.82
N GLY A 1203 14.18 -59.42 11.44
CA GLY A 1203 15.26 -58.68 12.10
C GLY A 1203 15.85 -59.43 13.29
N LEU A 1204 15.01 -60.00 14.17
CA LEU A 1204 15.43 -60.81 15.31
C LEU A 1204 16.16 -62.08 14.85
N ILE A 1205 15.66 -62.78 13.82
CA ILE A 1205 16.34 -63.94 13.24
C ILE A 1205 17.71 -63.52 12.69
N SER A 1206 17.78 -62.42 11.95
CA SER A 1206 19.03 -61.90 11.41
C SER A 1206 20.02 -61.50 12.52
N MET A 1207 19.54 -60.89 13.60
CA MET A 1207 20.36 -60.54 14.77
C MET A 1207 20.82 -61.78 15.52
N ALA A 1208 19.98 -62.80 15.67
CA ALA A 1208 20.36 -64.09 16.26
C ALA A 1208 21.45 -64.77 15.43
N VAL A 1209 21.29 -64.85 14.11
CA VAL A 1209 22.30 -65.39 13.17
C VAL A 1209 23.60 -64.59 13.24
N TYR A 1210 23.52 -63.26 13.25
CA TYR A 1210 24.68 -62.38 13.37
C TYR A 1210 25.40 -62.57 14.71
N SER A 1211 24.67 -62.65 15.82
CA SER A 1211 25.24 -62.84 17.16
C SER A 1211 25.86 -64.23 17.37
N ALA A 1212 25.31 -65.27 16.71
CA ALA A 1212 25.89 -66.61 16.71
C ALA A 1212 27.25 -66.65 15.98
N TYR A 1213 27.46 -65.78 15.00
CA TYR A 1213 28.73 -65.58 14.31
C TYR A 1213 29.59 -64.52 15.02
N SER A 1214 30.17 -64.88 16.17
CA SER A 1214 31.16 -64.02 16.84
C SER A 1214 32.44 -63.87 16.01
N ARG A 1215 32.74 -62.66 15.54
CA ARG A 1215 34.09 -62.27 15.09
C ARG A 1215 34.57 -61.09 15.93
N LYS A 1216 35.84 -61.18 16.37
CA LYS A 1216 36.60 -60.02 16.87
C LYS A 1216 36.48 -58.89 15.85
N VAL A 1217 35.90 -57.76 16.24
CA VAL A 1217 35.85 -56.55 15.41
C VAL A 1217 37.30 -56.17 15.07
N ARG A 1218 37.67 -56.25 13.80
CA ARG A 1218 39.01 -55.89 13.32
C ARG A 1218 38.93 -54.53 12.66
N TYR A 1219 39.55 -53.53 13.27
CA TYR A 1219 39.73 -52.22 12.65
C TYR A 1219 40.91 -52.34 11.67
N THR A 1220 40.65 -52.09 10.39
CA THR A 1220 41.67 -52.02 9.35
C THR A 1220 41.66 -50.63 8.76
N GLU A 1221 42.78 -50.20 8.18
CA GLU A 1221 42.78 -49.03 7.32
C GLU A 1221 41.87 -49.26 6.11
N VAL A 1222 41.37 -48.16 5.52
CA VAL A 1222 40.52 -48.23 4.34
C VAL A 1222 41.31 -48.86 3.21
N TYR A 1223 40.69 -49.78 2.47
CA TYR A 1223 41.34 -50.45 1.36
C TYR A 1223 41.51 -49.48 0.19
N THR A 1224 42.75 -49.05 -0.03
CA THR A 1224 43.17 -48.07 -1.06
C THR A 1224 43.87 -48.74 -2.24
N CYS A 1225 43.64 -50.04 -2.44
CA CYS A 1225 44.39 -50.87 -3.39
C CYS A 1225 45.93 -50.84 -3.16
N GLY A 1226 46.38 -50.64 -1.91
CA GLY A 1226 47.79 -50.67 -1.52
C GLY A 1226 48.48 -49.30 -1.44
N ASN A 1227 47.76 -48.19 -1.65
CA ASN A 1227 48.31 -46.84 -1.50
C ASN A 1227 48.18 -46.34 -0.04
N VAL A 1228 49.30 -46.21 0.66
CA VAL A 1228 49.33 -45.83 2.09
C VAL A 1228 49.47 -44.33 2.34
N ASP A 1229 49.72 -43.53 1.31
CA ASP A 1229 50.04 -42.10 1.44
C ASP A 1229 48.82 -41.17 1.28
N LEU A 1230 47.61 -41.74 1.19
CA LEU A 1230 46.38 -40.96 0.99
C LEU A 1230 45.91 -40.34 2.31
N LYS A 1231 45.65 -39.04 2.28
CA LYS A 1231 45.07 -38.35 3.43
C LYS A 1231 43.61 -38.80 3.64
N PRO A 1232 43.09 -38.80 4.89
CA PRO A 1232 41.68 -39.11 5.16
C PRO A 1232 40.67 -38.34 4.31
N GLU A 1233 41.03 -37.12 3.91
CA GLU A 1233 40.24 -36.23 3.07
C GLU A 1233 40.15 -36.73 1.61
N GLU A 1234 41.20 -37.37 1.11
CA GLU A 1234 41.28 -37.96 -0.24
C GLU A 1234 40.54 -39.30 -0.33
N LEU A 1235 40.33 -39.95 0.82
CA LEU A 1235 39.56 -41.19 0.97
C LEU A 1235 38.05 -40.95 1.04
N GLN A 1236 37.61 -39.70 1.12
CA GLN A 1236 36.21 -39.35 1.24
C GLN A 1236 35.53 -39.31 -0.14
N VAL A 1237 34.55 -40.18 -0.36
CA VAL A 1237 33.73 -40.13 -1.58
C VAL A 1237 32.81 -38.93 -1.50
N SER A 1238 33.05 -37.93 -2.35
CA SER A 1238 32.22 -36.73 -2.42
C SER A 1238 30.77 -37.09 -2.81
N SER A 1239 29.82 -36.34 -2.27
CA SER A 1239 28.41 -36.47 -2.66
C SER A 1239 28.20 -36.14 -4.14
N HIS A 1240 29.09 -35.32 -4.73
CA HIS A 1240 29.09 -35.00 -6.15
C HIS A 1240 29.39 -36.22 -7.02
N HIS A 1241 30.40 -37.01 -6.69
CA HIS A 1241 30.78 -38.22 -7.45
C HIS A 1241 29.83 -39.40 -7.23
N LEU A 1242 29.09 -39.41 -6.11
CA LEU A 1242 28.05 -40.40 -5.89
C LEU A 1242 26.94 -40.25 -6.95
N TYR A 1243 26.70 -41.31 -7.74
CA TYR A 1243 25.77 -41.33 -8.89
C TYR A 1243 26.16 -40.41 -10.06
N GLU A 1244 27.44 -40.30 -10.40
CA GLU A 1244 27.89 -39.49 -11.53
C GLU A 1244 27.14 -39.80 -12.85
N THR A 1245 27.05 -41.07 -13.26
CA THR A 1245 26.38 -41.44 -14.53
C THR A 1245 24.89 -41.06 -14.56
N PRO A 1246 24.05 -41.42 -13.55
CA PRO A 1246 22.67 -40.92 -13.50
C PRO A 1246 22.55 -39.39 -13.47
N LYS A 1247 23.46 -38.70 -12.78
CA LYS A 1247 23.45 -37.23 -12.73
C LYS A 1247 23.80 -36.60 -14.07
N GLN A 1248 24.77 -37.15 -14.80
CA GLN A 1248 25.12 -36.68 -16.15
C GLN A 1248 23.93 -36.86 -17.10
N LEU A 1249 23.24 -38.00 -17.06
CA LEU A 1249 22.01 -38.23 -17.83
C LEU A 1249 20.92 -37.20 -17.48
N ILE A 1250 20.67 -36.97 -16.19
CA ILE A 1250 19.68 -35.96 -15.78
C ILE A 1250 20.12 -34.56 -16.28
N LYS A 1251 21.40 -34.21 -16.19
CA LYS A 1251 21.93 -32.93 -16.68
C LYS A 1251 21.73 -32.79 -18.19
N SER A 1252 22.00 -33.82 -19.01
CA SER A 1252 21.84 -33.75 -20.46
C SER A 1252 20.38 -33.57 -20.87
N GLU A 1253 19.46 -34.31 -20.26
CA GLU A 1253 18.01 -34.19 -20.51
C GLU A 1253 17.48 -32.81 -20.08
N LEU A 1254 17.93 -32.30 -18.93
CA LEU A 1254 17.56 -30.96 -18.45
C LEU A 1254 18.09 -29.85 -19.36
N VAL A 1255 19.24 -30.01 -20.02
CA VAL A 1255 19.76 -29.03 -21.00
C VAL A 1255 18.86 -28.96 -22.24
N GLY A 1256 18.31 -30.10 -22.70
CA GLY A 1256 17.30 -30.13 -23.76
C GLY A 1256 16.01 -29.41 -23.37
N LEU A 1257 15.54 -29.60 -22.12
CA LEU A 1257 14.36 -28.92 -21.57
C LEU A 1257 14.59 -27.42 -21.28
N LYS A 1258 15.82 -27.00 -20.95
CA LYS A 1258 16.18 -25.59 -20.74
C LYS A 1258 15.99 -24.73 -22.00
N LEU A 1259 16.08 -25.32 -23.19
CA LEU A 1259 15.82 -24.64 -24.48
C LEU A 1259 14.34 -24.32 -24.68
N LEU A 1260 13.42 -25.04 -24.03
CA LEU A 1260 11.97 -24.80 -24.09
C LEU A 1260 11.48 -23.79 -23.03
N PHE A 1261 12.17 -23.67 -21.89
CA PHE A 1261 11.71 -22.89 -20.72
C PHE A 1261 12.60 -21.70 -20.33
N GLY A 1262 13.58 -21.31 -21.16
CA GLY A 1262 14.24 -19.99 -21.08
C GLY A 1262 14.97 -19.67 -19.78
N GLN A 1263 15.89 -20.53 -19.33
CA GLN A 1263 16.82 -20.16 -18.24
C GLN A 1263 18.12 -19.57 -18.80
N ASP A 1264 18.43 -18.34 -18.37
CA ASP A 1264 19.68 -17.63 -18.68
C ASP A 1264 20.94 -18.40 -18.26
N ARG A 1265 21.95 -18.33 -19.13
CA ARG A 1265 23.35 -18.70 -18.84
C ARG A 1265 23.91 -17.72 -17.81
N GLY A 1266 24.00 -18.13 -16.54
CA GLY A 1266 24.56 -17.26 -15.50
C GLY A 1266 25.18 -18.03 -14.34
N GLN A 1267 26.49 -18.26 -14.45
CA GLN A 1267 27.46 -18.58 -13.39
C GLN A 1267 27.35 -19.94 -12.69
N GLY A 1268 28.36 -20.79 -12.90
CA GLY A 1268 28.69 -21.89 -11.97
C GLY A 1268 29.25 -23.17 -12.57
N ASP A 1269 30.12 -23.11 -13.59
CA ASP A 1269 31.17 -24.13 -13.76
C ASP A 1269 32.48 -23.47 -13.30
N ALA A 1270 32.82 -23.73 -12.04
CA ALA A 1270 34.16 -23.65 -11.46
C ALA A 1270 34.19 -24.64 -10.30
#